data_AF-A0A6N8W7J0-F1
#
_entry.id   AF-A0A6N8W7J0-F1
#
_cell.length_a   1.000
_cell.length_b   1.000
_cell.length_c   1.000
_cell.angle_alpha   90.00
_cell.angle_beta   90.00
_cell.angle_gamma   90.00
#
_symmetry.space_group_name_H-M   'P 1'
#
loop_
_entity.id
_entity.type
_entity.pdbx_description
1 polymer ?
#
loop_
_entity_poly.entity_id
_entity_poly.type
_entity_poly.pdbx_seq_one_letter_code
_entity_poly.pdbx_strand_id
1 'polypeptide(L)'
;MRVTQIPCGPAANESELKAVSMLKQKLQSIAGNDTWILLTNVAFSVTHQHQSDEIDIIAIGPPGIRVIDVKHWSTQWVDSNAYDVEHEADKVTYKARKVGTTLRKICDELGRVDGSFFLTQNTSKTKGVAGRKVRGVSFHSLSDWKGAIGFDSPHVLSASDIKRLANSLEPRSAVALDGSLRRLAGYINLEIRSPKEERFHRVYRGFHPSSQDVVILHLYDLSAIEDPNAETLARRESEALLRLQQHPWAPRIRDTFQPVPSHIGEMCFFTVIDPSAPTIAERASDSTWETTARLVFAKNAVRSLTEFHQTETVEGTLVHRNLTPETLLVRHDNRPILIGFERTRIPSEISVASPGYDSQKWASVISPEVRTQGLGAGDMRSDVYSLCASLTTLFQEGLDPTTQQARRILSRGVTAEPNSRQALADIEMSLGQLLGESVPAPAIPPARFWAEEQEVTFGNHAYRIVTQLGSGGVGTAFKVEKIDPLTKEELGTYVAKVGQSEESGNQVLKSYNLAHSHLGRHLALSVIFEVAKEWQDNNFIALMSWVAGVPLRDYKGILSLLAEDFQESSEGLALRWLRTMCEALEVLHSNGLVHGDVSPGNMIVSEHDLVLTDYDFVARIGDQIRSPGAILYCPPSQLDQSLASPSDDLYALAASFFHVIYEREPFQFGGARAKERGLNWEGLDREEYSILPEFFDRATHPDPEQRYKTVADALAALAAEHDVETEAETDDDKPESLNGVPPSTSTQATVGTEERHVNEVSWLLSLLQSYPGSRWGNRETRGLDTEFAFQTYVETKIEKALLRDIRTRSVRLVILCGNAGDGKTALLQHLANKLGLGRKHSSQRILEGRMEDGLVVRMNLDGSAAWQGRSADELLDEFLKPFQDGPPDEDAAHLLAINDGRLLEWIEKGEETLLTRELYAFLIGEPSDLESHVRFLDLNQRSLVGGIVPERTGIESDFLERLLDQLYGGENATEIWSPCLTCSAQDRCEVFRATKTFGPEELGVGVPPTVRARARQRLFDALQAVHLRGETHITVRELRAALVYILFGVHFCRDYHEGRSASPYWDRAFSPQSAGRQGEVLRELIRLDPALEAHPQIDRKLLRENQGMELESARRRAYFEWAEEDLAGSPHALDLAQGRHLRLFQKLLLENDQEEQAELCARVCRGVSCLEDLPPQAFERPGVVPLRITPRTPTDTAFWVEKPVDAFRLKVDLPPDIEGLAWLHREAFLIYRRRDGIEEERLRMGAELFHLLLELNDGYQMGDVSTDDTFA
;
A
#
# COMPACT_ATOMS: atom_id res chain seq x y z
N MET A 1 -11.56 47.79 0.21
CA MET A 1 -10.79 46.76 0.92
C MET A 1 -9.59 46.35 0.06
N ARG A 2 -8.49 45.90 0.67
CA ARG A 2 -7.36 45.29 -0.05
C ARG A 2 -7.57 43.78 -0.06
N VAL A 3 -7.75 43.19 -1.24
CA VAL A 3 -8.03 41.75 -1.39
C VAL A 3 -6.90 41.13 -2.20
N THR A 4 -6.20 40.16 -1.61
CA THR A 4 -5.21 39.33 -2.28
C THR A 4 -5.79 37.94 -2.48
N GLN A 5 -5.73 37.42 -3.70
CA GLN A 5 -6.06 36.02 -3.99
C GLN A 5 -4.75 35.27 -4.18
N ILE A 6 -4.56 34.18 -3.45
CA ILE A 6 -3.40 33.30 -3.54
C ILE A 6 -3.93 31.94 -4.07
N PRO A 7 -3.74 31.63 -5.36
CA PRO A 7 -4.13 30.34 -5.91
C PRO A 7 -3.15 29.26 -5.42
N CYS A 8 -3.64 28.34 -4.60
CA CYS A 8 -2.88 27.23 -4.03
C CYS A 8 -3.00 25.94 -4.87
N GLY A 9 -3.96 25.91 -5.78
CA GLY A 9 -4.20 24.86 -6.76
C GLY A 9 -5.10 25.35 -7.90
N PRO A 10 -5.28 24.54 -8.96
CA PRO A 10 -6.26 24.84 -9.99
C PRO A 10 -7.69 24.60 -9.49
N ALA A 11 -8.65 25.37 -9.98
CA ALA A 11 -10.06 25.09 -9.70
C ALA A 11 -10.47 23.76 -10.34
N ALA A 12 -11.13 22.90 -9.57
CA ALA A 12 -11.58 21.60 -10.03
C ALA A 12 -12.75 21.73 -11.03
N ASN A 13 -13.65 22.68 -10.76
CA ASN A 13 -14.87 22.92 -11.54
C ASN A 13 -15.18 24.41 -11.78
N GLU A 14 -16.17 24.70 -12.63
CA GLU A 14 -16.60 26.06 -12.96
C GLU A 14 -17.22 26.81 -11.75
N SER A 15 -17.84 26.07 -10.82
CA SER A 15 -18.45 26.65 -9.63
C SER A 15 -17.43 27.32 -8.71
N GLU A 16 -16.28 26.69 -8.48
CA GLU A 16 -15.18 27.27 -7.70
C GLU A 16 -14.65 28.55 -8.35
N LEU A 17 -14.40 28.54 -9.66
CA LEU A 17 -13.99 29.74 -10.42
C LEU A 17 -14.99 30.88 -10.25
N LYS A 18 -16.29 30.58 -10.37
CA LYS A 18 -17.38 31.54 -10.23
C LYS A 18 -17.45 32.09 -8.80
N ALA A 19 -17.32 31.24 -7.78
CA ALA A 19 -17.36 31.62 -6.37
C ALA A 19 -16.20 32.55 -6.01
N VAL A 20 -14.98 32.18 -6.37
CA VAL A 20 -13.75 32.95 -6.09
C VAL A 20 -13.79 34.31 -6.77
N SER A 21 -14.11 34.34 -8.07
CA SER A 21 -14.22 35.58 -8.85
C SER A 21 -15.25 36.54 -8.24
N MET A 22 -16.41 36.00 -7.84
CA MET A 22 -17.47 36.79 -7.23
C MET A 22 -17.08 37.36 -5.86
N LEU A 23 -16.54 36.53 -4.95
CA LEU A 23 -16.10 36.97 -3.63
C LEU A 23 -15.04 38.08 -3.72
N LYS A 24 -14.06 37.91 -4.62
CA LYS A 24 -13.03 38.91 -4.89
C LYS A 24 -13.64 40.24 -5.38
N GLN A 25 -14.51 40.20 -6.38
CA GLN A 25 -15.13 41.40 -6.95
C GLN A 25 -16.01 42.13 -5.91
N LYS A 26 -16.80 41.38 -5.12
CA LYS A 26 -17.65 41.96 -4.07
C LYS A 26 -16.83 42.59 -2.95
N LEU A 27 -15.81 41.92 -2.44
CA LEU A 27 -14.93 42.49 -1.40
C LEU A 27 -14.19 43.75 -1.89
N GLN A 28 -13.73 43.77 -3.14
CA GLN A 28 -13.07 44.93 -3.74
C GLN A 28 -14.02 46.13 -3.93
N SER A 29 -15.32 45.88 -4.14
CA SER A 29 -16.32 46.94 -4.30
C SER A 29 -16.66 47.71 -3.02
N ILE A 30 -16.28 47.19 -1.84
CA ILE A 30 -16.51 47.85 -0.54
C ILE A 30 -15.37 48.84 -0.23
N ALA A 31 -15.72 50.09 0.06
CA ALA A 31 -14.77 51.11 0.49
C ALA A 31 -14.19 50.78 1.88
N GLY A 32 -12.86 50.84 2.04
CA GLY A 32 -12.17 50.56 3.31
C GLY A 32 -10.72 50.09 3.13
N ASN A 33 -9.94 50.11 4.22
CA ASN A 33 -8.51 49.77 4.25
C ASN A 33 -8.19 48.37 4.77
N ASP A 34 -9.20 47.60 5.20
CA ASP A 34 -8.99 46.26 5.75
C ASP A 34 -8.43 45.30 4.69
N THR A 35 -7.60 44.38 5.15
CA THR A 35 -6.90 43.39 4.31
C THR A 35 -7.61 42.05 4.37
N TRP A 36 -7.86 41.45 3.22
CA TRP A 36 -8.42 40.11 3.07
C TRP A 36 -7.49 39.27 2.19
N ILE A 37 -7.26 38.02 2.58
CA ILE A 37 -6.54 37.04 1.78
C ILE A 37 -7.46 35.85 1.53
N LEU A 38 -7.62 35.48 0.26
CA LEU A 38 -8.36 34.30 -0.17
C LEU A 38 -7.34 33.28 -0.69
N LEU A 39 -7.13 32.19 0.04
CA LEU A 39 -6.39 31.03 -0.43
C LEU A 39 -7.40 30.11 -1.12
N THR A 40 -7.13 29.69 -2.36
CA THR A 40 -8.07 28.88 -3.15
C THR A 40 -7.47 27.56 -3.59
N ASN A 41 -8.25 26.48 -3.53
CA ASN A 41 -7.85 25.11 -3.87
C ASN A 41 -6.62 24.65 -3.07
N VAL A 42 -6.71 24.75 -1.74
CA VAL A 42 -5.63 24.41 -0.82
C VAL A 42 -5.63 22.90 -0.57
N ALA A 43 -4.57 22.20 -0.97
CA ALA A 43 -4.36 20.82 -0.54
C ALA A 43 -3.88 20.81 0.92
N PHE A 44 -4.60 20.10 1.80
CA PHE A 44 -4.37 20.12 3.24
C PHE A 44 -4.28 18.69 3.80
N SER A 45 -3.08 18.09 3.85
CA SER A 45 -2.89 16.69 4.28
C SER A 45 -2.73 16.54 5.80
N VAL A 46 -3.22 15.38 6.31
CA VAL A 46 -3.07 14.66 7.61
C VAL A 46 -4.34 13.80 7.73
N THR A 47 -4.30 12.58 7.18
CA THR A 47 -5.18 11.44 7.53
C THR A 47 -4.41 10.14 7.31
N HIS A 48 -4.74 9.10 8.09
CA HIS A 48 -4.18 7.75 8.01
C HIS A 48 -4.61 6.95 6.76
N GLN A 49 -5.29 7.58 5.78
CA GLN A 49 -5.89 6.92 4.61
C GLN A 49 -5.31 7.37 3.25
N HIS A 50 -4.14 8.02 3.21
CA HIS A 50 -3.43 8.35 1.95
C HIS A 50 -4.24 9.16 0.90
N GLN A 51 -5.03 10.15 1.35
CA GLN A 51 -5.63 11.19 0.49
C GLN A 51 -5.55 12.57 1.15
N SER A 52 -5.07 13.59 0.43
CA SER A 52 -5.07 15.00 0.85
C SER A 52 -6.48 15.59 0.75
N ASP A 53 -6.99 16.24 1.81
CA ASP A 53 -8.25 16.99 1.73
C ASP A 53 -8.03 18.28 0.93
N GLU A 54 -8.70 18.43 -0.20
CA GLU A 54 -8.76 19.71 -0.92
C GLU A 54 -9.75 20.66 -0.24
N ILE A 55 -9.33 21.89 0.03
CA ILE A 55 -10.15 22.97 0.59
C ILE A 55 -10.35 24.05 -0.47
N ASP A 56 -11.58 24.23 -0.93
CA ASP A 56 -11.91 25.11 -2.06
C ASP A 56 -11.51 26.56 -1.78
N ILE A 57 -11.90 27.12 -0.63
CA ILE A 57 -11.55 28.49 -0.25
C ILE A 57 -11.31 28.60 1.26
N ILE A 58 -10.16 29.15 1.64
CA ILE A 58 -9.90 29.67 3.00
C ILE A 58 -9.90 31.20 2.93
N ALA A 59 -10.90 31.82 3.56
CA ALA A 59 -10.99 33.27 3.68
C ALA A 59 -10.39 33.73 5.01
N ILE A 60 -9.33 34.54 4.94
CA ILE A 60 -8.65 35.14 6.09
C ILE A 60 -8.87 36.64 6.05
N GLY A 61 -9.55 37.18 7.07
CA GLY A 61 -9.87 38.60 7.16
C GLY A 61 -9.88 39.10 8.61
N PRO A 62 -10.19 40.39 8.83
CA PRO A 62 -10.23 40.96 10.18
C PRO A 62 -11.12 40.20 11.16
N PRO A 63 -12.29 39.65 10.78
CA PRO A 63 -13.13 38.89 11.70
C PRO A 63 -12.60 37.50 12.09
N GLY A 64 -11.56 36.99 11.42
CA GLY A 64 -11.03 35.64 11.63
C GLY A 64 -10.88 34.84 10.35
N ILE A 65 -10.98 33.52 10.48
CA ILE A 65 -10.77 32.56 9.39
C ILE A 65 -12.06 31.77 9.14
N ARG A 66 -12.39 31.58 7.86
CA ARG A 66 -13.50 30.74 7.41
C ARG A 66 -13.02 29.73 6.37
N VAL A 67 -13.44 28.49 6.54
CA VAL A 67 -13.31 27.45 5.53
C VAL A 67 -14.62 27.38 4.75
N ILE A 68 -14.53 27.48 3.43
CA ILE A 68 -15.69 27.56 2.55
C ILE A 68 -15.56 26.45 1.51
N ASP A 69 -16.60 25.63 1.46
CA ASP A 69 -16.75 24.54 0.50
C ASP A 69 -17.83 24.96 -0.50
N VAL A 70 -17.46 25.04 -1.77
CA VAL A 70 -18.27 25.56 -2.86
C VAL A 70 -19.09 24.42 -3.45
N LYS A 71 -20.43 24.56 -3.47
CA LYS A 71 -21.33 23.53 -4.01
C LYS A 71 -22.27 24.09 -5.10
N HIS A 72 -22.54 23.30 -6.14
CA HIS A 72 -23.50 23.59 -7.21
C HIS A 72 -24.88 22.96 -6.98
N TRP A 73 -25.25 22.74 -5.71
CA TRP A 73 -26.51 22.06 -5.37
C TRP A 73 -27.74 22.97 -5.49
N SER A 74 -28.87 22.37 -5.90
CA SER A 74 -30.19 23.00 -5.88
C SER A 74 -30.95 22.63 -4.61
N THR A 75 -32.02 23.36 -4.28
CA THR A 75 -32.90 23.01 -3.15
C THR A 75 -33.43 21.57 -3.26
N GLN A 76 -33.89 21.18 -4.45
CA GLN A 76 -34.39 19.84 -4.71
C GLN A 76 -33.31 18.77 -4.51
N TRP A 77 -32.07 19.03 -4.93
CA TRP A 77 -30.97 18.09 -4.78
C TRP A 77 -30.62 17.87 -3.31
N VAL A 78 -30.53 18.95 -2.53
CA VAL A 78 -30.25 18.90 -1.08
C VAL A 78 -31.34 18.11 -0.33
N ASP A 79 -32.61 18.33 -0.68
CA ASP A 79 -33.72 17.63 -0.03
C ASP A 79 -33.80 16.15 -0.41
N SER A 80 -33.31 15.77 -1.60
CA SER A 80 -33.33 14.38 -2.08
C SER A 80 -32.12 13.56 -1.64
N ASN A 81 -31.01 14.20 -1.25
CA ASN A 81 -29.73 13.55 -0.90
C ASN A 81 -29.26 13.94 0.51
N ALA A 82 -30.16 13.82 1.51
CA ALA A 82 -29.91 14.28 2.87
C ALA A 82 -28.66 13.63 3.52
N TYR A 83 -28.44 12.34 3.28
CA TYR A 83 -27.28 11.60 3.80
C TYR A 83 -25.95 12.17 3.27
N ASP A 84 -25.84 12.35 1.96
CA ASP A 84 -24.62 12.89 1.33
C ASP A 84 -24.35 14.33 1.80
N VAL A 85 -25.40 15.12 1.98
CA VAL A 85 -25.30 16.49 2.52
C VAL A 85 -24.79 16.51 3.96
N GLU A 86 -25.26 15.57 4.80
CA GLU A 86 -24.76 15.44 6.18
C GLU A 86 -23.29 15.02 6.20
N HIS A 87 -22.91 14.03 5.40
CA HIS A 87 -21.53 13.56 5.29
C HIS A 87 -20.56 14.65 4.82
N GLU A 88 -20.94 15.44 3.81
CA GLU A 88 -20.15 16.58 3.35
C GLU A 88 -20.06 17.67 4.44
N ALA A 89 -21.10 17.88 5.24
CA ALA A 89 -21.07 18.86 6.33
C ALA A 89 -20.05 18.45 7.42
N ASP A 90 -19.93 17.16 7.70
CA ASP A 90 -18.94 16.62 8.63
C ASP A 90 -17.52 16.78 8.08
N LYS A 91 -17.30 16.52 6.78
CA LYS A 91 -16.01 16.79 6.12
C LYS A 91 -15.60 18.25 6.22
N VAL A 92 -16.50 19.18 5.93
CA VAL A 92 -16.21 20.63 6.01
C VAL A 92 -15.91 21.04 7.45
N THR A 93 -16.59 20.45 8.43
CA THR A 93 -16.30 20.67 9.86
C THR A 93 -14.92 20.14 10.23
N TYR A 94 -14.53 18.96 9.74
CA TYR A 94 -13.20 18.39 9.93
C TYR A 94 -12.11 19.28 9.31
N LYS A 95 -12.27 19.69 8.04
CA LYS A 95 -11.38 20.65 7.35
C LYS A 95 -11.19 21.93 8.18
N ALA A 96 -12.28 22.54 8.65
CA ALA A 96 -12.24 23.76 9.48
C ALA A 96 -11.50 23.56 10.81
N ARG A 97 -11.76 22.44 11.50
CA ARG A 97 -11.07 22.10 12.76
C ARG A 97 -9.57 21.93 12.54
N LYS A 98 -9.18 21.25 11.48
CA LYS A 98 -7.78 20.97 11.15
C LYS A 98 -7.03 22.25 10.83
N VAL A 99 -7.58 23.12 9.97
CA VAL A 99 -7.02 24.45 9.69
C VAL A 99 -6.85 25.26 10.99
N GLY A 100 -7.88 25.26 11.85
CA GLY A 100 -7.80 25.94 13.15
C GLY A 100 -6.73 25.37 14.08
N THR A 101 -6.55 24.05 14.14
CA THR A 101 -5.52 23.40 14.98
C THR A 101 -4.11 23.67 14.46
N THR A 102 -3.89 23.61 13.15
CA THR A 102 -2.60 23.93 12.54
C THR A 102 -2.20 25.38 12.82
N LEU A 103 -3.13 26.32 12.63
CA LEU A 103 -2.86 27.75 12.78
C LEU A 103 -2.74 28.20 14.24
N ARG A 104 -3.37 27.49 15.18
CA ARG A 104 -3.22 27.78 16.61
C ARG A 104 -1.80 27.56 17.12
N LYS A 105 -0.98 26.74 16.45
CA LYS A 105 0.47 26.63 16.74
C LYS A 105 1.25 27.93 16.46
N ILE A 106 0.67 28.82 15.64
CA ILE A 106 1.30 30.06 15.15
C ILE A 106 0.68 31.29 15.81
N CYS A 107 -0.63 31.22 16.10
CA CYS A 107 -1.38 32.26 16.79
C CYS A 107 -2.27 31.62 17.87
N ASP A 108 -1.78 31.60 19.12
CA ASP A 108 -2.47 30.97 20.26
C ASP A 108 -3.83 31.61 20.58
N GLU A 109 -4.03 32.89 20.22
CA GLU A 109 -5.27 33.65 20.44
C GLU A 109 -6.33 33.43 19.34
N LEU A 110 -6.07 32.54 18.38
CA LEU A 110 -7.00 32.29 17.28
C LEU A 110 -8.29 31.61 17.76
N GLY A 111 -9.43 32.28 17.52
CA GLY A 111 -10.77 31.76 17.80
C GLY A 111 -11.14 30.52 16.98
N ARG A 112 -12.35 29.99 17.22
CA ARG A 112 -12.88 28.83 16.46
C ARG A 112 -12.98 29.16 14.97
N VAL A 113 -12.38 28.31 14.13
CA VAL A 113 -12.57 28.33 12.67
C VAL A 113 -13.83 27.53 12.35
N ASP A 114 -14.76 28.14 11.62
CA ASP A 114 -16.00 27.49 11.18
C ASP A 114 -15.98 27.22 9.68
N GLY A 115 -16.70 26.16 9.30
CA GLY A 115 -16.94 25.75 7.93
C GLY A 115 -18.30 26.24 7.42
N SER A 116 -18.42 26.48 6.11
CA SER A 116 -19.67 26.87 5.47
C SER A 116 -19.79 26.36 4.04
N PHE A 117 -21.02 26.12 3.58
CA PHE A 117 -21.31 25.80 2.18
C PHE A 117 -21.64 27.07 1.40
N PHE A 118 -21.06 27.20 0.21
CA PHE A 118 -21.33 28.33 -0.68
C PHE A 118 -21.93 27.88 -2.01
N LEU A 119 -23.21 28.20 -2.20
CA LEU A 119 -24.03 27.72 -3.31
C LEU A 119 -23.93 28.64 -4.54
N THR A 120 -23.51 28.08 -5.68
CA THR A 120 -23.26 28.83 -6.92
C THR A 120 -24.42 28.81 -7.93
N GLN A 121 -25.45 28.01 -7.67
CA GLN A 121 -26.69 28.02 -8.45
C GLN A 121 -27.48 29.33 -8.29
N ASN A 122 -28.32 29.61 -9.28
CA ASN A 122 -29.19 30.80 -9.30
C ASN A 122 -30.03 30.91 -8.02
N THR A 123 -30.21 32.14 -7.54
CA THR A 123 -30.92 32.44 -6.28
C THR A 123 -32.36 31.94 -6.24
N SER A 124 -33.01 31.74 -7.39
CA SER A 124 -34.32 31.10 -7.48
C SER A 124 -34.30 29.61 -7.11
N LYS A 125 -33.21 28.89 -7.41
CA LYS A 125 -33.03 27.46 -7.14
C LYS A 125 -32.46 27.16 -5.75
N THR A 126 -31.87 28.15 -5.08
CA THR A 126 -31.23 28.01 -3.76
C THR A 126 -32.01 28.68 -2.61
N LYS A 127 -33.12 29.35 -2.91
CA LYS A 127 -33.92 30.14 -1.95
C LYS A 127 -34.46 29.32 -0.77
N GLY A 128 -34.72 28.02 -0.96
CA GLY A 128 -35.26 27.15 0.10
C GLY A 128 -34.22 26.63 1.10
N VAL A 129 -32.94 26.66 0.73
CA VAL A 129 -31.83 26.11 1.54
C VAL A 129 -30.93 27.21 2.11
N ALA A 130 -30.87 28.39 1.48
CA ALA A 130 -30.07 29.51 1.99
C ALA A 130 -30.44 29.87 3.45
N GLY A 131 -29.45 29.83 4.34
CA GLY A 131 -29.61 30.05 5.78
C GLY A 131 -29.97 28.79 6.60
N ARG A 132 -30.22 27.64 5.96
CA ARG A 132 -30.38 26.34 6.64
C ARG A 132 -29.04 25.93 7.27
N LYS A 133 -29.10 25.18 8.37
CA LYS A 133 -27.93 24.54 9.00
C LYS A 133 -28.10 23.03 9.02
N VAL A 134 -27.04 22.30 8.70
CA VAL A 134 -26.95 20.84 8.78
C VAL A 134 -25.64 20.49 9.49
N ARG A 135 -25.70 19.65 10.52
CA ARG A 135 -24.54 19.28 11.38
C ARG A 135 -23.70 20.47 11.87
N GLY A 136 -24.29 21.66 11.97
CA GLY A 136 -23.62 22.90 12.40
C GLY A 136 -23.01 23.75 11.26
N VAL A 137 -22.97 23.25 10.02
CA VAL A 137 -22.51 23.99 8.82
C VAL A 137 -23.69 24.74 8.20
N SER A 138 -23.46 26.00 7.80
CA SER A 138 -24.50 26.88 7.25
C SER A 138 -24.41 26.98 5.72
N PHE A 139 -25.57 27.03 5.06
CA PHE A 139 -25.67 27.25 3.61
C PHE A 139 -25.80 28.73 3.27
N HIS A 140 -24.93 29.24 2.40
CA HIS A 140 -24.96 30.60 1.91
C HIS A 140 -25.10 30.63 0.39
N SER A 141 -25.97 31.50 -0.12
CA SER A 141 -26.10 31.72 -1.57
C SER A 141 -25.18 32.84 -2.04
N LEU A 142 -25.04 33.00 -3.36
CA LEU A 142 -24.30 34.12 -3.96
C LEU A 142 -24.78 35.52 -3.46
N SER A 143 -26.03 35.66 -3.04
CA SER A 143 -26.53 36.91 -2.44
C SER A 143 -26.13 37.10 -0.96
N ASP A 144 -25.83 36.01 -0.25
CA ASP A 144 -25.47 35.98 1.18
C ASP A 144 -23.96 35.71 1.41
N TRP A 145 -23.13 36.23 0.52
CA TRP A 145 -21.68 36.05 0.58
C TRP A 145 -21.02 36.64 1.83
N LYS A 146 -21.65 37.66 2.45
CA LYS A 146 -21.17 38.24 3.72
C LYS A 146 -21.25 37.25 4.87
N GLY A 147 -22.31 36.44 4.91
CA GLY A 147 -22.48 35.36 5.89
C GLY A 147 -21.40 34.29 5.73
N ALA A 148 -21.13 33.87 4.48
CA ALA A 148 -20.14 32.84 4.17
C ALA A 148 -18.73 33.16 4.70
N ILE A 149 -18.30 34.42 4.57
CA ILE A 149 -16.98 34.87 5.07
C ILE A 149 -17.02 35.45 6.49
N GLY A 150 -18.19 35.48 7.14
CA GLY A 150 -18.36 36.08 8.46
C GLY A 150 -18.07 37.58 8.53
N PHE A 151 -18.31 38.33 7.45
CA PHE A 151 -17.87 39.73 7.26
C PHE A 151 -18.26 40.67 8.40
N ASP A 152 -19.48 40.53 8.94
CA ASP A 152 -20.03 41.42 9.97
C ASP A 152 -19.66 40.98 11.41
N SER A 153 -18.77 39.99 11.59
CA SER A 153 -18.32 39.52 12.92
C SER A 153 -17.24 40.45 13.51
N PRO A 154 -16.99 40.43 14.84
CA PRO A 154 -16.01 41.32 15.48
C PRO A 154 -14.60 41.16 14.92
N HIS A 155 -13.85 42.26 14.78
CA HIS A 155 -12.45 42.23 14.36
C HIS A 155 -11.56 41.60 15.44
N VAL A 156 -10.89 40.50 15.10
CA VAL A 156 -9.99 39.75 15.99
C VAL A 156 -8.55 39.72 15.46
N LEU A 157 -8.34 39.83 14.14
CA LEU A 157 -7.01 39.70 13.53
C LEU A 157 -6.46 41.05 13.03
N SER A 158 -5.17 41.30 13.27
CA SER A 158 -4.45 42.44 12.68
C SER A 158 -3.99 42.15 11.25
N ALA A 159 -3.63 43.19 10.50
CA ALA A 159 -3.12 43.02 9.13
C ALA A 159 -1.80 42.22 9.05
N SER A 160 -0.98 42.24 10.11
CA SER A 160 0.22 41.40 10.20
C SER A 160 -0.12 39.93 10.48
N ASP A 161 -1.13 39.66 11.31
CA ASP A 161 -1.56 38.29 11.62
C ASP A 161 -2.17 37.63 10.39
N ILE A 162 -2.99 38.37 9.63
CA ILE A 162 -3.61 37.90 8.38
C ILE A 162 -2.54 37.44 7.39
N LYS A 163 -1.46 38.22 7.21
CA LYS A 163 -0.35 37.83 6.34
C LYS A 163 0.43 36.64 6.87
N ARG A 164 0.74 36.62 8.17
CA ARG A 164 1.51 35.53 8.80
C ARG A 164 0.77 34.19 8.70
N LEU A 165 -0.54 34.20 8.96
CA LEU A 165 -1.42 33.03 8.87
C LEU A 165 -1.59 32.56 7.41
N ALA A 166 -1.72 33.49 6.46
CA ALA A 166 -1.78 33.14 5.05
C ALA A 166 -0.47 32.48 4.57
N ASN A 167 0.68 33.06 4.89
CA ASN A 167 1.99 32.54 4.49
C ASN A 167 2.29 31.14 5.07
N SER A 168 1.64 30.73 6.17
CA SER A 168 1.83 29.38 6.71
C SER A 168 0.92 28.33 6.08
N LEU A 169 -0.15 28.75 5.39
CA LEU A 169 -1.08 27.87 4.66
C LEU A 169 -0.82 27.89 3.16
N GLU A 170 -0.10 28.89 2.67
CA GLU A 170 0.36 28.98 1.29
C GLU A 170 1.33 27.81 1.02
N PRO A 171 1.04 26.95 0.03
CA PRO A 171 1.95 25.87 -0.36
C PRO A 171 3.31 26.44 -0.78
N ARG A 172 4.40 25.86 -0.29
CA ARG A 172 5.78 26.33 -0.60
C ARG A 172 6.24 25.97 -2.01
N SER A 173 5.55 25.05 -2.71
CA SER A 173 5.81 24.76 -4.12
C SER A 173 4.95 25.66 -5.01
N ALA A 174 5.62 26.52 -5.78
CA ALA A 174 4.98 27.48 -6.67
C ALA A 174 4.77 26.93 -8.09
N VAL A 175 4.29 25.70 -8.31
CA VAL A 175 3.97 25.24 -9.68
C VAL A 175 2.77 24.30 -9.74
N ALA A 176 1.56 24.86 -9.75
CA ALA A 176 0.37 24.18 -10.27
C ALA A 176 -0.57 25.18 -10.99
N LEU A 177 -0.03 25.96 -11.93
CA LEU A 177 -0.78 26.98 -12.69
C LEU A 177 -1.20 26.53 -14.10
N ASP A 178 -1.01 25.27 -14.46
CA ASP A 178 -1.42 24.73 -15.78
C ASP A 178 -2.93 24.42 -15.85
N GLY A 179 -3.62 24.26 -14.71
CA GLY A 179 -5.01 23.82 -14.70
C GLY A 179 -5.21 22.36 -15.13
N SER A 180 -4.13 21.58 -15.26
CA SER A 180 -4.20 20.15 -15.56
C SER A 180 -4.40 19.35 -14.28
N LEU A 181 -5.57 18.71 -14.17
CA LEU A 181 -5.81 17.66 -13.18
C LEU A 181 -4.78 16.56 -13.39
N ARG A 182 -3.93 16.30 -12.39
CA ARG A 182 -2.90 15.23 -12.41
C ARG A 182 -3.34 13.98 -11.67
N ARG A 183 -4.23 14.10 -10.69
CA ARG A 183 -4.85 13.01 -9.92
C ARG A 183 -6.35 13.25 -9.79
N LEU A 184 -7.16 12.21 -9.98
CA LEU A 184 -8.61 12.26 -9.78
C LEU A 184 -9.15 10.85 -9.55
N ALA A 185 -10.01 10.68 -8.54
CA ALA A 185 -10.72 9.43 -8.27
C ALA A 185 -9.82 8.17 -8.25
N GLY A 186 -8.62 8.28 -7.67
CA GLY A 186 -7.63 7.19 -7.60
C GLY A 186 -6.73 7.04 -8.83
N TYR A 187 -7.02 7.73 -9.93
CA TYR A 187 -6.18 7.76 -11.13
C TYR A 187 -5.11 8.83 -11.03
N ILE A 188 -3.92 8.57 -11.58
CA ILE A 188 -2.81 9.52 -11.56
C ILE A 188 -2.19 9.70 -12.96
N ASN A 189 -1.32 10.71 -13.08
CA ASN A 189 -0.71 11.20 -14.33
C ASN A 189 -1.75 11.44 -15.43
N LEU A 190 -2.86 12.08 -15.06
CA LEU A 190 -3.90 12.42 -16.01
C LEU A 190 -3.39 13.48 -17.00
N GLU A 191 -3.26 13.07 -18.25
CA GLU A 191 -2.90 13.92 -19.37
C GLU A 191 -4.15 14.27 -20.16
N ILE A 192 -4.45 15.57 -20.30
CA ILE A 192 -5.60 16.00 -21.07
C ILE A 192 -5.41 15.66 -22.56
N ARG A 193 -6.40 15.00 -23.15
CA ARG A 193 -6.48 14.65 -24.58
C ARG A 193 -7.44 15.55 -25.34
N SER A 194 -8.48 16.04 -24.66
CA SER A 194 -9.41 17.02 -25.22
C SER A 194 -8.82 18.44 -25.20
N PRO A 195 -9.33 19.37 -26.03
CA PRO A 195 -8.99 20.79 -25.93
C PRO A 195 -9.31 21.35 -24.53
N LYS A 196 -8.49 22.26 -24.01
CA LYS A 196 -8.66 22.85 -22.67
C LYS A 196 -9.90 23.74 -22.55
N GLU A 197 -10.41 24.22 -23.69
CA GLU A 197 -11.58 25.07 -23.79
C GLU A 197 -12.89 24.30 -23.56
N GLU A 198 -12.90 22.98 -23.75
CA GLU A 198 -14.05 22.11 -23.53
C GLU A 198 -14.21 21.82 -22.03
N ARG A 199 -14.93 22.71 -21.32
CA ARG A 199 -15.08 22.60 -19.85
C ARG A 199 -16.07 21.54 -19.39
N PHE A 200 -17.14 21.32 -20.14
CA PHE A 200 -18.21 20.37 -19.79
C PHE A 200 -17.77 18.91 -19.85
N HIS A 201 -16.97 18.53 -20.86
CA HIS A 201 -16.47 17.17 -21.04
C HIS A 201 -14.98 17.24 -21.33
N ARG A 202 -14.17 16.63 -20.46
CA ARG A 202 -12.72 16.56 -20.58
C ARG A 202 -12.29 15.10 -20.61
N VAL A 203 -11.46 14.75 -21.59
CA VAL A 203 -10.94 13.39 -21.73
C VAL A 203 -9.49 13.39 -21.30
N TYR A 204 -9.17 12.52 -20.35
CA TYR A 204 -7.83 12.32 -19.84
C TYR A 204 -7.34 10.93 -20.19
N ARG A 205 -6.06 10.81 -20.51
CA ARG A 205 -5.36 9.53 -20.49
C ARG A 205 -4.55 9.47 -19.21
N GLY A 206 -4.70 8.41 -18.44
CA GLY A 206 -3.95 8.22 -17.19
C GLY A 206 -3.79 6.76 -16.87
N PHE A 207 -3.41 6.46 -15.65
CA PHE A 207 -3.26 5.08 -15.21
C PHE A 207 -3.81 4.86 -13.80
N HIS A 208 -4.22 3.62 -13.56
CA HIS A 208 -4.61 3.16 -12.24
C HIS A 208 -3.38 2.66 -11.47
N PRO A 209 -3.01 3.19 -10.29
CA PRO A 209 -1.75 2.86 -9.62
C PRO A 209 -1.57 1.37 -9.30
N SER A 210 -2.64 0.68 -8.88
CA SER A 210 -2.55 -0.73 -8.45
C SER A 210 -2.55 -1.74 -9.61
N SER A 211 -3.40 -1.57 -10.62
CA SER A 211 -3.45 -2.49 -11.77
C SER A 211 -2.51 -2.07 -12.91
N GLN A 212 -2.13 -0.80 -12.94
CA GLN A 212 -1.35 -0.14 -14.00
C GLN A 212 -2.01 -0.21 -15.37
N ASP A 213 -3.34 -0.36 -15.37
CA ASP A 213 -4.09 -0.26 -16.61
C ASP A 213 -4.04 1.19 -17.07
N VAL A 214 -3.66 1.37 -18.32
CA VAL A 214 -3.81 2.65 -19.00
C VAL A 214 -5.30 2.81 -19.28
N VAL A 215 -5.85 3.93 -18.83
CA VAL A 215 -7.27 4.23 -19.00
C VAL A 215 -7.47 5.54 -19.73
N ILE A 216 -8.61 5.62 -20.40
CA ILE A 216 -9.20 6.86 -20.86
C ILE A 216 -10.31 7.23 -19.88
N LEU A 217 -10.10 8.31 -19.14
CA LEU A 217 -11.03 8.87 -18.16
C LEU A 217 -11.85 9.97 -18.81
N HIS A 218 -13.16 9.77 -18.87
CA HIS A 218 -14.13 10.76 -19.34
C HIS A 218 -14.68 11.52 -18.13
N LEU A 219 -14.27 12.78 -17.95
CA LEU A 219 -14.69 13.65 -16.85
C LEU A 219 -15.74 14.65 -17.33
N TYR A 220 -16.86 14.76 -16.62
CA TYR A 220 -17.91 15.73 -16.89
C TYR A 220 -18.08 16.70 -15.72
N ASP A 221 -18.01 18.01 -16.02
CA ASP A 221 -18.33 19.09 -15.09
C ASP A 221 -19.76 19.58 -15.36
N LEU A 222 -20.69 19.16 -14.50
CA LEU A 222 -22.11 19.50 -14.63
C LEU A 222 -22.36 21.00 -14.37
N SER A 223 -21.44 21.69 -13.70
CA SER A 223 -21.55 23.12 -13.42
C SER A 223 -21.12 24.02 -14.59
N ALA A 224 -20.49 23.45 -15.62
CA ALA A 224 -20.03 24.18 -16.80
C ALA A 224 -21.17 24.64 -17.73
N ILE A 225 -22.37 24.06 -17.61
CA ILE A 225 -23.54 24.41 -18.42
C ILE A 225 -24.77 24.64 -17.54
N GLU A 226 -25.61 25.63 -17.88
CA GLU A 226 -26.87 25.90 -17.17
C GLU A 226 -28.06 25.10 -17.73
N ASP A 227 -27.85 23.83 -18.12
CA ASP A 227 -28.89 22.94 -18.65
C ASP A 227 -29.50 22.06 -17.54
N PRO A 228 -30.83 22.01 -17.36
CA PRO A 228 -31.46 21.12 -16.38
C PRO A 228 -31.21 19.62 -16.63
N ASN A 229 -30.80 19.22 -17.83
CA ASN A 229 -30.50 17.84 -18.22
C ASN A 229 -28.99 17.57 -18.36
N ALA A 230 -28.12 18.39 -17.75
CA ALA A 230 -26.66 18.24 -17.85
C ALA A 230 -26.17 16.83 -17.45
N GLU A 231 -26.75 16.25 -16.40
CA GLU A 231 -26.40 14.89 -15.96
C GLU A 231 -26.81 13.83 -17.00
N THR A 232 -27.99 13.96 -17.60
CA THR A 232 -28.44 13.07 -18.68
C THR A 232 -27.49 13.14 -19.88
N LEU A 233 -27.03 14.35 -20.24
CA LEU A 233 -26.04 14.55 -21.30
C LEU A 233 -24.69 13.88 -20.98
N ALA A 234 -24.22 13.96 -19.73
CA ALA A 234 -22.99 13.35 -19.27
C ALA A 234 -23.07 11.80 -19.24
N ARG A 235 -24.23 11.26 -18.85
CA ARG A 235 -24.46 9.80 -18.72
C ARG A 235 -24.55 9.10 -20.07
N ARG A 236 -25.00 9.81 -21.12
CA ARG A 236 -25.30 9.26 -22.45
C ARG A 236 -24.18 8.40 -23.06
N GLU A 237 -22.94 8.88 -23.04
CA GLU A 237 -21.81 8.15 -23.64
C GLU A 237 -21.56 6.82 -22.93
N SER A 238 -21.51 6.87 -21.59
CA SER A 238 -21.33 5.68 -20.76
C SER A 238 -22.44 4.65 -20.95
N GLU A 239 -23.69 5.12 -21.10
CA GLU A 239 -24.85 4.28 -21.32
C GLU A 239 -24.85 3.63 -22.71
N ALA A 240 -24.41 4.36 -23.74
CA ALA A 240 -24.22 3.80 -25.06
C ALA A 240 -23.16 2.68 -25.00
N LEU A 241 -22.00 2.94 -24.39
CA LEU A 241 -20.93 1.95 -24.24
C LEU A 241 -21.33 0.74 -23.39
N LEU A 242 -22.10 0.94 -22.31
CA LEU A 242 -22.55 -0.14 -21.43
C LEU A 242 -23.41 -1.16 -22.18
N ARG A 243 -24.26 -0.69 -23.10
CA ARG A 243 -25.09 -1.54 -23.96
C ARG A 243 -24.27 -2.36 -24.97
N LEU A 244 -23.03 -1.95 -25.24
CA LEU A 244 -22.16 -2.56 -26.24
C LEU A 244 -21.10 -3.51 -25.65
N GLN A 245 -21.05 -3.70 -24.33
CA GLN A 245 -20.01 -4.49 -23.66
C GLN A 245 -19.96 -5.97 -24.07
N GLN A 246 -21.03 -6.49 -24.68
CA GLN A 246 -21.06 -7.85 -25.24
C GLN A 246 -20.29 -7.98 -26.56
N HIS A 247 -19.99 -6.86 -27.21
CA HIS A 247 -19.33 -6.84 -28.50
C HIS A 247 -17.82 -6.62 -28.37
N PRO A 248 -16.99 -7.47 -29.00
CA PRO A 248 -15.53 -7.38 -28.90
C PRO A 248 -14.91 -6.19 -29.64
N TRP A 249 -15.70 -5.48 -30.46
CA TRP A 249 -15.30 -4.26 -31.16
C TRP A 249 -15.61 -2.98 -30.36
N ALA A 250 -16.31 -3.08 -29.23
CA ALA A 250 -16.57 -1.96 -28.34
C ALA A 250 -15.45 -1.86 -27.29
N PRO A 251 -15.09 -0.64 -26.86
CA PRO A 251 -14.15 -0.45 -25.77
C PRO A 251 -14.69 -1.01 -24.45
N ARG A 252 -13.82 -1.63 -23.65
CA ARG A 252 -14.18 -2.21 -22.35
C ARG A 252 -14.26 -1.11 -21.28
N ILE A 253 -15.40 -1.02 -20.61
CA ILE A 253 -15.57 -0.14 -19.45
C ILE A 253 -14.86 -0.75 -18.25
N ARG A 254 -14.08 0.06 -17.54
CA ARG A 254 -13.48 -0.30 -16.24
C ARG A 254 -14.38 0.16 -15.11
N ASP A 255 -14.57 1.48 -14.98
CA ASP A 255 -15.52 2.06 -14.04
C ASP A 255 -16.75 2.58 -14.76
N THR A 256 -17.92 2.22 -14.25
CA THR A 256 -19.19 2.75 -14.74
C THR A 256 -19.37 4.21 -14.32
N PHE A 257 -20.34 4.89 -14.93
CA PHE A 257 -20.62 6.29 -14.65
C PHE A 257 -21.00 6.52 -13.19
N GLN A 258 -20.20 7.34 -12.52
CA GLN A 258 -20.31 7.59 -11.09
C GLN A 258 -19.91 9.04 -10.74
N PRO A 259 -20.39 9.57 -9.61
CA PRO A 259 -19.95 10.88 -9.13
C PRO A 259 -18.47 10.85 -8.75
N VAL A 260 -17.79 12.00 -8.87
CA VAL A 260 -16.45 12.16 -8.30
C VAL A 260 -16.59 12.27 -6.77
N PRO A 261 -15.89 11.44 -5.95
CA PRO A 261 -16.10 11.38 -4.50
C PRO A 261 -15.98 12.70 -3.73
N SER A 262 -15.15 13.64 -4.21
CA SER A 262 -14.97 14.97 -3.62
C SER A 262 -15.90 16.06 -4.18
N HIS A 263 -16.66 15.77 -5.25
CA HIS A 263 -17.49 16.73 -5.98
C HIS A 263 -18.86 16.15 -6.35
N ILE A 264 -19.50 15.51 -5.36
CA ILE A 264 -20.78 14.83 -5.53
C ILE A 264 -21.86 15.81 -5.99
N GLY A 265 -22.58 15.45 -7.05
CA GLY A 265 -23.63 16.28 -7.66
C GLY A 265 -23.10 17.41 -8.56
N GLU A 266 -21.78 17.53 -8.73
CA GLU A 266 -21.14 18.57 -9.55
C GLU A 266 -20.30 17.99 -10.67
N MET A 267 -19.59 16.89 -10.40
CA MET A 267 -18.78 16.20 -11.39
C MET A 267 -19.04 14.71 -11.38
N CYS A 268 -18.99 14.12 -12.57
CA CYS A 268 -19.12 12.68 -12.79
C CYS A 268 -18.04 12.19 -13.74
N PHE A 269 -17.66 10.92 -13.62
CA PHE A 269 -16.71 10.31 -14.53
C PHE A 269 -17.06 8.85 -14.82
N PHE A 270 -16.48 8.33 -15.89
CA PHE A 270 -16.37 6.89 -16.14
C PHE A 270 -15.01 6.62 -16.81
N THR A 271 -14.55 5.37 -16.78
CA THR A 271 -13.25 5.00 -17.35
C THR A 271 -13.38 3.83 -18.31
N VAL A 272 -12.56 3.89 -19.36
CA VAL A 272 -12.45 2.86 -20.40
C VAL A 272 -11.00 2.41 -20.47
N ILE A 273 -10.77 1.11 -20.65
CA ILE A 273 -9.41 0.59 -20.85
C ILE A 273 -8.88 1.13 -22.18
N ASP A 274 -7.70 1.76 -22.18
CA ASP A 274 -7.05 2.20 -23.41
C ASP A 274 -6.62 0.97 -24.22
N PRO A 275 -7.24 0.69 -25.38
CA PRO A 275 -6.93 -0.50 -26.17
C PRO A 275 -5.51 -0.46 -26.75
N SER A 276 -4.81 0.68 -26.69
CA SER A 276 -3.45 0.88 -27.20
C SER A 276 -3.27 0.43 -28.66
N ALA A 277 -4.38 0.39 -29.42
CA ALA A 277 -4.41 -0.05 -30.80
C ALA A 277 -4.28 1.16 -31.74
N PRO A 278 -3.51 1.06 -32.83
CA PRO A 278 -3.34 2.17 -33.77
C PRO A 278 -4.64 2.47 -34.49
N THR A 279 -4.86 3.75 -34.78
CA THR A 279 -5.94 4.19 -35.65
C THR A 279 -5.67 3.77 -37.09
N ILE A 280 -6.71 3.70 -37.94
CA ILE A 280 -6.49 3.45 -39.36
C ILE A 280 -5.67 4.57 -40.01
N ALA A 281 -5.76 5.81 -39.51
CA ALA A 281 -4.95 6.92 -39.99
C ALA A 281 -3.44 6.66 -39.80
N GLU A 282 -3.06 6.10 -38.65
CA GLU A 282 -1.66 5.73 -38.33
C GLU A 282 -1.22 4.47 -39.08
N ARG A 283 -2.07 3.44 -39.12
CA ARG A 283 -1.72 2.15 -39.72
C ARG A 283 -1.75 2.18 -41.25
N ALA A 284 -2.49 3.09 -41.88
CA ALA A 284 -2.58 3.17 -43.35
C ALA A 284 -1.22 3.41 -44.04
N SER A 285 -0.29 4.13 -43.39
CA SER A 285 1.06 4.37 -43.89
C SER A 285 2.00 3.17 -43.77
N ASP A 286 1.60 2.12 -43.06
CA ASP A 286 2.44 0.94 -42.85
C ASP A 286 2.50 0.07 -44.11
N SER A 287 3.70 -0.08 -44.67
CA SER A 287 3.94 -0.88 -45.88
C SER A 287 3.81 -2.39 -45.65
N THR A 288 3.91 -2.85 -44.38
CA THR A 288 3.74 -4.27 -44.04
C THR A 288 2.28 -4.71 -43.94
N TRP A 289 1.33 -3.77 -43.92
CA TRP A 289 -0.10 -4.10 -43.87
C TRP A 289 -0.65 -4.40 -45.27
N GLU A 290 -0.65 -5.68 -45.64
CA GLU A 290 -1.06 -6.14 -46.97
C GLU A 290 -2.50 -5.78 -47.35
N THR A 291 -2.77 -5.62 -48.66
CA THR A 291 -4.10 -5.30 -49.21
C THR A 291 -5.18 -6.29 -48.75
N THR A 292 -4.86 -7.59 -48.67
CA THR A 292 -5.79 -8.62 -48.20
C THR A 292 -6.16 -8.42 -46.73
N ALA A 293 -5.21 -8.08 -45.87
CA ALA A 293 -5.45 -7.79 -44.45
C ALA A 293 -6.28 -6.50 -44.27
N ARG A 294 -6.01 -5.47 -45.08
CA ARG A 294 -6.83 -4.24 -45.13
C ARG A 294 -8.27 -4.52 -45.54
N LEU A 295 -8.48 -5.46 -46.47
CA LEU A 295 -9.81 -5.92 -46.88
C LEU A 295 -10.54 -6.69 -45.78
N VAL A 296 -9.84 -7.57 -45.05
CA VAL A 296 -10.40 -8.27 -43.89
C VAL A 296 -10.86 -7.27 -42.83
N PHE A 297 -10.02 -6.28 -42.52
CA PHE A 297 -10.38 -5.21 -41.60
C PHE A 297 -11.62 -4.42 -42.08
N ALA A 298 -11.64 -4.00 -43.35
CA ALA A 298 -12.76 -3.24 -43.92
C ALA A 298 -14.07 -4.03 -43.83
N LYS A 299 -14.05 -5.33 -44.13
CA LYS A 299 -15.21 -6.22 -43.97
C LYS A 299 -15.67 -6.29 -42.51
N ASN A 300 -14.74 -6.52 -41.58
CA ASN A 300 -15.05 -6.61 -40.15
C ASN A 300 -15.59 -5.28 -39.58
N ALA A 301 -15.10 -4.13 -40.07
CA ALA A 301 -15.60 -2.81 -39.70
C ALA A 301 -17.04 -2.59 -40.17
N VAL A 302 -17.38 -2.99 -41.40
CA VAL A 302 -18.76 -2.95 -41.92
C VAL A 302 -19.68 -3.86 -41.10
N ARG A 303 -19.21 -5.06 -40.75
CA ARG A 303 -19.95 -5.98 -39.88
C ARG A 303 -20.19 -5.38 -38.49
N SER A 304 -19.16 -4.78 -37.88
CA SER A 304 -19.26 -4.19 -36.55
C SER A 304 -20.26 -3.04 -36.51
N LEU A 305 -20.30 -2.19 -37.55
CA LEU A 305 -21.33 -1.17 -37.67
C LEU A 305 -22.73 -1.75 -37.89
N THR A 306 -22.84 -2.88 -38.60
CA THR A 306 -24.11 -3.59 -38.77
C THR A 306 -24.63 -4.10 -37.43
N GLU A 307 -23.76 -4.70 -36.62
CA GLU A 307 -24.07 -5.16 -35.26
C GLU A 307 -24.47 -3.99 -34.35
N PHE A 308 -23.75 -2.86 -34.41
CA PHE A 308 -24.09 -1.63 -33.70
C PHE A 308 -25.49 -1.12 -34.05
N HIS A 309 -25.85 -1.06 -35.33
CA HIS A 309 -27.17 -0.64 -35.80
C HIS A 309 -28.29 -1.65 -35.49
N GLN A 310 -27.97 -2.93 -35.27
CA GLN A 310 -28.95 -3.96 -34.90
C GLN A 310 -29.19 -4.05 -33.39
N THR A 311 -28.43 -3.30 -32.58
CA THR A 311 -28.64 -3.23 -31.14
C THR A 311 -29.95 -2.46 -30.88
N GLU A 312 -31.06 -3.20 -30.76
CA GLU A 312 -32.38 -2.64 -30.44
C GLU A 312 -32.43 -2.17 -28.99
N THR A 313 -32.81 -0.91 -28.79
CA THR A 313 -33.18 -0.39 -27.46
C THR A 313 -34.70 -0.26 -27.37
N VAL A 314 -35.23 -0.17 -26.15
CA VAL A 314 -36.66 0.10 -25.88
C VAL A 314 -37.15 1.36 -26.63
N GLU A 315 -36.24 2.27 -26.97
CA GLU A 315 -36.53 3.59 -27.53
C GLU A 315 -36.21 3.67 -29.04
N GLY A 316 -35.48 2.70 -29.61
CA GLY A 316 -35.17 2.57 -31.04
C GLY A 316 -33.71 2.18 -31.35
N THR A 317 -33.24 2.48 -32.57
CA THR A 317 -31.88 2.17 -33.05
C THR A 317 -30.83 3.25 -32.71
N LEU A 318 -29.63 2.82 -32.28
CA LEU A 318 -28.48 3.69 -32.03
C LEU A 318 -27.83 4.20 -33.33
N VAL A 319 -27.28 5.43 -33.29
CA VAL A 319 -26.53 6.04 -34.42
C VAL A 319 -25.22 6.63 -33.90
N HIS A 320 -24.07 6.30 -34.50
CA HIS A 320 -22.74 6.59 -33.96
C HIS A 320 -22.30 8.06 -34.17
N ARG A 321 -22.50 8.61 -35.37
CA ARG A 321 -22.26 10.03 -35.74
C ARG A 321 -20.81 10.55 -35.64
N ASN A 322 -19.81 9.70 -35.38
CA ASN A 322 -18.39 10.13 -35.31
C ASN A 322 -17.39 9.11 -35.88
N LEU A 323 -17.75 8.40 -36.95
CA LEU A 323 -16.85 7.43 -37.61
C LEU A 323 -15.87 8.15 -38.55
N THR A 324 -14.58 8.13 -38.22
CA THR A 324 -13.49 8.81 -38.92
C THR A 324 -12.24 7.92 -38.93
N PRO A 325 -11.19 8.27 -39.70
CA PRO A 325 -9.92 7.56 -39.64
C PRO A 325 -9.21 7.55 -38.27
N GLU A 326 -9.58 8.46 -37.36
CA GLU A 326 -9.03 8.55 -36.00
C GLU A 326 -9.89 7.80 -34.96
N THR A 327 -11.14 7.48 -35.28
CA THR A 327 -12.07 6.78 -34.38
C THR A 327 -12.25 5.29 -34.71
N LEU A 328 -11.51 4.81 -35.71
CA LEU A 328 -11.44 3.40 -36.10
C LEU A 328 -10.06 2.85 -35.77
N LEU A 329 -9.99 1.97 -34.77
CA LEU A 329 -8.75 1.35 -34.30
C LEU A 329 -8.62 -0.06 -34.88
N VAL A 330 -7.39 -0.48 -35.10
CA VAL A 330 -7.06 -1.75 -35.75
C VAL A 330 -6.36 -2.69 -34.78
N ARG A 331 -7.04 -3.75 -34.34
CA ARG A 331 -6.43 -4.80 -33.52
C ARG A 331 -5.41 -5.63 -34.30
N HIS A 332 -4.64 -6.41 -33.56
CA HIS A 332 -3.61 -7.29 -34.12
C HIS A 332 -4.17 -8.35 -35.08
N ASP A 333 -5.38 -8.85 -34.82
CA ASP A 333 -6.11 -9.83 -35.63
C ASP A 333 -6.92 -9.19 -36.79
N ASN A 334 -6.70 -7.90 -37.08
CA ASN A 334 -7.49 -7.09 -38.03
C ASN A 334 -8.98 -6.97 -37.67
N ARG A 335 -9.37 -7.15 -36.40
CA ARG A 335 -10.69 -6.72 -35.94
C ARG A 335 -10.69 -5.22 -35.61
N PRO A 336 -11.83 -4.53 -35.83
CA PRO A 336 -11.98 -3.14 -35.48
C PRO A 336 -12.25 -2.95 -33.99
N ILE A 337 -11.79 -1.83 -33.44
CA ILE A 337 -12.37 -1.21 -32.24
C ILE A 337 -12.92 0.14 -32.66
N LEU A 338 -14.18 0.40 -32.35
CA LEU A 338 -14.82 1.69 -32.61
C LEU A 338 -14.66 2.55 -31.35
N ILE A 339 -14.26 3.82 -31.49
CA ILE A 339 -14.26 4.80 -30.39
C ILE A 339 -15.02 6.06 -30.83
N GLY A 340 -15.13 7.07 -29.96
CA GLY A 340 -15.77 8.34 -30.32
C GLY A 340 -17.29 8.31 -30.11
N PHE A 341 -17.75 7.72 -29.00
CA PHE A 341 -19.17 7.54 -28.71
C PHE A 341 -19.83 8.78 -28.10
N GLU A 342 -19.09 9.87 -27.87
CA GLU A 342 -19.60 11.10 -27.27
C GLU A 342 -20.73 11.75 -28.10
N ARG A 343 -20.84 11.41 -29.39
CA ARG A 343 -21.89 11.90 -30.31
C ARG A 343 -23.00 10.89 -30.59
N THR A 344 -22.97 9.74 -29.94
CA THR A 344 -23.94 8.67 -30.15
C THR A 344 -25.35 9.16 -29.86
N ARG A 345 -26.28 8.89 -30.77
CA ARG A 345 -27.70 9.17 -30.58
C ARG A 345 -28.38 7.97 -29.97
N ILE A 346 -28.95 8.17 -28.77
CA ILE A 346 -29.97 7.30 -28.20
C ILE A 346 -31.35 7.89 -28.60
N PRO A 347 -32.25 7.11 -29.21
CA PRO A 347 -33.60 7.58 -29.53
C PRO A 347 -34.35 8.05 -28.27
N SER A 348 -35.24 9.04 -28.39
CA SER A 348 -36.00 9.71 -27.29
C SER A 348 -35.34 10.92 -26.61
N GLU A 349 -34.01 11.07 -26.65
CA GLU A 349 -33.31 12.21 -26.04
C GLU A 349 -33.10 13.42 -26.98
N ILE A 350 -33.09 14.64 -26.42
CA ILE A 350 -32.85 15.88 -27.17
C ILE A 350 -31.39 15.88 -27.67
N SER A 351 -31.21 15.97 -28.99
CA SER A 351 -29.89 16.08 -29.62
C SER A 351 -29.31 17.48 -29.41
N VAL A 352 -28.35 17.62 -28.51
CA VAL A 352 -27.50 18.83 -28.40
C VAL A 352 -26.09 18.48 -28.84
N ALA A 353 -25.58 19.24 -29.80
CA ALA A 353 -24.21 19.17 -30.28
C ALA A 353 -23.35 20.11 -29.43
N SER A 354 -22.24 19.62 -28.86
CA SER A 354 -21.18 20.51 -28.37
C SER A 354 -20.50 21.17 -29.58
N PRO A 355 -20.40 22.50 -29.63
CA PRO A 355 -19.65 23.20 -30.68
C PRO A 355 -18.16 23.11 -30.34
N GLY A 356 -17.38 22.26 -31.02
CA GLY A 356 -15.97 22.13 -30.64
C GLY A 356 -14.98 21.36 -31.51
N TYR A 357 -15.38 20.53 -32.47
CA TYR A 357 -14.39 19.82 -33.29
C TYR A 357 -14.08 20.55 -34.59
N ASP A 358 -12.78 20.70 -34.88
CA ASP A 358 -12.26 21.27 -36.11
C ASP A 358 -12.70 20.42 -37.32
N SER A 359 -13.86 20.76 -37.87
CA SER A 359 -14.52 20.06 -38.97
C SER A 359 -13.71 20.07 -40.27
N GLN A 360 -12.55 20.73 -40.29
CA GLN A 360 -11.72 20.91 -41.48
C GLN A 360 -10.87 19.69 -41.82
N LYS A 361 -10.27 19.01 -40.82
CA LYS A 361 -9.30 17.91 -41.05
C LYS A 361 -9.91 16.70 -41.77
N TRP A 362 -11.15 16.37 -41.42
CA TRP A 362 -11.87 15.18 -41.92
C TRP A 362 -13.18 15.53 -42.62
N ALA A 363 -13.26 16.74 -43.19
CA ALA A 363 -14.48 17.21 -43.86
C ALA A 363 -15.03 16.23 -44.90
N SER A 364 -14.13 15.53 -45.63
CA SER A 364 -14.46 14.58 -46.70
C SER A 364 -15.14 13.29 -46.23
N VAL A 365 -14.97 12.89 -44.97
CA VAL A 365 -15.64 11.69 -44.42
C VAL A 365 -16.97 12.01 -43.75
N ILE A 366 -17.26 13.29 -43.47
CA ILE A 366 -18.56 13.74 -42.94
C ILE A 366 -19.59 13.71 -44.08
N SER A 367 -20.76 13.09 -43.83
CA SER A 367 -21.82 12.99 -44.83
C SER A 367 -22.38 14.37 -45.24
N PRO A 368 -22.85 14.53 -46.50
CA PRO A 368 -23.31 15.82 -47.01
C PRO A 368 -24.46 16.45 -46.21
N GLU A 369 -25.40 15.63 -45.74
CA GLU A 369 -26.54 16.07 -44.94
C GLU A 369 -26.10 16.60 -43.56
N VAL A 370 -25.15 15.93 -42.89
CA VAL A 370 -24.61 16.37 -41.61
C VAL A 370 -23.78 17.64 -41.78
N ARG A 371 -23.01 17.75 -42.87
CA ARG A 371 -22.22 18.94 -43.19
C ARG A 371 -23.10 20.18 -43.43
N THR A 372 -24.29 19.99 -44.00
CA THR A 372 -25.18 21.09 -44.38
C THR A 372 -26.18 21.47 -43.28
N GLN A 373 -26.72 20.48 -42.55
CA GLN A 373 -27.82 20.65 -41.60
C GLN A 373 -27.42 20.38 -40.13
N GLY A 374 -26.15 20.00 -39.89
CA GLY A 374 -25.63 19.66 -38.57
C GLY A 374 -25.93 18.23 -38.12
N LEU A 375 -25.45 17.85 -36.93
CA LEU A 375 -25.57 16.49 -36.37
C LEU A 375 -27.02 16.01 -36.18
N GLY A 376 -27.98 16.94 -36.06
CA GLY A 376 -29.41 16.62 -35.94
C GLY A 376 -29.97 15.88 -37.15
N ALA A 377 -29.42 16.10 -38.34
CA ALA A 377 -29.82 15.43 -39.58
C ALA A 377 -29.16 14.05 -39.77
N GLY A 378 -28.22 13.66 -38.89
CA GLY A 378 -27.50 12.39 -39.00
C GLY A 378 -28.35 11.18 -38.59
N ASP A 379 -28.42 10.19 -39.47
CA ASP A 379 -29.08 8.90 -39.27
C ASP A 379 -28.12 7.72 -39.55
N MET A 380 -28.62 6.48 -39.51
CA MET A 380 -27.81 5.28 -39.79
C MET A 380 -27.10 5.34 -41.15
N ARG A 381 -27.69 6.01 -42.15
CA ARG A 381 -27.12 6.12 -43.50
C ARG A 381 -25.97 7.13 -43.51
N SER A 382 -26.00 8.11 -42.61
CA SER A 382 -24.86 9.01 -42.37
C SER A 382 -23.66 8.25 -41.79
N ASP A 383 -23.88 7.26 -40.91
CA ASP A 383 -22.81 6.38 -40.41
C ASP A 383 -22.24 5.52 -41.53
N VAL A 384 -23.09 4.96 -42.41
CA VAL A 384 -22.64 4.18 -43.59
C VAL A 384 -21.71 5.02 -44.47
N TYR A 385 -22.09 6.26 -44.77
CA TYR A 385 -21.24 7.18 -45.54
C TYR A 385 -19.88 7.36 -44.85
N SER A 386 -19.91 7.69 -43.56
CA SER A 386 -18.71 8.05 -42.81
C SER A 386 -17.75 6.88 -42.65
N LEU A 387 -18.27 5.67 -42.42
CA LEU A 387 -17.48 4.44 -42.39
C LEU A 387 -16.86 4.14 -43.76
N CYS A 388 -17.66 4.12 -44.84
CA CYS A 388 -17.14 3.79 -46.17
C CYS A 388 -16.12 4.83 -46.66
N ALA A 389 -16.34 6.11 -46.38
CA ALA A 389 -15.39 7.18 -46.70
C ALA A 389 -14.08 7.00 -45.91
N SER A 390 -14.16 6.66 -44.62
CA SER A 390 -12.99 6.39 -43.78
C SER A 390 -12.22 5.16 -44.27
N LEU A 391 -12.89 4.04 -44.56
CA LEU A 391 -12.26 2.82 -45.07
C LEU A 391 -11.63 3.01 -46.46
N THR A 392 -12.15 3.92 -47.28
CA THR A 392 -11.58 4.23 -48.61
C THR A 392 -10.16 4.77 -48.50
N THR A 393 -9.80 5.42 -47.37
CA THR A 393 -8.45 5.94 -47.13
C THR A 393 -7.38 4.83 -47.03
N LEU A 394 -7.76 3.60 -46.68
CA LEU A 394 -6.86 2.45 -46.62
C LEU A 394 -6.35 1.99 -48.00
N PHE A 395 -7.06 2.38 -49.06
CA PHE A 395 -6.83 1.91 -50.43
C PHE A 395 -6.38 3.09 -51.28
N GLN A 396 -5.09 3.43 -51.26
CA GLN A 396 -4.51 4.49 -52.10
C GLN A 396 -4.64 4.16 -53.60
N GLU A 397 -4.55 5.18 -54.46
CA GLU A 397 -4.65 4.97 -55.92
C GLU A 397 -3.42 4.19 -56.43
N GLY A 398 -3.61 2.89 -56.64
CA GLY A 398 -2.61 1.98 -57.21
C GLY A 398 -3.14 1.20 -58.42
N LEU A 399 -2.21 0.56 -59.14
CA LEU A 399 -2.51 -0.31 -60.29
C LEU A 399 -3.01 -1.71 -59.90
N ASP A 400 -3.06 -2.03 -58.59
CA ASP A 400 -3.54 -3.32 -58.10
C ASP A 400 -5.07 -3.49 -58.32
N PRO A 401 -5.53 -4.50 -59.07
CA PRO A 401 -6.94 -4.73 -59.37
C PRO A 401 -7.82 -4.88 -58.12
N THR A 402 -7.28 -5.49 -57.06
CA THR A 402 -7.99 -5.74 -55.80
C THR A 402 -8.31 -4.43 -55.08
N THR A 403 -7.33 -3.53 -54.99
CA THR A 403 -7.48 -2.18 -54.44
C THR A 403 -8.53 -1.37 -55.20
N GLN A 404 -8.53 -1.43 -56.53
CA GLN A 404 -9.52 -0.73 -57.36
C GLN A 404 -10.94 -1.28 -57.14
N GLN A 405 -11.07 -2.60 -57.02
CA GLN A 405 -12.36 -3.24 -56.78
C GLN A 405 -12.89 -2.94 -55.37
N ALA A 406 -12.02 -2.92 -54.36
CA ALA A 406 -12.35 -2.50 -53.00
C ALA A 406 -12.94 -1.08 -52.95
N ARG A 407 -12.27 -0.12 -53.61
CA ARG A 407 -12.76 1.26 -53.71
C ARG A 407 -14.10 1.36 -54.43
N ARG A 408 -14.33 0.57 -55.49
CA ARG A 408 -15.61 0.52 -56.20
C ARG A 408 -16.75 -0.04 -55.36
N ILE A 409 -16.45 -0.94 -54.42
CA ILE A 409 -17.44 -1.46 -53.48
C ILE A 409 -17.77 -0.39 -52.44
N LEU A 410 -16.73 0.20 -51.81
CA LEU A 410 -16.91 1.22 -50.78
C LEU A 410 -17.59 2.50 -51.31
N SER A 411 -17.34 2.89 -52.57
CA SER A 411 -17.96 4.08 -53.17
C SER A 411 -19.49 4.01 -53.26
N ARG A 412 -20.07 2.80 -53.22
CA ARG A 412 -21.54 2.60 -53.18
C ARG A 412 -22.16 3.03 -51.85
N GLY A 413 -21.37 3.13 -50.77
CA GLY A 413 -21.78 3.70 -49.49
C GLY A 413 -21.58 5.22 -49.39
N VAL A 414 -20.80 5.83 -50.30
CA VAL A 414 -20.38 7.25 -50.25
C VAL A 414 -21.19 8.11 -51.24
N THR A 415 -22.46 7.75 -51.51
CA THR A 415 -23.33 8.53 -52.41
C THR A 415 -23.87 9.78 -51.72
N ALA A 416 -24.07 10.86 -52.50
CA ALA A 416 -24.56 12.14 -51.97
C ALA A 416 -25.97 12.02 -51.37
N GLU A 417 -26.88 11.30 -52.02
CA GLU A 417 -28.23 11.05 -51.52
C GLU A 417 -28.25 9.88 -50.52
N PRO A 418 -28.79 10.05 -49.29
CA PRO A 418 -28.82 8.99 -48.28
C PRO A 418 -29.58 7.72 -48.68
N ASN A 419 -30.69 7.86 -49.41
CA ASN A 419 -31.51 6.71 -49.86
C ASN A 419 -30.82 5.86 -50.95
N SER A 420 -29.82 6.42 -51.61
CA SER A 420 -29.11 5.77 -52.71
C SER A 420 -27.86 5.01 -52.24
N ARG A 421 -27.55 5.07 -50.93
CA ARG A 421 -26.43 4.36 -50.30
C ARG A 421 -26.75 2.88 -50.17
N GLN A 422 -25.81 2.03 -50.56
CA GLN A 422 -25.96 0.58 -50.44
C GLN A 422 -26.02 0.14 -48.96
N ALA A 423 -26.79 -0.90 -48.66
CA ALA A 423 -26.89 -1.45 -47.31
C ALA A 423 -25.57 -2.11 -46.85
N LEU A 424 -25.26 -2.03 -45.56
CA LEU A 424 -24.01 -2.59 -44.99
C LEU A 424 -23.86 -4.10 -45.27
N ALA A 425 -24.95 -4.88 -45.19
CA ALA A 425 -24.93 -6.32 -45.48
C ALA A 425 -24.46 -6.63 -46.92
N ASP A 426 -24.87 -5.83 -47.91
CA ASP A 426 -24.46 -6.04 -49.30
C ASP A 426 -23.00 -5.60 -49.53
N ILE A 427 -22.55 -4.57 -48.82
CA ILE A 427 -21.16 -4.12 -48.83
C ILE A 427 -20.27 -5.21 -48.22
N GLU A 428 -20.64 -5.76 -47.06
CA GLU A 428 -19.92 -6.86 -46.40
C GLU A 428 -19.83 -8.08 -47.29
N MET A 429 -20.95 -8.48 -47.92
CA MET A 429 -20.99 -9.61 -48.86
C MET A 429 -20.07 -9.37 -50.06
N SER A 430 -20.08 -8.15 -50.64
CA SER A 430 -19.22 -7.80 -51.78
C SER A 430 -17.74 -7.82 -51.40
N LEU A 431 -17.37 -7.32 -50.21
CA LEU A 431 -16.00 -7.40 -49.70
C LEU A 431 -15.59 -8.86 -49.41
N GLY A 432 -16.52 -9.68 -48.89
CA GLY A 432 -16.30 -11.11 -48.67
C GLY A 432 -16.05 -11.89 -49.96
N GLN A 433 -16.80 -11.61 -51.03
CA GLN A 433 -16.58 -12.21 -52.35
C GLN A 433 -15.20 -11.86 -52.92
N LEU A 434 -14.69 -10.67 -52.63
CA LEU A 434 -13.35 -10.24 -53.05
C LEU A 434 -12.23 -10.98 -52.30
N LEU A 435 -12.49 -11.44 -51.06
CA LEU A 435 -11.52 -12.17 -50.22
C LEU A 435 -11.43 -13.69 -50.55
N GLY A 436 -12.44 -14.29 -51.17
CA GLY A 436 -12.47 -15.73 -51.50
C GLY A 436 -12.83 -16.65 -50.31
N GLU A 437 -12.78 -17.97 -50.52
CA GLU A 437 -13.22 -18.99 -49.53
C GLU A 437 -12.21 -19.26 -48.39
N SER A 438 -10.91 -19.01 -48.60
CA SER A 438 -9.87 -19.20 -47.58
C SER A 438 -9.21 -17.86 -47.25
N VAL A 439 -9.60 -17.27 -46.12
CA VAL A 439 -8.89 -16.11 -45.56
C VAL A 439 -7.64 -16.66 -44.84
N PRO A 440 -6.42 -16.37 -45.32
CA PRO A 440 -5.21 -16.78 -44.61
C PRO A 440 -5.21 -16.16 -43.20
N ALA A 441 -4.63 -16.87 -42.23
CA ALA A 441 -4.45 -16.32 -40.90
C ALA A 441 -3.66 -15.01 -41.01
N PRO A 442 -4.08 -13.94 -40.33
CA PRO A 442 -3.40 -12.66 -40.43
C PRO A 442 -1.94 -12.82 -39.97
N ALA A 443 -1.00 -12.30 -40.76
CA ALA A 443 0.39 -12.23 -40.35
C ALA A 443 0.49 -11.43 -39.05
N ILE A 444 1.33 -11.88 -38.11
CA ILE A 444 1.58 -11.15 -36.86
C ILE A 444 2.09 -9.76 -37.27
N PRO A 445 1.41 -8.67 -36.86
CA PRO A 445 1.85 -7.35 -37.21
C PRO A 445 3.22 -7.05 -36.58
N PRO A 446 4.00 -6.12 -37.14
CA PRO A 446 5.24 -5.69 -36.52
C PRO A 446 5.06 -5.34 -35.04
N ALA A 447 6.05 -5.62 -34.20
CA ALA A 447 5.94 -5.48 -32.75
C ALA A 447 5.45 -4.10 -32.29
N ARG A 448 5.80 -3.02 -33.02
CA ARG A 448 5.30 -1.65 -32.79
C ARG A 448 3.77 -1.48 -32.86
N PHE A 449 3.04 -2.50 -33.31
CA PHE A 449 1.57 -2.52 -33.41
C PHE A 449 0.94 -3.66 -32.59
N TRP A 450 1.71 -4.35 -31.75
CA TRP A 450 1.15 -5.33 -30.82
C TRP A 450 0.24 -4.63 -29.81
N ALA A 451 -0.92 -5.22 -29.59
CA ALA A 451 -1.96 -4.71 -28.68
C ALA A 451 -2.41 -5.83 -27.74
N GLU A 452 -3.29 -5.49 -26.80
CA GLU A 452 -3.84 -6.42 -25.81
C GLU A 452 -4.39 -7.71 -26.46
N GLU A 453 -4.16 -8.84 -25.77
CA GLU A 453 -4.51 -10.22 -26.16
C GLU A 453 -3.65 -10.83 -27.29
N GLN A 454 -2.66 -10.12 -27.84
CA GLN A 454 -1.73 -10.74 -28.80
C GLN A 454 -0.93 -11.84 -28.11
N GLU A 455 -0.95 -13.06 -28.65
CA GLU A 455 -0.10 -14.16 -28.15
C GLU A 455 1.22 -14.21 -28.91
N VAL A 456 2.32 -14.35 -28.19
CA VAL A 456 3.69 -14.46 -28.70
C VAL A 456 4.38 -15.62 -27.99
N THR A 457 5.10 -16.47 -28.74
CA THR A 457 5.87 -17.57 -28.14
C THR A 457 7.32 -17.17 -27.92
N PHE A 458 7.84 -17.43 -26.73
CA PHE A 458 9.24 -17.21 -26.38
C PHE A 458 9.79 -18.40 -25.59
N GLY A 459 10.88 -18.98 -26.10
CA GLY A 459 11.36 -20.28 -25.63
C GLY A 459 10.31 -21.38 -25.82
N ASN A 460 9.97 -22.10 -24.74
CA ASN A 460 8.95 -23.16 -24.72
C ASN A 460 7.61 -22.69 -24.13
N HIS A 461 7.38 -21.38 -24.04
CA HIS A 461 6.22 -20.81 -23.36
C HIS A 461 5.46 -19.83 -24.27
N ALA A 462 4.15 -19.69 -24.02
CA ALA A 462 3.30 -18.69 -24.65
C ALA A 462 3.09 -17.52 -23.70
N TYR A 463 3.13 -16.31 -24.25
CA TYR A 463 2.93 -15.06 -23.53
C TYR A 463 1.84 -14.26 -24.22
N ARG A 464 0.94 -13.70 -23.42
CA ARG A 464 -0.09 -12.78 -23.87
C ARG A 464 0.35 -11.34 -23.60
N ILE A 465 0.28 -10.48 -24.61
CA ILE A 465 0.51 -9.03 -24.46
C ILE A 465 -0.66 -8.43 -23.68
N VAL A 466 -0.36 -7.77 -22.57
CA VAL A 466 -1.34 -7.03 -21.77
C VAL A 466 -1.37 -5.58 -22.22
N THR A 467 -0.22 -4.91 -22.23
CA THR A 467 -0.12 -3.52 -22.68
C THR A 467 1.30 -3.16 -23.10
N GLN A 468 1.43 -2.12 -23.93
CA GLN A 468 2.72 -1.54 -24.29
C GLN A 468 3.13 -0.50 -23.24
N LEU A 469 4.27 -0.72 -22.59
CA LEU A 469 4.79 0.13 -21.51
C LEU A 469 5.55 1.35 -22.06
N GLY A 470 6.25 1.17 -23.19
CA GLY A 470 7.03 2.23 -23.81
C GLY A 470 7.62 1.80 -25.14
N SER A 471 7.84 2.78 -26.03
CA SER A 471 8.51 2.60 -27.32
C SER A 471 9.57 3.68 -27.47
N GLY A 472 10.83 3.28 -27.68
CA GLY A 472 11.97 4.16 -27.87
C GLY A 472 12.63 3.97 -29.24
N GLY A 473 13.77 4.62 -29.46
CA GLY A 473 14.54 4.48 -30.71
C GLY A 473 15.25 3.14 -30.89
N VAL A 474 15.34 2.32 -29.82
CA VAL A 474 16.10 1.06 -29.80
C VAL A 474 15.19 -0.17 -29.71
N GLY A 475 14.04 -0.03 -29.05
CA GLY A 475 13.12 -1.14 -28.84
C GLY A 475 11.80 -0.71 -28.19
N THR A 476 10.91 -1.69 -28.06
CA THR A 476 9.59 -1.55 -27.43
C THR A 476 9.48 -2.53 -26.25
N ALA A 477 8.93 -2.06 -25.14
CA ALA A 477 8.70 -2.88 -23.94
C ALA A 477 7.20 -3.15 -23.74
N PHE A 478 6.86 -4.38 -23.39
CA PHE A 478 5.49 -4.85 -23.19
C PHE A 478 5.33 -5.47 -21.81
N LYS A 479 4.21 -5.20 -21.15
CA LYS A 479 3.72 -6.02 -20.03
C LYS A 479 3.12 -7.29 -20.64
N VAL A 480 3.58 -8.45 -20.19
CA VAL A 480 3.16 -9.74 -20.73
C VAL A 480 2.81 -10.71 -19.62
N GLU A 481 1.85 -11.59 -19.88
CA GLU A 481 1.45 -12.66 -18.96
C GLU A 481 1.82 -14.00 -19.57
N LYS A 482 2.47 -14.85 -18.80
CA LYS A 482 2.74 -16.23 -19.18
C LYS A 482 1.43 -17.01 -19.07
N ILE A 483 1.04 -17.68 -20.16
CA ILE A 483 -0.19 -18.46 -20.21
C ILE A 483 0.10 -19.94 -20.44
N ASP A 484 -0.75 -20.80 -19.86
CA ASP A 484 -0.79 -22.21 -20.23
C ASP A 484 -1.40 -22.35 -21.65
N PRO A 485 -0.72 -23.02 -22.60
CA PRO A 485 -1.18 -23.11 -23.98
C PRO A 485 -2.47 -23.93 -24.15
N LEU A 486 -2.85 -24.79 -23.18
CA LEU A 486 -4.05 -25.62 -23.20
C LEU A 486 -5.20 -24.99 -22.41
N THR A 487 -4.96 -24.53 -21.18
CA THR A 487 -6.02 -24.00 -20.30
C THR A 487 -6.26 -22.50 -20.47
N LYS A 488 -5.31 -21.78 -21.08
CA LYS A 488 -5.27 -20.30 -21.16
C LYS A 488 -5.23 -19.62 -19.78
N GLU A 489 -4.90 -20.36 -18.72
CA GLU A 489 -4.72 -19.81 -17.37
C GLU A 489 -3.41 -19.01 -17.24
N GLU A 490 -3.45 -18.01 -16.39
CA GLU A 490 -2.34 -17.08 -16.11
C GLU A 490 -1.37 -17.69 -15.09
N LEU A 491 -0.08 -17.74 -15.44
CA LEU A 491 0.98 -18.34 -14.62
C LEU A 491 1.95 -17.29 -14.02
N GLY A 492 1.90 -16.04 -14.48
CA GLY A 492 2.69 -14.94 -13.93
C GLY A 492 2.93 -13.79 -14.93
N THR A 493 3.25 -12.61 -14.40
CA THR A 493 3.42 -11.36 -15.16
C THR A 493 4.90 -10.97 -15.29
N TYR A 494 5.28 -10.48 -16.47
CA TYR A 494 6.66 -10.16 -16.85
C TYR A 494 6.71 -8.90 -17.72
N VAL A 495 7.91 -8.38 -17.94
CA VAL A 495 8.18 -7.37 -18.97
C VAL A 495 8.97 -8.03 -20.10
N ALA A 496 8.52 -7.86 -21.34
CA ALA A 496 9.23 -8.36 -22.52
C ALA A 496 9.78 -7.19 -23.35
N LYS A 497 11.04 -7.31 -23.80
CA LYS A 497 11.69 -6.33 -24.68
C LYS A 497 11.77 -6.83 -26.11
N VAL A 498 11.50 -5.97 -27.08
CA VAL A 498 11.62 -6.26 -28.53
C VAL A 498 12.44 -5.18 -29.22
N GLY A 499 13.37 -5.56 -30.09
CA GLY A 499 14.18 -4.61 -30.87
C GLY A 499 13.50 -4.20 -32.17
N GLN A 500 13.70 -2.95 -32.62
CA GLN A 500 13.04 -2.42 -33.82
C GLN A 500 13.77 -2.73 -35.13
N SER A 501 15.08 -2.93 -35.09
CA SER A 501 15.93 -3.22 -36.25
C SER A 501 17.01 -4.23 -35.88
N GLU A 502 17.64 -4.84 -36.89
CA GLU A 502 18.72 -5.81 -36.65
C GLU A 502 19.91 -5.18 -35.92
N GLU A 503 20.30 -3.97 -36.30
CA GLU A 503 21.41 -3.25 -35.66
C GLU A 503 21.12 -2.91 -34.20
N SER A 504 19.96 -2.29 -33.94
CA SER A 504 19.53 -1.91 -32.58
C SER A 504 19.26 -3.14 -31.70
N GLY A 505 18.60 -4.15 -32.27
CA GLY A 505 18.25 -5.37 -31.58
C GLY A 505 19.47 -6.21 -31.17
N ASN A 506 20.49 -6.31 -32.03
CA ASN A 506 21.76 -6.94 -31.67
C ASN A 506 22.52 -6.16 -30.60
N GLN A 507 22.42 -4.83 -30.60
CA GLN A 507 23.01 -4.00 -29.54
C GLN A 507 22.32 -4.26 -28.20
N VAL A 508 20.98 -4.19 -28.14
CA VAL A 508 20.20 -4.49 -26.91
C VAL A 508 20.50 -5.89 -26.43
N LEU A 509 20.48 -6.88 -27.33
CA LEU A 509 20.79 -8.25 -27.00
C LEU A 509 22.18 -8.38 -26.33
N LYS A 510 23.19 -7.66 -26.83
CA LYS A 510 24.52 -7.62 -26.22
C LYS A 510 24.47 -6.99 -24.83
N SER A 511 23.79 -5.85 -24.65
CA SER A 511 23.66 -5.16 -23.37
C SER A 511 22.98 -6.02 -22.30
N TYR A 512 21.87 -6.68 -22.65
CA TYR A 512 21.15 -7.58 -21.73
C TYR A 512 21.97 -8.83 -21.38
N ASN A 513 22.72 -9.40 -22.33
CA ASN A 513 23.65 -10.50 -22.04
C ASN A 513 24.79 -10.08 -21.09
N LEU A 514 25.26 -8.83 -21.18
CA LEU A 514 26.24 -8.29 -20.24
C LEU A 514 25.64 -8.16 -18.84
N ALA A 515 24.43 -7.62 -18.71
CA ALA A 515 23.80 -7.39 -17.41
C ALA A 515 23.33 -8.70 -16.73
N HIS A 516 22.80 -9.65 -17.50
CA HIS A 516 22.13 -10.86 -17.00
C HIS A 516 22.95 -11.67 -15.99
N SER A 517 24.28 -11.73 -16.10
CA SER A 517 25.14 -12.46 -15.16
C SER A 517 25.46 -11.74 -13.85
N HIS A 518 25.14 -10.45 -13.72
CA HIS A 518 25.63 -9.59 -12.63
C HIS A 518 24.53 -8.94 -11.77
N LEU A 519 23.25 -9.01 -12.17
CA LEU A 519 22.17 -8.28 -11.49
C LEU A 519 21.72 -8.89 -10.14
N GLY A 520 22.12 -10.13 -9.81
CA GLY A 520 21.76 -10.77 -8.54
C GLY A 520 20.25 -10.73 -8.23
N ARG A 521 19.87 -10.84 -6.95
CA ARG A 521 18.52 -10.49 -6.46
C ARG A 521 18.57 -9.17 -5.69
N HIS A 522 19.22 -8.15 -6.25
CA HIS A 522 19.27 -6.83 -5.61
C HIS A 522 17.89 -6.18 -5.70
N LEU A 523 17.36 -5.66 -4.60
CA LEU A 523 15.98 -5.14 -4.53
C LEU A 523 15.76 -3.91 -5.42
N ALA A 524 16.79 -3.09 -5.61
CA ALA A 524 16.73 -1.87 -6.41
C ALA A 524 17.09 -2.05 -7.90
N LEU A 525 17.24 -3.28 -8.40
CA LEU A 525 17.49 -3.59 -9.82
C LEU A 525 16.48 -4.62 -10.31
N SER A 526 15.91 -4.42 -11.52
CA SER A 526 15.00 -5.43 -12.08
C SER A 526 15.74 -6.70 -12.51
N VAL A 527 15.12 -7.85 -12.24
CA VAL A 527 15.71 -9.15 -12.54
C VAL A 527 15.49 -9.48 -14.02
N ILE A 528 16.55 -9.86 -14.74
CA ILE A 528 16.45 -10.47 -16.07
C ILE A 528 16.31 -11.98 -15.88
N PHE A 529 15.22 -12.58 -16.37
CA PHE A 529 14.96 -14.02 -16.28
C PHE A 529 15.51 -14.80 -17.46
N GLU A 530 15.36 -14.25 -18.66
CA GLU A 530 15.75 -14.92 -19.89
C GLU A 530 16.18 -13.89 -20.94
N VAL A 531 17.19 -14.23 -21.73
CA VAL A 531 17.69 -13.45 -22.85
C VAL A 531 17.78 -14.36 -24.07
N ALA A 532 17.36 -13.87 -25.24
CA ALA A 532 17.43 -14.60 -26.50
C ALA A 532 18.87 -14.98 -26.85
N LYS A 533 19.06 -16.02 -27.68
CA LYS A 533 20.39 -16.42 -28.15
C LYS A 533 20.87 -15.57 -29.33
N GLU A 534 19.93 -15.17 -30.17
CA GLU A 534 20.14 -14.38 -31.38
C GLU A 534 18.96 -13.43 -31.53
N TRP A 535 19.20 -12.28 -32.18
CA TRP A 535 18.13 -11.36 -32.49
C TRP A 535 17.30 -11.90 -33.67
N GLN A 536 15.98 -11.78 -33.56
CA GLN A 536 15.03 -12.11 -34.61
C GLN A 536 13.99 -10.99 -34.70
N ASP A 537 13.55 -10.68 -35.93
CA ASP A 537 12.52 -9.67 -36.15
C ASP A 537 11.20 -10.07 -35.48
N ASN A 538 10.55 -9.12 -34.81
CA ASN A 538 9.29 -9.32 -34.08
C ASN A 538 9.30 -10.46 -33.03
N ASN A 539 10.42 -10.67 -32.35
CA ASN A 539 10.54 -11.62 -31.24
C ASN A 539 11.10 -10.94 -29.97
N PHE A 540 10.86 -11.54 -28.80
CA PHE A 540 11.42 -11.03 -27.56
C PHE A 540 12.95 -11.19 -27.55
N ILE A 541 13.65 -10.15 -27.10
CA ILE A 541 15.08 -10.13 -26.85
C ILE A 541 15.36 -10.55 -25.41
N ALA A 542 14.55 -10.07 -24.46
CA ALA A 542 14.71 -10.35 -23.04
C ALA A 542 13.36 -10.36 -22.32
N LEU A 543 13.32 -11.11 -21.23
CA LEU A 543 12.21 -11.21 -20.30
C LEU A 543 12.69 -10.80 -18.90
N MET A 544 12.03 -9.82 -18.29
CA MET A 544 12.39 -9.25 -16.99
C MET A 544 11.25 -9.36 -15.99
N SER A 545 11.59 -9.18 -14.71
CA SER A 545 10.61 -9.06 -13.63
C SER A 545 9.70 -7.87 -13.84
N TRP A 546 8.40 -8.12 -13.72
CA TRP A 546 7.42 -7.07 -13.53
C TRP A 546 7.67 -6.37 -12.18
N VAL A 547 7.97 -5.08 -12.22
CA VAL A 547 8.09 -4.24 -11.01
C VAL A 547 6.77 -3.49 -10.86
N ALA A 548 6.01 -3.82 -9.82
CA ALA A 548 4.77 -3.13 -9.50
C ALA A 548 5.11 -1.74 -8.96
N GLY A 549 5.08 -0.73 -9.82
CA GLY A 549 5.28 0.65 -9.45
C GLY A 549 5.15 1.64 -10.60
N VAL A 550 5.33 2.92 -10.30
CA VAL A 550 5.14 4.01 -11.26
C VAL A 550 6.50 4.63 -11.59
N PRO A 551 6.83 4.94 -12.86
CA PRO A 551 8.07 5.63 -13.19
C PRO A 551 8.22 6.95 -12.44
N LEU A 552 9.42 7.26 -11.95
CA LEU A 552 9.72 8.47 -11.19
C LEU A 552 9.33 9.76 -11.93
N ARG A 553 9.42 9.75 -13.27
CA ARG A 553 9.00 10.88 -14.12
C ARG A 553 7.54 11.30 -13.88
N ASP A 554 6.68 10.36 -13.52
CA ASP A 554 5.24 10.57 -13.37
C ASP A 554 4.90 11.17 -11.99
N TYR A 555 5.88 11.25 -11.08
CA TYR A 555 5.78 11.96 -9.80
C TYR A 555 6.23 13.43 -9.86
N LYS A 556 6.61 13.91 -11.05
CA LYS A 556 6.91 15.33 -11.27
C LYS A 556 5.70 16.19 -10.85
N GLY A 557 5.93 17.15 -9.94
CA GLY A 557 4.90 18.05 -9.41
C GLY A 557 3.96 17.47 -8.35
N ILE A 558 4.17 16.21 -7.95
CA ILE A 558 3.44 15.59 -6.84
C ILE A 558 4.39 14.94 -5.82
N LEU A 559 5.71 15.09 -5.98
CA LEU A 559 6.72 14.49 -5.10
C LEU A 559 6.55 14.91 -3.64
N SER A 560 6.22 16.18 -3.37
CA SER A 560 5.98 16.65 -2.01
C SER A 560 4.75 15.98 -1.37
N LEU A 561 3.70 15.73 -2.16
CA LEU A 561 2.53 15.00 -1.67
C LEU A 561 2.88 13.54 -1.37
N LEU A 562 3.75 12.93 -2.18
CA LEU A 562 4.23 11.57 -1.94
C LEU A 562 5.15 11.47 -0.71
N ALA A 563 6.01 12.47 -0.49
CA ALA A 563 6.83 12.55 0.72
C ALA A 563 5.94 12.66 1.97
N GLU A 564 4.89 13.48 1.90
CA GLU A 564 3.86 13.54 2.94
C GLU A 564 3.14 12.19 3.15
N ASP A 565 2.78 11.48 2.07
CA ASP A 565 2.17 10.14 2.14
C ASP A 565 3.08 9.12 2.85
N PHE A 566 4.40 9.28 2.72
CA PHE A 566 5.41 8.47 3.42
C PHE A 566 5.85 9.02 4.78
N GLN A 567 5.26 10.14 5.23
CA GLN A 567 5.63 10.83 6.48
C GLN A 567 7.12 11.25 6.51
N GLU A 568 7.70 11.56 5.36
CA GLU A 568 9.07 12.06 5.21
C GLU A 568 9.06 13.50 4.65
N SER A 569 10.16 14.26 4.82
CA SER A 569 10.32 15.53 4.09
C SER A 569 10.60 15.26 2.61
N SER A 570 10.26 16.20 1.71
CA SER A 570 10.57 16.08 0.28
C SER A 570 12.06 15.84 0.03
N GLU A 571 12.92 16.52 0.79
CA GLU A 571 14.37 16.30 0.76
C GLU A 571 14.77 14.93 1.29
N GLY A 572 14.19 14.50 2.41
CA GLY A 572 14.47 13.20 3.03
C GLY A 572 14.13 12.04 2.09
N LEU A 573 12.95 12.09 1.46
CA LEU A 573 12.53 11.11 0.46
C LEU A 573 13.50 11.10 -0.74
N ALA A 574 13.83 12.28 -1.27
CA ALA A 574 14.75 12.41 -2.39
C ALA A 574 16.15 11.87 -2.07
N LEU A 575 16.68 12.15 -0.87
CA LEU A 575 17.98 11.66 -0.39
C LEU A 575 17.97 10.14 -0.22
N ARG A 576 16.91 9.58 0.37
CA ARG A 576 16.76 8.12 0.52
C ARG A 576 16.77 7.43 -0.84
N TRP A 577 15.96 7.93 -1.77
CA TRP A 577 15.90 7.41 -3.14
C TRP A 577 17.22 7.60 -3.92
N LEU A 578 17.91 8.73 -3.77
CA LEU A 578 19.25 8.93 -4.33
C LEU A 578 20.24 7.89 -3.80
N ARG A 579 20.22 7.62 -2.48
CA ARG A 579 21.08 6.58 -1.87
C ARG A 579 20.75 5.20 -2.42
N THR A 580 19.48 4.81 -2.48
CA THR A 580 19.03 3.53 -3.06
C THR A 580 19.49 3.36 -4.51
N MET A 581 19.42 4.42 -5.32
CA MET A 581 19.88 4.39 -6.71
C MET A 581 21.40 4.38 -6.84
N CYS A 582 22.12 5.08 -5.97
CA CYS A 582 23.56 4.96 -5.87
C CYS A 582 23.96 3.50 -5.56
N GLU A 583 23.35 2.86 -4.56
CA GLU A 583 23.60 1.45 -4.22
C GLU A 583 23.30 0.50 -5.39
N ALA A 584 22.22 0.73 -6.14
CA ALA A 584 21.90 -0.02 -7.35
C ALA A 584 23.00 0.12 -8.43
N LEU A 585 23.50 1.34 -8.65
CA LEU A 585 24.57 1.60 -9.60
C LEU A 585 25.90 0.97 -9.17
N GLU A 586 26.20 0.93 -7.86
CA GLU A 586 27.42 0.30 -7.34
C GLU A 586 27.48 -1.20 -7.69
N VAL A 587 26.32 -1.89 -7.74
CA VAL A 587 26.27 -3.29 -8.19
C VAL A 587 26.74 -3.42 -9.64
N LEU A 588 26.35 -2.51 -10.54
CA LEU A 588 26.80 -2.52 -11.92
C LEU A 588 28.28 -2.13 -12.03
N HIS A 589 28.67 -1.04 -11.35
CA HIS A 589 30.00 -0.46 -11.42
C HIS A 589 31.07 -1.41 -10.86
N SER A 590 30.79 -2.08 -9.74
CA SER A 590 31.69 -3.10 -9.15
C SER A 590 31.89 -4.34 -10.04
N ASN A 591 30.94 -4.62 -10.95
CA ASN A 591 31.05 -5.66 -11.96
C ASN A 591 31.65 -5.17 -13.30
N GLY A 592 32.17 -3.93 -13.34
CA GLY A 592 32.80 -3.36 -14.52
C GLY A 592 31.81 -2.89 -15.59
N LEU A 593 30.56 -2.62 -15.22
CA LEU A 593 29.49 -2.18 -16.13
C LEU A 593 29.02 -0.77 -15.77
N VAL A 594 28.51 -0.03 -16.75
CA VAL A 594 27.70 1.19 -16.54
C VAL A 594 26.29 0.94 -17.05
N HIS A 595 25.30 1.64 -16.48
CA HIS A 595 23.92 1.56 -16.94
C HIS A 595 23.72 2.25 -18.29
N GLY A 596 24.27 3.47 -18.44
CA GLY A 596 24.25 4.23 -19.70
C GLY A 596 22.95 4.98 -19.99
N ASP A 597 21.84 4.66 -19.31
CA ASP A 597 20.54 5.34 -19.46
C ASP A 597 19.79 5.53 -18.13
N VAL A 598 20.45 6.12 -17.13
CA VAL A 598 19.77 6.50 -15.88
C VAL A 598 18.85 7.70 -16.16
N SER A 599 17.54 7.48 -16.07
CA SER A 599 16.53 8.52 -16.35
C SER A 599 15.29 8.33 -15.48
N PRO A 600 14.45 9.37 -15.29
CA PRO A 600 13.20 9.26 -14.52
C PRO A 600 12.21 8.24 -15.11
N GLY A 601 12.34 7.89 -16.39
CA GLY A 601 11.50 6.87 -17.03
C GLY A 601 11.91 5.44 -16.71
N ASN A 602 13.18 5.23 -16.32
CA ASN A 602 13.77 3.92 -16.07
C ASN A 602 13.89 3.61 -14.56
N MET A 603 13.55 4.56 -13.69
CA MET A 603 13.47 4.37 -12.24
C MET A 603 12.00 4.23 -11.85
N ILE A 604 11.60 3.06 -11.33
CA ILE A 604 10.22 2.76 -10.95
C ILE A 604 10.09 2.89 -9.43
N VAL A 605 9.17 3.73 -8.96
CA VAL A 605 8.77 3.81 -7.54
C VAL A 605 7.83 2.65 -7.26
N SER A 606 8.33 1.66 -6.53
CA SER A 606 7.61 0.46 -6.12
C SER A 606 7.45 0.47 -4.60
N GLU A 607 6.21 0.50 -4.13
CA GLU A 607 5.87 0.68 -2.71
C GLU A 607 6.52 1.94 -2.13
N HIS A 608 7.64 1.80 -1.43
CA HIS A 608 8.36 2.89 -0.77
C HIS A 608 9.72 3.23 -1.41
N ASP A 609 10.24 2.41 -2.32
CA ASP A 609 11.60 2.51 -2.86
C ASP A 609 11.67 2.57 -4.38
N LEU A 610 12.84 2.93 -4.90
CA LEU A 610 13.13 2.95 -6.34
C LEU A 610 13.77 1.65 -6.81
N VAL A 611 13.34 1.19 -7.99
CA VAL A 611 13.94 0.08 -8.73
C VAL A 611 14.39 0.59 -10.09
N LEU A 612 15.68 0.43 -10.40
CA LEU A 612 16.26 0.79 -11.69
C LEU A 612 16.00 -0.35 -12.71
N THR A 613 15.56 0.04 -13.90
CA THR A 613 15.11 -0.85 -14.98
C THR A 613 15.69 -0.42 -16.33
N ASP A 614 15.46 -1.24 -17.36
CA ASP A 614 15.87 -1.07 -18.76
C ASP A 614 17.39 -1.04 -19.01
N TYR A 615 17.91 -2.18 -19.46
CA TYR A 615 19.35 -2.41 -19.64
C TYR A 615 19.83 -2.21 -21.10
N ASP A 616 19.06 -1.51 -21.94
CA ASP A 616 19.34 -1.32 -23.37
C ASP A 616 20.75 -0.75 -23.65
N PHE A 617 21.24 0.12 -22.77
CA PHE A 617 22.48 0.87 -22.95
C PHE A 617 23.63 0.41 -22.06
N VAL A 618 23.47 -0.73 -21.37
CA VAL A 618 24.52 -1.28 -20.51
C VAL A 618 25.78 -1.56 -21.31
N ALA A 619 26.90 -1.01 -20.85
CA ALA A 619 28.21 -1.15 -21.49
C ALA A 619 29.29 -1.46 -20.45
N ARG A 620 30.44 -1.98 -20.90
CA ARG A 620 31.59 -2.15 -20.01
C ARG A 620 32.27 -0.82 -19.76
N ILE A 621 32.75 -0.60 -18.54
CA ILE A 621 33.58 0.56 -18.20
C ILE A 621 34.81 0.54 -19.12
N GLY A 622 35.08 1.68 -19.77
CA GLY A 622 36.16 1.82 -20.74
C GLY A 622 35.82 1.43 -22.19
N ASP A 623 34.61 0.93 -22.48
CA ASP A 623 34.15 0.75 -23.86
C ASP A 623 33.69 2.11 -24.45
N GLN A 624 33.79 2.26 -25.79
CA GLN A 624 33.22 3.41 -26.48
C GLN A 624 31.68 3.35 -26.48
N ILE A 625 31.06 4.44 -26.05
CA ILE A 625 29.60 4.58 -26.05
C ILE A 625 29.14 4.87 -27.48
N ARG A 626 28.45 3.90 -28.09
CA ARG A 626 28.01 3.99 -29.49
C ARG A 626 26.77 4.85 -29.70
N SER A 627 25.88 4.86 -28.72
CA SER A 627 24.71 5.72 -28.70
C SER A 627 24.45 6.16 -27.26
N PRO A 628 24.21 7.45 -27.00
CA PRO A 628 23.72 7.90 -25.71
C PRO A 628 22.28 7.37 -25.51
N GLY A 629 21.91 7.15 -24.23
CA GLY A 629 20.52 6.92 -23.85
C GLY A 629 19.70 8.21 -23.92
N ALA A 630 18.95 8.53 -22.86
CA ALA A 630 18.14 9.73 -22.77
C ALA A 630 18.98 11.01 -22.85
N ILE A 631 19.01 11.63 -24.04
CA ILE A 631 19.81 12.82 -24.37
C ILE A 631 19.62 13.97 -23.37
N LEU A 632 18.44 14.09 -22.77
CA LEU A 632 18.13 15.12 -21.78
C LEU A 632 19.00 15.00 -20.52
N TYR A 633 19.32 13.79 -20.08
CA TYR A 633 19.99 13.53 -18.80
C TYR A 633 21.47 13.13 -18.96
N CYS A 634 21.88 12.63 -20.13
CA CYS A 634 23.26 12.18 -20.33
C CYS A 634 24.31 13.31 -20.20
N PRO A 635 25.56 13.00 -19.84
CA PRO A 635 26.66 13.98 -19.88
C PRO A 635 27.10 14.32 -21.32
N PRO A 636 27.82 15.44 -21.53
CA PRO A 636 28.43 15.76 -22.83
C PRO A 636 29.38 14.68 -23.36
N SER A 637 30.15 14.02 -22.47
CA SER A 637 31.05 12.91 -22.80
C SER A 637 30.36 11.77 -23.57
N GLN A 638 29.10 11.49 -23.24
CA GLN A 638 28.28 10.48 -23.91
C GLN A 638 27.84 10.89 -25.33
N LEU A 639 27.66 12.18 -25.59
CA LEU A 639 27.36 12.70 -26.93
C LEU A 639 28.58 12.64 -27.85
N ASP A 640 29.76 12.82 -27.28
CA ASP A 640 31.05 12.79 -27.99
C ASP A 640 31.62 11.37 -28.18
N GLN A 641 30.85 10.32 -27.86
CA GLN A 641 31.24 8.91 -27.94
C GLN A 641 32.52 8.58 -27.14
N SER A 642 32.68 9.23 -25.98
CA SER A 642 33.78 8.98 -25.05
C SER A 642 33.69 7.58 -24.43
N LEU A 643 34.73 7.20 -23.67
CA LEU A 643 34.74 5.94 -22.94
C LEU A 643 33.74 5.97 -21.79
N ALA A 644 33.01 4.88 -21.62
CA ALA A 644 32.04 4.68 -20.54
C ALA A 644 32.70 4.78 -19.16
N SER A 645 32.15 5.65 -18.30
CA SER A 645 32.63 5.88 -16.94
C SER A 645 31.48 5.83 -15.92
N PRO A 646 31.71 5.29 -14.70
CA PRO A 646 30.77 5.39 -13.57
C PRO A 646 30.22 6.80 -13.33
N SER A 647 31.07 7.82 -13.52
CA SER A 647 30.70 9.22 -13.36
C SER A 647 29.60 9.68 -14.32
N ASP A 648 29.42 9.00 -15.45
CA ASP A 648 28.38 9.33 -16.42
C ASP A 648 26.98 8.95 -15.90
N ASP A 649 26.86 7.82 -15.20
CA ASP A 649 25.59 7.39 -14.57
C ASP A 649 25.23 8.31 -13.40
N LEU A 650 26.22 8.74 -12.59
CA LEU A 650 25.99 9.68 -11.48
C LEU A 650 25.56 11.07 -11.97
N TYR A 651 26.12 11.53 -13.09
CA TYR A 651 25.65 12.75 -13.78
C TYR A 651 24.18 12.63 -14.17
N ALA A 652 23.83 11.52 -14.82
CA ALA A 652 22.47 11.28 -15.29
C ALA A 652 21.47 11.11 -14.13
N LEU A 653 21.88 10.48 -13.03
CA LEU A 653 21.11 10.36 -11.81
C LEU A 653 20.77 11.74 -11.22
N ALA A 654 21.78 12.60 -11.04
CA ALA A 654 21.58 13.95 -10.51
C ALA A 654 20.70 14.82 -11.42
N ALA A 655 20.92 14.78 -12.73
CA ALA A 655 20.07 15.47 -13.70
C ALA A 655 18.61 14.97 -13.65
N SER A 656 18.41 13.66 -13.44
CA SER A 656 17.09 13.03 -13.33
C SER A 656 16.33 13.54 -12.10
N PHE A 657 16.96 13.50 -10.92
CA PHE A 657 16.34 13.99 -9.69
C PHE A 657 16.12 15.50 -9.70
N PHE A 658 17.06 16.27 -10.25
CA PHE A 658 16.85 17.71 -10.46
C PHE A 658 15.56 17.97 -11.27
N HIS A 659 15.35 17.22 -12.35
CA HIS A 659 14.17 17.41 -13.20
C HIS A 659 12.86 17.09 -12.47
N VAL A 660 12.86 16.07 -11.61
CA VAL A 660 11.64 15.64 -10.90
C VAL A 660 11.34 16.54 -9.71
N ILE A 661 12.36 16.92 -8.93
CA ILE A 661 12.23 17.74 -7.72
C ILE A 661 11.88 19.17 -8.06
N TYR A 662 12.61 19.80 -9.00
CA TYR A 662 12.42 21.20 -9.35
C TYR A 662 11.52 21.40 -10.58
N GLU A 663 10.96 20.30 -11.10
CA GLU A 663 10.06 20.27 -12.26
C GLU A 663 10.62 20.92 -13.54
N ARG A 664 11.95 21.06 -13.63
CA ARG A 664 12.61 21.86 -14.64
C ARG A 664 13.57 21.04 -15.48
N GLU A 665 13.57 21.26 -16.80
CA GLU A 665 14.56 20.61 -17.66
C GLU A 665 15.98 21.00 -17.22
N PRO A 666 16.88 20.02 -16.94
CA PRO A 666 18.16 20.27 -16.27
C PRO A 666 19.05 21.29 -16.97
N PHE A 667 19.08 21.32 -18.31
CA PHE A 667 20.08 22.08 -19.09
C PHE A 667 19.45 23.05 -20.10
N GLN A 668 18.17 23.38 -19.96
CA GLN A 668 17.42 24.18 -20.94
C GLN A 668 17.47 25.67 -20.56
N PHE A 669 18.21 26.50 -21.31
CA PHE A 669 18.36 27.95 -21.08
C PHE A 669 17.86 28.74 -22.28
N GLY A 670 16.88 29.65 -22.09
CA GLY A 670 16.41 30.52 -23.18
C GLY A 670 15.92 29.79 -24.44
N GLY A 671 15.44 28.55 -24.30
CA GLY A 671 15.01 27.70 -25.42
C GLY A 671 16.09 26.82 -26.04
N ALA A 672 17.36 26.94 -25.62
CA ALA A 672 18.47 26.12 -26.09
C ALA A 672 19.05 25.24 -24.97
N ARG A 673 19.50 24.03 -25.31
CA ARG A 673 20.19 23.15 -24.35
C ARG A 673 21.67 23.53 -24.27
N ALA A 674 22.16 23.82 -23.06
CA ALA A 674 23.53 24.25 -22.80
C ALA A 674 24.09 23.52 -21.56
N LYS A 675 24.56 22.27 -21.75
CA LYS A 675 25.08 21.41 -20.67
C LYS A 675 26.37 21.94 -20.05
N GLU A 676 27.15 22.69 -20.84
CA GLU A 676 28.37 23.37 -20.43
C GLU A 676 28.15 24.45 -19.36
N ARG A 677 26.90 24.89 -19.16
CA ARG A 677 26.52 25.86 -18.11
C ARG A 677 26.14 25.21 -16.78
N GLY A 678 26.11 23.88 -16.69
CA GLY A 678 25.57 23.16 -15.53
C GLY A 678 24.04 23.23 -15.45
N LEU A 679 23.49 22.89 -14.28
CA LEU A 679 22.04 22.84 -14.06
C LEU A 679 21.39 24.24 -14.12
N ASN A 680 20.16 24.29 -14.65
CA ASN A 680 19.42 25.54 -14.77
C ASN A 680 18.68 25.92 -13.49
N TRP A 681 19.37 26.67 -12.63
CA TRP A 681 18.82 27.25 -11.40
C TRP A 681 18.05 28.58 -11.59
N GLU A 682 17.84 29.09 -12.81
CA GLU A 682 17.28 30.44 -13.03
C GLU A 682 15.84 30.60 -12.50
N GLY A 683 15.66 31.22 -11.34
CA GLY A 683 14.34 31.42 -10.72
C GLY A 683 13.87 30.27 -9.82
N LEU A 684 14.79 29.40 -9.41
CA LEU A 684 14.59 28.40 -8.35
C LEU A 684 15.25 28.87 -7.06
N ASP A 685 14.65 28.57 -5.91
CA ASP A 685 15.25 28.84 -4.61
C ASP A 685 16.19 27.68 -4.24
N ARG A 686 17.48 28.00 -4.09
CA ARG A 686 18.50 27.00 -3.75
C ARG A 686 18.57 26.73 -2.26
N GLU A 687 18.01 27.61 -1.44
CA GLU A 687 17.98 27.47 0.01
C GLU A 687 16.82 26.58 0.48
N GLU A 688 15.95 26.14 -0.44
CA GLU A 688 14.83 25.23 -0.15
C GLU A 688 15.31 23.87 0.38
N TYR A 689 16.47 23.41 -0.09
CA TYR A 689 17.08 22.11 0.24
C TYR A 689 18.56 22.29 0.57
N SER A 690 19.02 21.76 1.71
CA SER A 690 20.39 22.00 2.19
C SER A 690 21.43 21.18 1.44
N ILE A 691 21.13 19.91 1.12
CA ILE A 691 22.12 18.95 0.61
C ILE A 691 22.02 18.80 -0.91
N LEU A 692 20.79 18.77 -1.43
CA LEU A 692 20.53 18.44 -2.83
C LEU A 692 21.23 19.36 -3.84
N PRO A 693 21.22 20.71 -3.69
CA PRO A 693 21.82 21.60 -4.69
C PRO A 693 23.32 21.38 -4.86
N GLU A 694 24.07 21.21 -3.76
CA GLU A 694 25.52 20.98 -3.83
C GLU A 694 25.84 19.61 -4.43
N PHE A 695 25.10 18.58 -4.02
CA PHE A 695 25.24 17.25 -4.59
C PHE A 695 25.00 17.25 -6.11
N PHE A 696 23.91 17.90 -6.55
CA PHE A 696 23.55 17.99 -7.97
C PHE A 696 24.58 18.76 -8.79
N ASP A 697 25.05 19.90 -8.31
CA ASP A 697 26.06 20.69 -9.02
C ASP A 697 27.38 19.92 -9.19
N ARG A 698 27.84 19.23 -8.14
CA ARG A 698 29.08 18.44 -8.21
C ARG A 698 28.91 17.23 -9.14
N ALA A 699 27.81 16.50 -9.03
CA ALA A 699 27.54 15.36 -9.90
C ALA A 699 27.42 15.75 -11.39
N THR A 700 26.84 16.92 -11.66
CA THR A 700 26.58 17.43 -13.03
C THR A 700 27.62 18.42 -13.53
N HIS A 701 28.77 18.54 -12.86
CA HIS A 701 29.79 19.52 -13.24
C HIS A 701 30.25 19.35 -14.70
N PRO A 702 30.39 20.42 -15.51
CA PRO A 702 30.77 20.31 -16.92
C PRO A 702 32.09 19.56 -17.15
N ASP A 703 33.10 19.83 -16.31
CA ASP A 703 34.37 19.10 -16.28
C ASP A 703 34.21 17.73 -15.57
N PRO A 704 34.45 16.59 -16.25
CA PRO A 704 34.38 15.25 -15.66
C PRO A 704 35.36 15.00 -14.51
N GLU A 705 36.45 15.77 -14.39
CA GLU A 705 37.40 15.63 -13.28
C GLU A 705 36.88 16.17 -11.95
N GLN A 706 35.90 17.07 -11.98
CA GLN A 706 35.27 17.64 -10.79
C GLN A 706 34.06 16.84 -10.29
N ARG A 707 33.59 15.86 -11.08
CA ARG A 707 32.46 14.99 -10.73
C ARG A 707 32.86 13.92 -9.71
N TYR A 708 31.86 13.32 -9.08
CA TYR A 708 32.05 12.08 -8.32
C TYR A 708 32.61 10.98 -9.24
N LYS A 709 33.72 10.37 -8.83
CA LYS A 709 34.40 9.32 -9.61
C LYS A 709 33.84 7.94 -9.31
N THR A 710 33.40 7.73 -8.08
CA THR A 710 32.82 6.47 -7.60
C THR A 710 31.50 6.72 -6.89
N VAL A 711 30.66 5.69 -6.78
CA VAL A 711 29.44 5.77 -5.98
C VAL A 711 29.76 6.00 -4.51
N ALA A 712 30.85 5.44 -3.99
CA ALA A 712 31.29 5.66 -2.61
C ALA A 712 31.51 7.16 -2.32
N ASP A 713 32.11 7.91 -3.26
CA ASP A 713 32.28 9.37 -3.12
C ASP A 713 30.93 10.11 -3.08
N ALA A 714 29.97 9.68 -3.90
CA ALA A 714 28.64 10.24 -3.95
C ALA A 714 27.84 9.95 -2.67
N LEU A 715 27.87 8.70 -2.17
CA LEU A 715 27.21 8.31 -0.91
C LEU A 715 27.81 9.04 0.29
N ALA A 716 29.12 9.25 0.32
CA ALA A 716 29.77 10.03 1.38
C ALA A 716 29.29 11.49 1.39
N ALA A 717 29.13 12.12 0.23
CA ALA A 717 28.59 13.47 0.13
C ALA A 717 27.12 13.56 0.58
N LEU A 718 26.31 12.53 0.29
CA LEU A 718 24.93 12.45 0.76
C LEU A 718 24.80 12.16 2.27
N ALA A 719 25.89 11.83 2.97
CA ALA A 719 25.91 11.50 4.40
C ALA A 719 26.43 12.64 5.31
N ALA A 720 27.00 13.70 4.73
CA ALA A 720 27.68 14.76 5.46
C ALA A 720 26.71 15.82 6.02
N GLU A 721 25.93 15.48 7.05
CA GLU A 721 25.20 16.48 7.87
C GLU A 721 24.77 15.94 9.25
N HIS A 722 25.73 15.48 10.07
CA HIS A 722 25.53 15.35 11.52
C HIS A 722 26.46 16.26 12.35
N ASP A 723 27.34 17.06 11.71
CA ASP A 723 28.47 17.71 12.41
C ASP A 723 28.61 19.24 12.24
N VAL A 724 27.61 19.97 11.71
CA VAL A 724 27.76 21.42 11.43
C VAL A 724 26.78 22.29 12.20
N GLU A 725 26.85 22.27 13.54
CA GLU A 725 26.43 23.39 14.41
C GLU A 725 27.31 23.48 15.67
N THR A 726 28.63 23.58 15.51
CA THR A 726 29.49 24.06 16.61
C THR A 726 30.73 24.71 16.03
N GLU A 727 30.68 26.00 15.74
CA GLU A 727 31.87 26.87 15.80
C GLU A 727 31.49 28.35 15.69
N ALA A 728 31.29 28.98 16.85
CA ALA A 728 31.64 30.37 17.09
C ALA A 728 31.71 30.61 18.61
N GLU A 729 32.91 30.51 19.17
CA GLU A 729 33.46 31.57 20.04
C GLU A 729 34.94 31.28 20.31
N THR A 730 35.75 32.18 19.77
CA THR A 730 37.19 32.30 19.94
C THR A 730 37.54 32.74 21.36
N ASP A 731 38.51 32.09 22.01
CA ASP A 731 39.52 32.83 22.76
C ASP A 731 40.86 32.06 22.87
N ASP A 732 41.93 32.86 22.82
CA ASP A 732 43.36 32.54 22.72
C ASP A 732 43.92 31.61 23.82
N ASP A 733 44.82 30.67 23.46
CA ASP A 733 46.28 30.87 23.62
C ASP A 733 47.11 29.66 23.12
N LYS A 734 48.22 29.94 22.43
CA LYS A 734 49.25 29.00 21.93
C LYS A 734 50.49 29.04 22.88
N PRO A 735 51.59 28.31 22.62
CA PRO A 735 51.80 26.85 22.51
C PRO A 735 53.01 26.41 23.40
N GLU A 736 53.34 25.11 23.54
CA GLU A 736 54.76 24.64 23.48
C GLU A 736 54.98 23.10 23.59
N SER A 737 55.70 22.63 22.57
CA SER A 737 56.66 21.51 22.40
C SER A 737 56.94 20.42 23.47
N LEU A 738 56.77 19.17 23.00
CA LEU A 738 57.76 18.05 22.87
C LEU A 738 58.88 17.85 23.92
N ASN A 739 58.85 16.64 24.51
CA ASN A 739 59.95 15.68 24.81
C ASN A 739 60.13 15.28 26.28
N GLY A 740 60.12 13.96 26.54
CA GLY A 740 60.75 13.37 27.74
C GLY A 740 60.22 12.00 28.16
N VAL A 741 60.88 10.94 27.71
CA VAL A 741 60.77 9.53 28.17
C VAL A 741 62.17 9.17 28.74
N PRO A 742 62.42 8.12 29.57
CA PRO A 742 61.84 7.58 30.83
C PRO A 742 62.99 7.51 31.91
N PRO A 743 63.16 6.55 32.87
CA PRO A 743 62.31 5.45 33.39
C PRO A 743 62.27 5.27 34.93
N SER A 744 61.44 4.29 35.33
CA SER A 744 61.66 3.30 36.40
C SER A 744 61.39 3.62 37.88
N THR A 745 60.35 2.95 38.38
CA THR A 745 60.35 1.83 39.37
C THR A 745 59.62 2.00 40.72
N SER A 746 58.86 0.93 41.01
CA SER A 746 58.34 0.43 42.29
C SER A 746 56.97 0.99 42.73
N THR A 747 55.91 0.22 43.00
CA THR A 747 55.71 -1.25 43.05
C THR A 747 54.20 -1.57 42.98
N GLN A 748 53.87 -2.71 42.37
CA GLN A 748 52.56 -3.32 42.00
C GLN A 748 51.54 -3.42 43.18
N ALA A 749 50.21 -3.51 42.99
CA ALA A 749 49.38 -4.05 41.90
C ALA A 749 47.93 -3.52 41.97
N THR A 750 47.25 -3.30 40.83
CA THR A 750 45.79 -3.51 40.59
C THR A 750 45.33 -3.05 39.19
N VAL A 751 45.01 -4.02 38.31
CA VAL A 751 44.07 -4.07 37.15
C VAL A 751 44.02 -2.80 36.25
N GLY A 752 44.57 -2.71 35.04
CA GLY A 752 44.59 -3.66 33.92
C GLY A 752 43.78 -3.05 32.75
N THR A 753 44.36 -2.11 31.99
CA THR A 753 43.81 -1.65 30.70
C THR A 753 43.89 -2.80 29.71
N GLU A 754 42.78 -3.52 29.51
CA GLU A 754 42.70 -4.62 28.54
C GLU A 754 42.68 -4.07 27.10
N GLU A 755 43.59 -4.56 26.27
CA GLU A 755 43.54 -4.38 24.82
C GLU A 755 42.22 -5.00 24.31
N ARG A 756 41.38 -4.21 23.64
CA ARG A 756 40.16 -4.71 23.00
C ARG A 756 40.52 -5.47 21.72
N HIS A 757 39.97 -6.67 21.53
CA HIS A 757 40.26 -7.56 20.40
C HIS A 757 39.03 -7.81 19.51
N VAL A 758 39.26 -8.24 18.26
CA VAL A 758 38.18 -8.69 17.37
C VAL A 758 37.73 -10.08 17.81
N ASN A 759 36.55 -10.15 18.41
CA ASN A 759 35.95 -11.39 18.90
C ASN A 759 34.67 -11.74 18.12
N GLU A 760 34.38 -13.03 17.98
CA GLU A 760 33.18 -13.57 17.33
C GLU A 760 32.50 -14.61 18.24
N VAL A 761 31.17 -14.62 18.27
CA VAL A 761 30.36 -15.56 19.05
C VAL A 761 29.62 -16.50 18.11
N SER A 762 30.01 -17.78 18.05
CA SER A 762 29.39 -18.76 17.14
C SER A 762 27.91 -19.04 17.44
N TRP A 763 27.51 -18.92 18.71
CA TRP A 763 26.11 -19.07 19.14
C TRP A 763 25.17 -18.09 18.44
N LEU A 764 25.65 -16.87 18.16
CA LEU A 764 24.89 -15.85 17.43
C LEU A 764 24.50 -16.33 16.03
N LEU A 765 25.36 -17.08 15.34
CA LEU A 765 25.03 -17.58 14.00
C LEU A 765 23.83 -18.54 14.04
N SER A 766 23.79 -19.44 15.02
CA SER A 766 22.65 -20.35 15.21
C SER A 766 21.38 -19.63 15.62
N LEU A 767 21.48 -18.58 16.45
CA LEU A 767 20.35 -17.69 16.75
C LEU A 767 19.79 -17.09 15.46
N LEU A 768 20.64 -16.45 14.65
CA LEU A 768 20.23 -15.86 13.39
C LEU A 768 19.62 -16.89 12.43
N GLN A 769 20.07 -18.15 12.44
CA GLN A 769 19.50 -19.23 11.60
C GLN A 769 18.12 -19.74 12.06
N SER A 770 17.62 -19.27 13.20
CA SER A 770 16.26 -19.55 13.68
C SER A 770 15.23 -18.49 13.25
N TYR A 771 15.69 -17.39 12.65
CA TYR A 771 14.85 -16.32 12.12
C TYR A 771 14.63 -16.49 10.60
N PRO A 772 13.38 -16.55 10.10
CA PRO A 772 13.10 -16.75 8.67
C PRO A 772 13.68 -15.68 7.73
N GLY A 773 13.71 -14.42 8.16
CA GLY A 773 14.26 -13.29 7.39
C GLY A 773 15.77 -13.19 7.42
N SER A 774 16.44 -14.20 7.98
CA SER A 774 17.90 -14.24 8.09
C SER A 774 18.56 -14.68 6.79
N ARG A 775 19.58 -13.93 6.38
CA ARG A 775 20.46 -14.30 5.25
C ARG A 775 21.35 -15.54 5.52
N TRP A 776 21.39 -16.03 6.76
CA TRP A 776 22.26 -17.12 7.18
C TRP A 776 21.61 -18.52 7.06
N GLY A 777 20.37 -18.58 6.54
CA GLY A 777 19.59 -19.81 6.34
C GLY A 777 18.54 -20.05 7.45
N ASN A 778 17.75 -21.13 7.30
CA ASN A 778 16.63 -21.46 8.19
C ASN A 778 16.78 -22.84 8.87
N ARG A 779 18.02 -23.29 9.05
CA ARG A 779 18.34 -24.64 9.54
C ARG A 779 17.67 -24.97 10.88
N GLU A 780 17.55 -24.00 11.76
CA GLU A 780 17.07 -24.15 13.13
C GLU A 780 15.53 -24.09 13.24
N THR A 781 14.81 -24.09 12.12
CA THR A 781 13.32 -24.00 12.08
C THR A 781 12.61 -25.36 12.03
N ARG A 782 13.35 -26.48 12.00
CA ARG A 782 12.81 -27.84 11.81
C ARG A 782 13.04 -28.71 13.05
N GLY A 783 12.00 -28.86 13.88
CA GLY A 783 12.00 -29.78 15.02
C GLY A 783 13.21 -29.61 15.96
N LEU A 784 13.60 -30.69 16.65
CA LEU A 784 14.79 -30.78 17.50
C LEU A 784 15.95 -31.51 16.79
N ASP A 785 16.18 -31.19 15.51
CA ASP A 785 17.12 -31.92 14.66
C ASP A 785 18.59 -31.48 14.83
N THR A 786 18.84 -30.35 15.50
CA THR A 786 20.18 -29.80 15.77
C THR A 786 20.45 -29.74 17.27
N GLU A 787 21.73 -29.69 17.65
CA GLU A 787 22.09 -29.53 19.06
C GLU A 787 21.61 -28.17 19.61
N PHE A 788 21.68 -27.11 18.81
CA PHE A 788 21.18 -25.79 19.19
C PHE A 788 19.67 -25.80 19.44
N ALA A 789 18.86 -26.38 18.54
CA ALA A 789 17.41 -26.48 18.72
C ALA A 789 17.06 -27.29 19.98
N PHE A 790 17.82 -28.36 20.28
CA PHE A 790 17.65 -29.15 21.49
C PHE A 790 18.01 -28.36 22.76
N GLN A 791 19.14 -27.64 22.76
CA GLN A 791 19.60 -26.83 23.90
C GLN A 791 18.67 -25.64 24.18
N THR A 792 18.03 -25.10 23.15
CA THR A 792 17.13 -23.94 23.26
C THR A 792 15.66 -24.32 23.45
N TYR A 793 15.35 -25.61 23.59
CA TYR A 793 14.00 -26.10 23.83
C TYR A 793 13.57 -25.83 25.29
N VAL A 794 12.37 -25.28 25.47
CA VAL A 794 11.79 -25.03 26.79
C VAL A 794 10.69 -26.04 27.07
N GLU A 795 10.90 -26.87 28.09
CA GLU A 795 9.91 -27.84 28.56
C GLU A 795 8.69 -27.14 29.17
N THR A 796 7.48 -27.52 28.73
CA THR A 796 6.23 -26.98 29.27
C THR A 796 5.62 -27.89 30.35
N LYS A 797 4.59 -27.41 31.05
CA LYS A 797 3.87 -28.21 32.05
C LYS A 797 3.11 -29.38 31.41
N ILE A 798 2.79 -29.32 30.11
CA ILE A 798 2.11 -30.37 29.33
C ILE A 798 2.96 -31.65 29.30
N GLU A 799 4.25 -31.56 28.97
CA GLU A 799 5.12 -32.74 28.87
C GLU A 799 5.25 -33.46 30.19
N LYS A 800 5.30 -32.73 31.32
CA LYS A 800 5.40 -33.32 32.65
C LYS A 800 4.14 -34.13 32.99
N ALA A 801 2.97 -33.61 32.64
CA ALA A 801 1.70 -34.30 32.82
C ALA A 801 1.61 -35.54 31.91
N LEU A 802 1.94 -35.42 30.63
CA LEU A 802 1.94 -36.53 29.68
C LEU A 802 2.93 -37.64 30.09
N LEU A 803 4.14 -37.27 30.51
CA LEU A 803 5.16 -38.23 30.94
C LEU A 803 4.68 -39.05 32.15
N ARG A 804 4.00 -38.40 33.11
CA ARG A 804 3.40 -39.08 34.26
C ARG A 804 2.31 -40.03 33.80
N ASP A 805 1.37 -39.55 33.00
CA ASP A 805 0.16 -40.29 32.62
C ASP A 805 0.46 -41.51 31.73
N ILE A 806 1.45 -41.39 30.83
CA ILE A 806 1.92 -42.50 30.00
C ILE A 806 2.60 -43.56 30.89
N ARG A 807 3.44 -43.16 31.85
CA ARG A 807 4.12 -44.09 32.77
C ARG A 807 3.14 -44.80 33.70
N THR A 808 2.09 -44.13 34.15
CA THR A 808 1.02 -44.73 34.97
C THR A 808 0.02 -45.55 34.16
N ARG A 809 0.15 -45.58 32.83
CA ARG A 809 -0.80 -46.23 31.89
C ARG A 809 -2.22 -45.68 32.02
N SER A 810 -2.39 -44.48 32.57
CA SER A 810 -3.69 -43.82 32.65
C SER A 810 -4.11 -43.29 31.29
N VAL A 811 -3.15 -42.90 30.45
CA VAL A 811 -3.39 -42.47 29.06
C VAL A 811 -2.67 -43.41 28.10
N ARG A 812 -3.39 -43.82 27.06
CA ARG A 812 -2.97 -44.80 26.04
C ARG A 812 -2.95 -44.21 24.62
N LEU A 813 -3.74 -43.17 24.37
CA LEU A 813 -3.71 -42.42 23.12
C LEU A 813 -3.55 -40.92 23.44
N VAL A 814 -2.56 -40.27 22.85
CA VAL A 814 -2.37 -38.82 22.91
C VAL A 814 -2.50 -38.25 21.51
N ILE A 815 -3.37 -37.27 21.32
CA ILE A 815 -3.49 -36.55 20.05
C ILE A 815 -3.15 -35.08 20.31
N LEU A 816 -2.10 -34.62 19.64
CA LEU A 816 -1.64 -33.24 19.64
C LEU A 816 -2.11 -32.56 18.35
N CYS A 817 -2.98 -31.57 18.52
CA CYS A 817 -3.59 -30.76 17.49
C CYS A 817 -3.04 -29.33 17.53
N GLY A 818 -3.23 -28.57 16.45
CA GLY A 818 -2.80 -27.17 16.35
C GLY A 818 -2.19 -26.78 15.01
N ASN A 819 -1.70 -25.56 14.90
CA ASN A 819 -1.15 -24.98 13.68
C ASN A 819 0.30 -25.41 13.38
N ALA A 820 0.75 -25.13 12.16
CA ALA A 820 2.13 -25.34 11.77
C ALA A 820 3.05 -24.37 12.53
N GLY A 821 4.02 -24.89 13.28
CA GLY A 821 4.94 -24.07 14.09
C GLY A 821 4.67 -24.12 15.59
N ASP A 822 3.58 -24.76 16.03
CA ASP A 822 3.28 -24.96 17.46
C ASP A 822 4.22 -25.94 18.18
N GLY A 823 5.22 -26.48 17.49
CA GLY A 823 6.19 -27.36 18.15
C GLY A 823 5.63 -28.73 18.54
N LYS A 824 4.51 -29.19 17.94
CA LYS A 824 3.98 -30.56 18.11
C LYS A 824 5.06 -31.63 17.93
N THR A 825 5.78 -31.56 16.81
CA THR A 825 6.89 -32.47 16.48
C THR A 825 8.03 -32.36 17.50
N ALA A 826 8.40 -31.14 17.93
CA ALA A 826 9.47 -30.91 18.89
C ALA A 826 9.12 -31.48 20.28
N LEU A 827 7.86 -31.31 20.71
CA LEU A 827 7.33 -31.88 21.95
C LEU A 827 7.43 -33.41 21.93
N LEU A 828 7.00 -34.07 20.85
CA LEU A 828 7.12 -35.52 20.72
C LEU A 828 8.58 -35.99 20.68
N GLN A 829 9.48 -35.28 19.99
CA GLN A 829 10.91 -35.60 19.99
C GLN A 829 11.53 -35.49 21.39
N HIS A 830 11.18 -34.46 22.16
CA HIS A 830 11.63 -34.28 23.54
C HIS A 830 11.08 -35.38 24.46
N LEU A 831 9.79 -35.70 24.34
CA LEU A 831 9.14 -36.73 25.13
C LEU A 831 9.70 -38.13 24.82
N ALA A 832 9.97 -38.44 23.55
CA ALA A 832 10.63 -39.69 23.14
C ALA A 832 11.99 -39.87 23.84
N ASN A 833 12.78 -38.81 23.92
CA ASN A 833 14.06 -38.83 24.62
C ASN A 833 13.88 -39.07 26.13
N LYS A 834 12.90 -38.43 26.78
CA LYS A 834 12.58 -38.63 28.22
C LYS A 834 12.00 -40.01 28.55
N LEU A 835 11.35 -40.66 27.57
CA LEU A 835 10.84 -42.03 27.67
C LEU A 835 11.92 -43.10 27.38
N GLY A 836 13.15 -42.70 27.03
CA GLY A 836 14.27 -43.62 26.80
C GLY A 836 14.38 -44.14 25.37
N LEU A 837 13.63 -43.57 24.41
CA LEU A 837 13.69 -43.96 22.98
C LEU A 837 14.89 -43.35 22.24
N GLY A 838 15.66 -42.49 22.91
CA GLY A 838 16.82 -41.77 22.38
C GLY A 838 16.45 -40.57 21.49
N ARG A 839 17.48 -39.86 21.00
CA ARG A 839 17.31 -38.72 20.07
C ARG A 839 16.99 -39.24 18.66
N LYS A 840 15.89 -38.76 18.09
CA LYS A 840 15.40 -39.18 16.76
C LYS A 840 15.13 -37.95 15.89
N HIS A 841 15.48 -38.05 14.61
CA HIS A 841 15.34 -36.96 13.64
C HIS A 841 13.90 -36.87 13.12
N SER A 842 13.40 -35.66 12.89
CA SER A 842 12.01 -35.40 12.47
C SER A 842 11.64 -36.11 11.16
N SER A 843 12.60 -36.29 10.26
CA SER A 843 12.45 -37.02 8.99
C SER A 843 12.10 -38.50 9.12
N GLN A 844 12.27 -39.11 10.30
CA GLN A 844 11.87 -40.51 10.54
C GLN A 844 10.35 -40.67 10.57
N ARG A 845 9.60 -39.59 10.83
CA ARG A 845 8.13 -39.47 10.88
C ARG A 845 7.43 -40.37 11.91
N ILE A 846 7.75 -41.66 11.95
CA ILE A 846 7.21 -42.62 12.92
C ILE A 846 8.35 -43.07 13.83
N LEU A 847 8.17 -42.91 15.14
CA LEU A 847 9.07 -43.41 16.17
C LEU A 847 8.40 -44.58 16.88
N GLU A 848 9.13 -45.66 17.05
CA GLU A 848 8.67 -46.82 17.81
C GLU A 848 9.78 -47.33 18.70
N GLY A 849 9.44 -47.68 19.93
CA GLY A 849 10.35 -48.43 20.78
C GLY A 849 9.67 -48.87 22.08
N ARG A 850 10.42 -49.66 22.84
CA ARG A 850 9.94 -50.27 24.08
C ARG A 850 10.64 -49.63 25.27
N MET A 851 9.85 -49.21 26.25
CA MET A 851 10.34 -48.70 27.53
C MET A 851 10.93 -49.83 28.40
N GLU A 852 11.71 -49.47 29.41
CA GLU A 852 12.33 -50.43 30.35
C GLU A 852 11.30 -51.31 31.09
N ASP A 853 10.09 -50.81 31.29
CA ASP A 853 8.98 -51.49 31.95
C ASP A 853 8.10 -52.32 31.02
N GLY A 854 8.47 -52.42 29.72
CA GLY A 854 7.78 -53.23 28.72
C GLY A 854 6.75 -52.51 27.86
N LEU A 855 6.37 -51.27 28.18
CA LEU A 855 5.39 -50.49 27.41
C LEU A 855 5.92 -50.21 25.99
N VAL A 856 5.11 -50.51 24.97
CA VAL A 856 5.42 -50.16 23.57
C VAL A 856 4.92 -48.75 23.29
N VAL A 857 5.80 -47.84 22.89
CA VAL A 857 5.43 -46.45 22.56
C VAL A 857 5.60 -46.23 21.07
N ARG A 858 4.52 -45.83 20.41
CA ARG A 858 4.50 -45.46 19.00
C ARG A 858 4.14 -43.98 18.86
N MET A 859 4.93 -43.22 18.12
CA MET A 859 4.70 -41.80 17.89
C MET A 859 4.67 -41.49 16.40
N ASN A 860 3.65 -40.77 15.94
CA ASN A 860 3.61 -40.18 14.61
C ASN A 860 3.86 -38.66 14.73
N LEU A 861 5.01 -38.22 14.25
CA LEU A 861 5.50 -36.85 14.38
C LEU A 861 4.86 -35.85 13.41
N ASP A 862 4.19 -36.34 12.36
CA ASP A 862 3.48 -35.54 11.35
C ASP A 862 2.42 -36.40 10.62
N GLY A 863 1.21 -36.43 11.19
CA GLY A 863 0.06 -37.16 10.67
C GLY A 863 -0.52 -36.60 9.36
N SER A 864 0.02 -35.50 8.84
CA SER A 864 -0.43 -34.90 7.57
C SER A 864 0.47 -35.26 6.38
N ALA A 865 1.62 -35.89 6.61
CA ALA A 865 2.60 -36.18 5.56
C ALA A 865 2.57 -37.64 5.08
N ALA A 866 2.63 -37.82 3.77
CA ALA A 866 2.91 -39.13 3.17
C ALA A 866 4.35 -39.56 3.48
N TRP A 867 4.58 -40.86 3.71
CA TRP A 867 5.89 -41.38 4.06
C TRP A 867 6.12 -42.80 3.50
N GLN A 868 7.33 -43.04 2.98
CA GLN A 868 7.73 -44.32 2.36
C GLN A 868 6.74 -44.86 1.30
N GLY A 869 6.15 -43.99 0.50
CA GLY A 869 5.22 -44.38 -0.58
C GLY A 869 3.81 -44.72 -0.11
N ARG A 870 3.50 -44.52 1.18
CA ARG A 870 2.16 -44.66 1.77
C ARG A 870 1.50 -43.31 1.92
N SER A 871 0.18 -43.27 1.76
CA SER A 871 -0.60 -42.05 1.96
C SER A 871 -0.68 -41.69 3.45
N ALA A 872 -0.97 -40.43 3.77
CA ALA A 872 -1.17 -40.01 5.16
C ALA A 872 -2.35 -40.74 5.81
N ASP A 873 -3.44 -40.97 5.06
CA ASP A 873 -4.63 -41.70 5.53
C ASP A 873 -4.30 -43.17 5.85
N GLU A 874 -3.55 -43.85 4.99
CA GLU A 874 -3.11 -45.24 5.24
C GLU A 874 -2.24 -45.36 6.51
N LEU A 875 -1.49 -44.31 6.85
CA LEU A 875 -0.66 -44.26 8.06
C LEU A 875 -1.51 -43.96 9.30
N LEU A 876 -2.50 -43.07 9.18
CA LEU A 876 -3.44 -42.75 10.26
C LEU A 876 -4.35 -43.94 10.59
N ASP A 877 -4.89 -44.60 9.58
CA ASP A 877 -5.75 -45.78 9.74
C ASP A 877 -5.02 -46.90 10.50
N GLU A 878 -3.78 -47.21 10.12
CA GLU A 878 -2.96 -48.20 10.83
C GLU A 878 -2.64 -47.77 12.26
N PHE A 879 -2.32 -46.48 12.45
CA PHE A 879 -1.91 -45.95 13.74
C PHE A 879 -3.06 -45.89 14.75
N LEU A 880 -4.28 -45.54 14.33
CA LEU A 880 -5.44 -45.38 15.21
C LEU A 880 -6.29 -46.65 15.32
N LYS A 881 -6.05 -47.68 14.48
CA LYS A 881 -6.80 -48.95 14.49
C LYS A 881 -7.03 -49.57 15.88
N PRO A 882 -6.05 -49.62 16.81
CA PRO A 882 -6.27 -50.26 18.11
C PRO A 882 -7.25 -49.52 19.04
N PHE A 883 -7.62 -48.28 18.71
CA PHE A 883 -8.39 -47.38 19.57
C PHE A 883 -9.80 -47.09 19.05
N GLN A 884 -10.21 -47.69 17.92
CA GLN A 884 -11.48 -47.38 17.25
C GLN A 884 -12.71 -47.76 18.11
N ASP A 885 -12.58 -48.83 18.91
CA ASP A 885 -13.67 -49.43 19.68
C ASP A 885 -13.44 -49.39 21.22
N GLY A 886 -12.46 -48.60 21.70
CA GLY A 886 -12.12 -48.48 23.13
C GLY A 886 -10.62 -48.59 23.44
N PRO A 887 -10.21 -48.86 24.70
CA PRO A 887 -8.81 -48.98 25.07
C PRO A 887 -8.13 -50.20 24.40
N PRO A 888 -6.85 -50.11 24.05
CA PRO A 888 -6.16 -51.18 23.34
C PRO A 888 -5.93 -52.40 24.24
N ASP A 889 -6.11 -53.61 23.70
CA ASP A 889 -5.81 -54.88 24.39
C ASP A 889 -4.31 -55.07 24.67
N GLU A 890 -3.45 -54.42 23.88
CA GLU A 890 -1.99 -54.51 23.97
C GLU A 890 -1.40 -53.49 24.95
N ASP A 891 -0.25 -53.80 25.58
CA ASP A 891 0.49 -52.84 26.42
C ASP A 891 1.23 -51.79 25.56
N ALA A 892 0.48 -50.97 24.81
CA ALA A 892 0.95 -49.93 23.91
C ALA A 892 0.35 -48.53 24.17
N ALA A 893 1.16 -47.49 23.96
CA ALA A 893 0.75 -46.08 23.99
C ALA A 893 1.08 -45.38 22.66
N HIS A 894 0.09 -44.72 22.06
CA HIS A 894 0.19 -44.06 20.75
C HIS A 894 0.12 -42.54 20.91
N LEU A 895 1.03 -41.81 20.27
CA LEU A 895 1.07 -40.35 20.28
C LEU A 895 1.07 -39.78 18.85
N LEU A 896 0.09 -38.95 18.51
CA LEU A 896 -0.08 -38.41 17.17
C LEU A 896 0.06 -36.89 17.19
N ALA A 897 0.91 -36.32 16.33
CA ALA A 897 0.92 -34.90 16.00
C ALA A 897 0.25 -34.66 14.64
N ILE A 898 -0.81 -33.87 14.59
CA ILE A 898 -1.60 -33.61 13.38
C ILE A 898 -2.14 -32.17 13.38
N ASN A 899 -2.49 -31.63 12.22
CA ASN A 899 -3.18 -30.34 12.10
C ASN A 899 -4.71 -30.56 12.12
N ASP A 900 -5.46 -29.59 12.65
CA ASP A 900 -6.88 -29.75 12.95
C ASP A 900 -7.73 -30.00 11.70
N GLY A 901 -7.51 -29.21 10.64
CA GLY A 901 -8.20 -29.39 9.37
C GLY A 901 -7.91 -30.75 8.72
N ARG A 902 -6.70 -31.30 8.90
CA ARG A 902 -6.35 -32.62 8.37
C ARG A 902 -6.98 -33.74 9.19
N LEU A 903 -7.06 -33.59 10.51
CA LEU A 903 -7.75 -34.55 11.37
C LEU A 903 -9.24 -34.59 11.04
N LEU A 904 -9.86 -33.42 10.84
CA LEU A 904 -11.27 -33.31 10.43
C LEU A 904 -11.51 -33.97 9.07
N GLU A 905 -10.65 -33.72 8.08
CA GLU A 905 -10.73 -34.34 6.75
C GLU A 905 -10.64 -35.87 6.81
N TRP A 906 -9.79 -36.42 7.69
CA TRP A 906 -9.68 -37.86 7.91
C TRP A 906 -10.95 -38.43 8.56
N ILE A 907 -11.52 -37.73 9.55
CA ILE A 907 -12.78 -38.12 10.22
C ILE A 907 -13.94 -38.15 9.21
N GLU A 908 -14.07 -37.15 8.35
CA GLU A 908 -15.17 -37.04 7.37
C GLU A 908 -15.13 -38.11 6.27
N LYS A 909 -13.93 -38.62 5.94
CA LYS A 909 -13.73 -39.64 4.91
C LYS A 909 -13.77 -41.08 5.45
N GLY A 910 -13.55 -41.24 6.75
CA GLY A 910 -13.46 -42.53 7.43
C GLY A 910 -14.81 -43.14 7.81
N GLU A 911 -14.77 -44.36 8.36
CA GLU A 911 -15.95 -44.97 8.99
C GLU A 911 -16.25 -44.30 10.34
N GLU A 912 -17.54 -44.16 10.67
CA GLU A 912 -17.97 -43.62 11.96
C GLU A 912 -17.75 -44.67 13.07
N THR A 913 -16.86 -44.37 14.01
CA THR A 913 -16.48 -45.19 15.16
C THR A 913 -16.69 -44.40 16.46
N LEU A 914 -16.53 -45.04 17.62
CA LEU A 914 -16.61 -44.33 18.90
C LEU A 914 -15.57 -43.20 18.98
N LEU A 915 -14.33 -43.52 18.56
CA LEU A 915 -13.21 -42.58 18.54
C LEU A 915 -13.46 -41.41 17.57
N THR A 916 -13.89 -41.67 16.33
CA THR A 916 -14.08 -40.58 15.35
C THR A 916 -15.22 -39.64 15.75
N ARG A 917 -16.29 -40.17 16.38
CA ARG A 917 -17.38 -39.36 16.95
C ARG A 917 -16.91 -38.49 18.12
N GLU A 918 -16.10 -39.03 19.02
CA GLU A 918 -15.55 -38.28 20.17
C GLU A 918 -14.55 -37.20 19.73
N LEU A 919 -13.69 -37.50 18.75
CA LEU A 919 -12.77 -36.53 18.16
C LEU A 919 -13.52 -35.43 17.41
N TYR A 920 -14.59 -35.77 16.68
CA TYR A 920 -15.44 -34.80 16.01
C TYR A 920 -16.10 -33.85 17.02
N ALA A 921 -16.72 -34.40 18.07
CA ALA A 921 -17.34 -33.62 19.15
C ALA A 921 -16.33 -32.65 19.81
N PHE A 922 -15.10 -33.10 20.03
CA PHE A 922 -14.04 -32.25 20.59
C PHE A 922 -13.64 -31.11 19.63
N LEU A 923 -13.48 -31.39 18.34
CA LEU A 923 -13.10 -30.39 17.33
C LEU A 923 -14.17 -29.29 17.14
N ILE A 924 -15.45 -29.61 17.38
CA ILE A 924 -16.55 -28.64 17.31
C ILE A 924 -16.90 -28.00 18.67
N GLY A 925 -16.20 -28.36 19.75
CA GLY A 925 -16.39 -27.78 21.08
C GLY A 925 -17.60 -28.31 21.86
N GLU A 926 -18.14 -29.49 21.50
CA GLU A 926 -19.18 -30.16 22.26
C GLU A 926 -18.61 -30.91 23.48
N PRO A 927 -19.35 -31.00 24.61
CA PRO A 927 -18.93 -31.78 25.76
C PRO A 927 -18.79 -33.26 25.37
N SER A 928 -17.57 -33.78 25.48
CA SER A 928 -17.23 -35.16 25.14
C SER A 928 -17.05 -36.00 26.42
N ASP A 929 -17.60 -37.21 26.41
CA ASP A 929 -17.41 -38.23 27.45
C ASP A 929 -16.14 -39.06 27.23
N LEU A 930 -15.10 -38.46 26.61
CA LEU A 930 -13.81 -39.12 26.32
C LEU A 930 -13.36 -39.96 27.53
N GLU A 931 -13.32 -41.27 27.34
CA GLU A 931 -12.90 -42.20 28.38
C GLU A 931 -11.49 -41.84 28.85
N SER A 932 -11.18 -42.08 30.13
CA SER A 932 -9.91 -41.67 30.78
C SER A 932 -8.61 -42.08 30.07
N HIS A 933 -8.66 -42.97 29.09
CA HIS A 933 -7.52 -43.52 28.37
C HIS A 933 -7.07 -42.70 27.13
N VAL A 934 -7.85 -41.73 26.66
CA VAL A 934 -7.50 -40.84 25.53
C VAL A 934 -7.25 -39.42 26.04
N ARG A 935 -6.16 -38.79 25.57
CA ARG A 935 -5.82 -37.40 25.90
C ARG A 935 -5.67 -36.57 24.63
N PHE A 936 -6.65 -35.72 24.37
CA PHE A 936 -6.61 -34.76 23.28
C PHE A 936 -6.07 -33.41 23.78
N LEU A 937 -5.12 -32.83 23.04
CA LEU A 937 -4.50 -31.55 23.37
C LEU A 937 -4.48 -30.66 22.13
N ASP A 938 -5.30 -29.61 22.14
CA ASP A 938 -5.24 -28.54 21.15
C ASP A 938 -4.21 -27.49 21.58
N LEU A 939 -3.10 -27.39 20.83
CA LEU A 939 -2.06 -26.41 21.12
C LEU A 939 -2.43 -24.99 20.66
N ASN A 940 -3.43 -24.78 19.79
CA ASN A 940 -3.89 -23.44 19.39
C ASN A 940 -4.48 -22.66 20.57
N GLN A 941 -4.97 -23.44 21.53
CA GLN A 941 -5.69 -22.98 22.68
C GLN A 941 -4.70 -22.46 23.75
N ARG A 942 -3.47 -22.99 23.82
CA ARG A 942 -2.47 -22.57 24.80
C ARG A 942 -2.00 -21.12 24.58
N SER A 943 -1.58 -20.49 25.67
CA SER A 943 -0.80 -19.26 25.63
C SER A 943 0.68 -19.54 25.88
N LEU A 944 1.54 -18.97 25.03
CA LEU A 944 3.00 -19.01 25.17
C LEU A 944 3.57 -17.75 25.83
N VAL A 945 2.77 -16.69 25.94
CA VAL A 945 3.22 -15.38 26.41
C VAL A 945 2.80 -15.06 27.84
N GLY A 946 1.98 -15.93 28.45
CA GLY A 946 1.58 -15.83 29.84
C GLY A 946 0.55 -16.90 30.22
N GLY A 947 0.52 -17.29 31.50
CA GLY A 947 -0.48 -18.22 32.04
C GLY A 947 -1.07 -17.73 33.35
N ILE A 948 -2.38 -17.83 33.51
CA ILE A 948 -3.03 -17.46 34.79
C ILE A 948 -2.66 -18.50 35.85
N VAL A 949 -2.15 -18.00 36.99
CA VAL A 949 -1.82 -18.83 38.16
C VAL A 949 -3.10 -19.53 38.66
N PRO A 950 -3.05 -20.79 39.15
CA PRO A 950 -4.24 -21.49 39.66
C PRO A 950 -5.02 -20.72 40.73
N GLU A 951 -4.33 -19.99 41.62
CA GLU A 951 -4.96 -19.12 42.62
C GLU A 951 -5.52 -17.79 42.06
N ARG A 952 -5.38 -17.54 40.74
CA ARG A 952 -5.79 -16.31 40.03
C ARG A 952 -5.21 -15.01 40.60
N THR A 953 -4.01 -15.08 41.18
CA THR A 953 -3.35 -13.93 41.80
C THR A 953 -2.42 -13.16 40.86
N GLY A 954 -2.12 -13.72 39.68
CA GLY A 954 -1.24 -13.09 38.69
C GLY A 954 -1.14 -13.88 37.37
N ILE A 955 -0.34 -13.35 36.45
CA ILE A 955 0.03 -14.01 35.19
C ILE A 955 1.50 -14.42 35.30
N GLU A 956 1.77 -15.73 35.16
CA GLU A 956 3.12 -16.29 35.07
C GLU A 956 3.71 -16.03 33.69
N SER A 957 4.93 -15.50 33.64
CA SER A 957 5.76 -15.35 32.44
C SER A 957 6.92 -16.37 32.38
N ASP A 958 6.91 -17.38 33.23
CA ASP A 958 7.96 -18.41 33.38
C ASP A 958 8.47 -18.99 32.06
N PHE A 959 7.56 -19.25 31.11
CA PHE A 959 7.95 -19.79 29.80
C PHE A 959 8.77 -18.79 28.98
N LEU A 960 8.35 -17.52 28.96
CA LEU A 960 9.08 -16.45 28.27
C LEU A 960 10.44 -16.20 28.92
N GLU A 961 10.50 -16.19 30.25
CA GLU A 961 11.75 -16.04 30.99
C GLU A 961 12.75 -17.14 30.64
N ARG A 962 12.30 -18.40 30.72
CA ARG A 962 13.15 -19.55 30.35
C ARG A 962 13.53 -19.53 28.88
N LEU A 963 12.61 -19.18 27.98
CA LEU A 963 12.91 -19.10 26.55
C LEU A 963 13.98 -18.05 26.28
N LEU A 964 13.86 -16.88 26.89
CA LEU A 964 14.83 -15.80 26.77
C LEU A 964 16.20 -16.24 27.30
N ASP A 965 16.25 -16.85 28.49
CA ASP A 965 17.51 -17.35 29.07
C ASP A 965 18.15 -18.45 28.20
N GLN A 966 17.35 -19.37 27.66
CA GLN A 966 17.84 -20.40 26.75
C GLN A 966 18.34 -19.83 25.41
N LEU A 967 17.73 -18.77 24.88
CA LEU A 967 18.26 -18.07 23.69
C LEU A 967 19.63 -17.43 23.98
N TYR A 968 19.88 -16.97 25.20
CA TYR A 968 21.21 -16.52 25.63
C TYR A 968 22.19 -17.66 25.96
N GLY A 969 21.74 -18.93 25.96
CA GLY A 969 22.59 -20.10 26.20
C GLY A 969 22.46 -20.72 27.59
N GLY A 970 21.44 -20.33 28.36
CA GLY A 970 21.11 -20.92 29.67
C GLY A 970 22.28 -20.83 30.65
N GLU A 971 22.64 -21.97 31.27
CA GLU A 971 23.74 -22.06 32.23
C GLU A 971 25.11 -21.69 31.62
N ASN A 972 25.26 -21.79 30.30
CA ASN A 972 26.51 -21.49 29.59
C ASN A 972 26.55 -20.05 29.05
N ALA A 973 25.55 -19.21 29.35
CA ALA A 973 25.45 -17.85 28.80
C ALA A 973 26.71 -17.01 29.10
N THR A 974 27.23 -17.07 30.33
CA THR A 974 28.45 -16.32 30.69
C THR A 974 29.65 -16.75 29.84
N GLU A 975 29.83 -18.04 29.59
CA GLU A 975 30.91 -18.55 28.74
C GLU A 975 30.73 -18.10 27.29
N ILE A 976 29.51 -18.28 26.73
CA ILE A 976 29.16 -17.96 25.34
C ILE A 976 29.38 -16.47 25.03
N TRP A 977 28.98 -15.58 25.94
CA TRP A 977 29.00 -14.13 25.70
C TRP A 977 30.22 -13.42 26.32
N SER A 978 31.06 -14.12 27.09
CA SER A 978 32.31 -13.56 27.63
C SER A 978 33.23 -12.90 26.58
N PRO A 979 33.34 -13.36 25.32
CA PRO A 979 34.17 -12.69 24.31
C PRO A 979 33.67 -11.27 24.00
N CYS A 980 32.39 -10.97 24.24
CA CYS A 980 31.87 -9.63 24.02
C CYS A 980 32.41 -8.60 25.02
N LEU A 981 32.92 -9.02 26.19
CA LEU A 981 33.44 -8.12 27.26
C LEU A 981 34.82 -7.51 26.96
N THR A 982 35.57 -8.07 26.02
CA THR A 982 36.86 -7.53 25.55
C THR A 982 36.84 -7.18 24.07
N CYS A 983 35.64 -7.09 23.47
CA CYS A 983 35.45 -6.93 22.04
C CYS A 983 35.69 -5.48 21.56
N SER A 984 36.30 -5.31 20.39
CA SER A 984 36.52 -3.99 19.77
C SER A 984 35.24 -3.28 19.30
N ALA A 985 34.16 -4.01 19.05
CA ALA A 985 32.89 -3.44 18.54
C ALA A 985 31.87 -3.08 19.62
N GLN A 986 32.23 -3.15 20.92
CA GLN A 986 31.30 -2.99 22.05
C GLN A 986 30.43 -1.73 22.00
N ASP A 987 30.99 -0.61 21.57
CA ASP A 987 30.33 0.70 21.65
C ASP A 987 29.26 0.90 20.57
N ARG A 988 29.21 0.02 19.56
CA ARG A 988 28.24 0.04 18.44
C ARG A 988 27.51 -1.28 18.20
N CYS A 989 27.82 -2.31 18.99
CA CYS A 989 27.23 -3.64 18.82
C CYS A 989 25.86 -3.70 19.51
N GLU A 990 24.80 -3.57 18.72
CA GLU A 990 23.42 -3.63 19.22
C GLU A 990 23.05 -5.00 19.83
N VAL A 991 23.70 -6.08 19.39
CA VAL A 991 23.57 -7.40 20.03
C VAL A 991 24.11 -7.37 21.46
N PHE A 992 25.29 -6.78 21.67
CA PHE A 992 25.88 -6.68 22.99
C PHE A 992 25.10 -5.70 23.89
N ARG A 993 24.54 -4.64 23.31
CA ARG A 993 23.62 -3.74 24.03
C ARG A 993 22.38 -4.49 24.53
N ALA A 994 21.70 -5.23 23.66
CA ALA A 994 20.56 -6.05 24.05
C ALA A 994 20.97 -7.12 25.08
N THR A 995 22.14 -7.74 24.95
CA THR A 995 22.65 -8.74 25.90
C THR A 995 22.84 -8.15 27.31
N LYS A 996 23.33 -6.92 27.43
CA LYS A 996 23.45 -6.24 28.72
C LYS A 996 22.10 -5.96 29.39
N THR A 997 21.07 -5.67 28.59
CA THR A 997 19.73 -5.32 29.09
C THR A 997 18.88 -6.57 29.38
N PHE A 998 18.81 -7.51 28.44
CA PHE A 998 17.89 -8.67 28.48
C PHE A 998 18.55 -10.00 28.84
N GLY A 999 19.89 -10.09 28.81
CA GLY A 999 20.60 -11.34 29.18
C GLY A 999 20.50 -11.68 30.67
N PRO A 1000 21.06 -12.83 31.09
CA PRO A 1000 21.18 -13.23 32.50
C PRO A 1000 21.95 -12.22 33.36
N GLU A 1001 21.70 -12.19 34.67
CA GLU A 1001 22.20 -11.14 35.58
C GLU A 1001 23.71 -10.92 35.46
N GLU A 1002 24.48 -11.98 35.28
CA GLU A 1002 25.94 -12.00 35.16
C GLU A 1002 26.47 -11.20 33.96
N LEU A 1003 25.65 -10.95 32.93
CA LEU A 1003 26.04 -10.25 31.70
C LEU A 1003 25.72 -8.75 31.67
N GLY A 1004 24.90 -8.22 32.59
CA GLY A 1004 24.44 -6.82 32.55
C GLY A 1004 25.38 -5.85 33.24
N VAL A 1005 26.63 -5.83 32.78
CA VAL A 1005 27.62 -4.86 33.23
C VAL A 1005 27.18 -3.45 32.83
N GLY A 1006 26.98 -2.57 33.81
CA GLY A 1006 26.67 -1.15 33.61
C GLY A 1006 25.19 -0.79 33.44
N VAL A 1007 24.24 -1.74 33.58
CA VAL A 1007 22.79 -1.47 33.54
C VAL A 1007 22.16 -1.83 34.89
N PRO A 1008 21.38 -0.94 35.54
CA PRO A 1008 20.75 -1.23 36.83
C PRO A 1008 19.79 -2.42 36.78
N PRO A 1009 19.72 -3.28 37.81
CA PRO A 1009 18.81 -4.43 37.85
C PRO A 1009 17.33 -4.07 37.65
N THR A 1010 16.90 -2.91 38.16
CA THR A 1010 15.53 -2.40 38.01
C THR A 1010 15.16 -2.11 36.55
N VAL A 1011 16.09 -1.53 35.78
CA VAL A 1011 15.92 -1.26 34.35
C VAL A 1011 15.84 -2.56 33.56
N ARG A 1012 16.68 -3.55 33.91
CA ARG A 1012 16.68 -4.87 33.24
C ARG A 1012 15.39 -5.64 33.47
N ALA A 1013 14.94 -5.72 34.74
CA ALA A 1013 13.67 -6.35 35.09
C ALA A 1013 12.50 -5.69 34.36
N ARG A 1014 12.51 -4.35 34.30
CA ARG A 1014 11.48 -3.58 33.58
C ARG A 1014 11.53 -3.79 32.07
N ALA A 1015 12.71 -3.81 31.45
CA ALA A 1015 12.83 -4.04 30.02
C ALA A 1015 12.29 -5.43 29.63
N ARG A 1016 12.61 -6.49 30.40
CA ARG A 1016 12.05 -7.83 30.22
C ARG A 1016 10.53 -7.81 30.37
N GLN A 1017 10.01 -7.19 31.44
CA GLN A 1017 8.57 -7.06 31.65
C GLN A 1017 7.88 -6.34 30.49
N ARG A 1018 8.41 -5.22 30.02
CA ARG A 1018 7.85 -4.42 28.92
C ARG A 1018 7.86 -5.13 27.57
N LEU A 1019 8.86 -5.98 27.33
CA LEU A 1019 8.88 -6.87 26.17
C LEU A 1019 7.78 -7.93 26.28
N PHE A 1020 7.59 -8.51 27.46
CA PHE A 1020 6.53 -9.50 27.68
C PHE A 1020 5.14 -8.89 27.63
N ASP A 1021 4.93 -7.69 28.17
CA ASP A 1021 3.69 -6.94 28.06
C ASP A 1021 3.32 -6.71 26.58
N ALA A 1022 4.29 -6.36 25.74
CA ALA A 1022 4.07 -6.19 24.31
C ALA A 1022 3.69 -7.50 23.60
N LEU A 1023 4.31 -8.63 23.96
CA LEU A 1023 3.96 -9.94 23.41
C LEU A 1023 2.61 -10.44 23.92
N GLN A 1024 2.28 -10.17 25.18
CA GLN A 1024 0.96 -10.44 25.77
C GLN A 1024 -0.12 -9.60 25.09
N ALA A 1025 0.17 -8.33 24.77
CA ALA A 1025 -0.73 -7.47 24.01
C ALA A 1025 -1.09 -8.05 22.65
N VAL A 1026 -0.10 -8.56 21.90
CA VAL A 1026 -0.33 -9.24 20.62
C VAL A 1026 -1.25 -10.46 20.80
N HIS A 1027 -1.05 -11.27 21.86
CA HIS A 1027 -1.92 -12.41 22.14
C HIS A 1027 -3.34 -12.01 22.52
N LEU A 1028 -3.49 -11.00 23.39
CA LEU A 1028 -4.79 -10.52 23.88
C LEU A 1028 -5.65 -9.91 22.78
N ARG A 1029 -5.05 -9.30 21.75
CA ARG A 1029 -5.77 -8.79 20.57
C ARG A 1029 -6.40 -9.91 19.74
N GLY A 1030 -5.80 -11.10 19.72
CA GLY A 1030 -6.39 -12.29 19.09
C GLY A 1030 -6.31 -12.34 17.56
N GLU A 1031 -5.81 -11.30 16.90
CA GLU A 1031 -5.63 -11.21 15.44
C GLU A 1031 -4.59 -12.21 14.88
N THR A 1032 -3.58 -12.54 15.69
CA THR A 1032 -2.51 -13.48 15.30
C THR A 1032 -2.34 -14.55 16.38
N HIS A 1033 -2.45 -15.83 15.99
CA HIS A 1033 -2.12 -16.92 16.88
C HIS A 1033 -0.58 -17.08 16.99
N ILE A 1034 -0.02 -16.80 18.17
CA ILE A 1034 1.43 -16.84 18.40
C ILE A 1034 1.92 -18.29 18.54
N THR A 1035 2.57 -18.82 17.50
CA THR A 1035 3.24 -20.14 17.57
C THR A 1035 4.63 -20.05 18.24
N VAL A 1036 5.18 -21.17 18.73
CA VAL A 1036 6.55 -21.22 19.29
C VAL A 1036 7.59 -20.73 18.28
N ARG A 1037 7.42 -21.11 17.01
CA ARG A 1037 8.32 -20.69 15.92
C ARG A 1037 8.30 -19.18 15.72
N GLU A 1038 7.12 -18.57 15.68
CA GLU A 1038 6.98 -17.12 15.48
C GLU A 1038 7.45 -16.32 16.68
N LEU A 1039 7.11 -16.77 17.89
CA LEU A 1039 7.58 -16.17 19.13
C LEU A 1039 9.12 -16.15 19.20
N ARG A 1040 9.73 -17.30 18.90
CA ARG A 1040 11.19 -17.43 18.85
C ARG A 1040 11.80 -16.52 17.77
N ALA A 1041 11.24 -16.52 16.57
CA ALA A 1041 11.69 -15.67 15.47
C ALA A 1041 11.62 -14.18 15.83
N ALA A 1042 10.53 -13.73 16.45
CA ALA A 1042 10.34 -12.35 16.88
C ALA A 1042 11.34 -11.95 17.96
N LEU A 1043 11.52 -12.76 19.01
CA LEU A 1043 12.52 -12.51 20.06
C LEU A 1043 13.93 -12.45 19.48
N VAL A 1044 14.26 -13.37 18.57
CA VAL A 1044 15.58 -13.40 17.95
C VAL A 1044 15.84 -12.13 17.14
N TYR A 1045 14.89 -11.70 16.34
CA TYR A 1045 15.01 -10.48 15.55
C TYR A 1045 15.13 -9.23 16.43
N ILE A 1046 14.25 -9.09 17.44
CA ILE A 1046 14.24 -7.93 18.34
C ILE A 1046 15.59 -7.80 19.06
N LEU A 1047 16.08 -8.91 19.64
CA LEU A 1047 17.26 -8.88 20.51
C LEU A 1047 18.58 -8.97 19.75
N PHE A 1048 18.65 -9.77 18.69
CA PHE A 1048 19.90 -10.08 18.00
C PHE A 1048 19.97 -9.52 16.56
N GLY A 1049 18.85 -9.09 15.98
CA GLY A 1049 18.80 -8.51 14.64
C GLY A 1049 19.12 -9.52 13.53
N VAL A 1050 19.76 -9.05 12.46
CA VAL A 1050 20.17 -9.87 11.30
C VAL A 1050 21.69 -9.89 11.05
N HIS A 1051 22.44 -9.14 11.86
CA HIS A 1051 23.88 -8.93 11.71
C HIS A 1051 24.68 -9.91 12.57
N PHE A 1052 25.73 -10.47 11.99
CA PHE A 1052 26.70 -11.29 12.70
C PHE A 1052 27.85 -10.43 13.24
N CYS A 1053 28.69 -10.96 14.12
CA CYS A 1053 29.79 -10.23 14.78
C CYS A 1053 30.68 -9.45 13.79
N ARG A 1054 30.98 -10.02 12.62
CA ARG A 1054 31.81 -9.40 11.57
C ARG A 1054 31.22 -8.08 11.05
N ASP A 1055 29.90 -8.02 10.90
CA ASP A 1055 29.22 -6.82 10.41
C ASP A 1055 29.45 -5.62 11.34
N TYR A 1056 29.46 -5.85 12.65
CA TYR A 1056 29.74 -4.80 13.65
C TYR A 1056 31.21 -4.39 13.66
N HIS A 1057 32.14 -5.31 13.38
CA HIS A 1057 33.56 -4.97 13.23
C HIS A 1057 33.85 -4.17 11.95
N GLU A 1058 33.08 -4.41 10.89
CA GLU A 1058 33.12 -3.65 9.63
C GLU A 1058 32.48 -2.25 9.73
N GLY A 1059 31.84 -1.91 10.86
CA GLY A 1059 31.24 -0.59 11.09
C GLY A 1059 29.84 -0.42 10.51
N ARG A 1060 29.12 -1.51 10.23
CA ARG A 1060 27.72 -1.43 9.77
C ARG A 1060 26.82 -0.91 10.89
N SER A 1061 26.00 0.08 10.58
CA SER A 1061 24.94 0.56 11.47
C SER A 1061 23.81 -0.46 11.53
N ALA A 1062 23.23 -0.65 12.71
CA ALA A 1062 22.09 -1.53 12.93
C ALA A 1062 21.04 -0.81 13.78
N SER A 1063 19.76 -0.98 13.45
CA SER A 1063 18.67 -0.43 14.26
C SER A 1063 18.73 -1.04 15.67
N PRO A 1064 18.56 -0.25 16.74
CA PRO A 1064 18.57 -0.75 18.11
C PRO A 1064 17.36 -1.64 18.41
N TYR A 1065 17.41 -2.42 19.50
CA TYR A 1065 16.37 -3.41 19.82
C TYR A 1065 14.97 -2.81 19.98
N TRP A 1066 14.85 -1.56 20.45
CA TRP A 1066 13.55 -0.90 20.61
C TRP A 1066 12.93 -0.47 19.28
N ASP A 1067 13.73 -0.05 18.31
CA ASP A 1067 13.25 0.22 16.95
C ASP A 1067 12.93 -1.10 16.24
N ARG A 1068 13.77 -2.13 16.40
CA ARG A 1068 13.45 -3.48 15.89
C ARG A 1068 12.17 -4.05 16.49
N ALA A 1069 11.79 -3.66 17.71
CA ALA A 1069 10.52 -4.07 18.30
C ALA A 1069 9.31 -3.39 17.61
N PHE A 1070 9.38 -2.09 17.33
CA PHE A 1070 8.18 -1.30 16.98
C PHE A 1070 8.21 -0.62 15.60
N SER A 1071 9.36 -0.15 15.13
CA SER A 1071 9.46 0.60 13.88
C SER A 1071 9.22 -0.29 12.64
N PRO A 1072 8.33 0.12 11.72
CA PRO A 1072 8.14 -0.58 10.45
C PRO A 1072 9.35 -0.46 9.51
N GLN A 1073 10.17 0.58 9.65
CA GLN A 1073 11.36 0.84 8.82
C GLN A 1073 12.59 0.00 9.22
N SER A 1074 12.51 -0.82 10.27
CA SER A 1074 13.64 -1.64 10.71
C SER A 1074 14.02 -2.71 9.67
N ALA A 1075 15.27 -2.69 9.22
CA ALA A 1075 15.75 -3.58 8.16
C ALA A 1075 15.58 -5.07 8.52
N GLY A 1076 15.18 -5.87 7.52
CA GLY A 1076 15.05 -7.33 7.66
C GLY A 1076 13.91 -7.81 8.56
N ARG A 1077 12.93 -6.96 8.90
CA ARG A 1077 11.72 -7.31 9.67
C ARG A 1077 10.79 -8.25 8.89
N GLN A 1078 10.37 -9.36 9.48
CA GLN A 1078 9.51 -10.38 8.88
C GLN A 1078 8.79 -11.20 9.96
N GLY A 1079 7.48 -11.38 9.81
CA GLY A 1079 6.66 -12.25 10.66
C GLY A 1079 5.44 -11.54 11.24
N GLU A 1080 4.38 -12.30 11.47
CA GLU A 1080 3.07 -11.77 11.91
C GLU A 1080 3.14 -11.08 13.28
N VAL A 1081 3.82 -11.69 14.26
CA VAL A 1081 4.02 -11.09 15.59
C VAL A 1081 4.72 -9.73 15.50
N LEU A 1082 5.74 -9.60 14.65
CA LEU A 1082 6.42 -8.32 14.43
C LEU A 1082 5.48 -7.34 13.72
N ARG A 1083 4.64 -7.78 12.77
CA ARG A 1083 3.67 -6.87 12.13
C ARG A 1083 2.70 -6.27 13.15
N GLU A 1084 2.18 -7.09 14.07
CA GLU A 1084 1.24 -6.63 15.08
C GLU A 1084 1.85 -5.68 16.11
N LEU A 1085 3.15 -5.83 16.43
CA LEU A 1085 3.83 -4.91 17.34
C LEU A 1085 3.89 -3.47 16.81
N ILE A 1086 3.84 -3.24 15.49
CA ILE A 1086 3.85 -1.87 14.91
C ILE A 1086 2.63 -1.07 15.38
N ARG A 1087 1.47 -1.72 15.48
CA ARG A 1087 0.21 -1.08 15.93
C ARG A 1087 0.25 -0.68 17.41
N LEU A 1088 1.15 -1.31 18.16
CA LEU A 1088 1.35 -1.10 19.59
C LEU A 1088 2.52 -0.15 19.89
N ASP A 1089 3.10 0.50 18.87
CA ASP A 1089 4.28 1.34 19.00
C ASP A 1089 4.05 2.51 19.98
N PRO A 1090 4.80 2.59 21.10
CA PRO A 1090 4.71 3.70 22.05
C PRO A 1090 4.95 5.09 21.42
N ALA A 1091 5.58 5.16 20.25
CA ALA A 1091 5.80 6.42 19.54
C ALA A 1091 4.51 7.02 18.93
N LEU A 1092 3.44 6.23 18.74
CA LEU A 1092 2.20 6.69 18.11
C LEU A 1092 1.38 7.65 18.99
N GLU A 1093 1.56 7.61 20.31
CA GLU A 1093 0.85 8.49 21.25
C GLU A 1093 1.77 9.57 21.80
N ALA A 1094 1.35 10.84 21.66
CA ALA A 1094 2.16 11.97 22.11
C ALA A 1094 1.90 12.37 23.56
N HIS A 1095 2.98 12.54 24.32
CA HIS A 1095 2.92 13.04 25.70
C HIS A 1095 3.81 14.27 25.91
N PRO A 1096 3.27 15.51 25.81
CA PRO A 1096 4.05 16.74 25.72
C PRO A 1096 5.06 17.02 26.84
N GLN A 1097 4.85 16.44 28.04
CA GLN A 1097 5.80 16.55 29.16
C GLN A 1097 6.99 15.60 29.02
N ILE A 1098 6.75 14.38 28.53
CA ILE A 1098 7.77 13.37 28.31
C ILE A 1098 8.59 13.75 27.07
N ASP A 1099 7.93 14.23 26.02
CA ASP A 1099 8.59 14.67 24.78
C ASP A 1099 9.61 15.77 25.04
N ARG A 1100 9.23 16.76 25.86
CA ARG A 1100 10.14 17.86 26.26
C ARG A 1100 11.33 17.37 27.08
N LYS A 1101 11.17 16.30 27.88
CA LYS A 1101 12.28 15.68 28.63
C LYS A 1101 13.18 14.89 27.67
N LEU A 1102 12.60 14.07 26.79
CA LEU A 1102 13.31 13.27 25.80
C LEU A 1102 14.15 14.11 24.84
N LEU A 1103 13.59 15.22 24.33
CA LEU A 1103 14.30 16.16 23.45
C LEU A 1103 15.48 16.86 24.14
N ARG A 1104 15.46 17.00 25.47
CA ARG A 1104 16.57 17.58 26.25
C ARG A 1104 17.67 16.56 26.53
N GLU A 1105 17.30 15.32 26.81
CA GLU A 1105 18.22 14.25 27.23
C GLU A 1105 18.85 13.47 26.06
N ASN A 1106 18.23 13.47 24.88
CA ASN A 1106 18.67 12.70 23.71
C ASN A 1106 18.94 13.62 22.50
N GLN A 1107 19.97 14.47 22.61
CA GLN A 1107 20.44 15.27 21.47
C GLN A 1107 20.93 14.33 20.34
N GLY A 1108 20.36 14.46 19.14
CA GLY A 1108 20.72 13.67 17.95
C GLY A 1108 19.96 12.35 17.75
N MET A 1109 18.91 12.05 18.52
CA MET A 1109 18.03 10.91 18.30
C MET A 1109 16.62 11.37 17.93
N GLU A 1110 16.03 10.77 16.90
CA GLU A 1110 14.64 11.02 16.51
C GLU A 1110 13.68 10.79 17.70
N LEU A 1111 12.70 11.68 17.87
CA LEU A 1111 11.80 11.65 19.03
C LEU A 1111 11.05 10.31 19.16
N GLU A 1112 10.68 9.70 18.03
CA GLU A 1112 10.03 8.39 18.00
C GLU A 1112 10.93 7.28 18.58
N SER A 1113 12.19 7.21 18.12
CA SER A 1113 13.17 6.25 18.64
C SER A 1113 13.48 6.51 20.12
N ALA A 1114 13.54 7.79 20.52
CA ALA A 1114 13.72 8.17 21.92
C ALA A 1114 12.55 7.71 22.81
N ARG A 1115 11.30 7.78 22.34
CA ARG A 1115 10.13 7.25 23.06
C ARG A 1115 10.18 5.73 23.18
N ARG A 1116 10.49 5.02 22.09
CA ARG A 1116 10.64 3.56 22.09
C ARG A 1116 11.74 3.11 23.05
N ARG A 1117 12.88 3.83 23.07
CA ARG A 1117 13.96 3.59 24.04
C ARG A 1117 13.48 3.82 25.48
N ALA A 1118 12.79 4.93 25.74
CA ALA A 1118 12.28 5.25 27.06
C ALA A 1118 11.25 4.22 27.56
N TYR A 1119 10.41 3.67 26.68
CA TYR A 1119 9.49 2.59 27.02
C TYR A 1119 10.21 1.38 27.66
N PHE A 1120 11.38 1.00 27.14
CA PHE A 1120 12.18 -0.10 27.70
C PHE A 1120 13.09 0.32 28.87
N GLU A 1121 13.77 1.47 28.76
CA GLU A 1121 14.92 1.81 29.62
C GLU A 1121 14.57 2.73 30.82
N TRP A 1122 13.46 3.48 30.81
CA TRP A 1122 13.13 4.42 31.89
C TRP A 1122 12.47 3.75 33.10
N ALA A 1123 12.81 4.20 34.32
CA ALA A 1123 12.20 3.75 35.56
C ALA A 1123 10.88 4.49 35.87
N GLU A 1124 10.16 4.09 36.93
CA GLU A 1124 8.93 4.82 37.35
C GLU A 1124 9.23 6.25 37.81
N GLU A 1125 10.39 6.46 38.45
CA GLU A 1125 10.85 7.75 38.92
C GLU A 1125 11.04 8.75 37.76
N ASP A 1126 11.34 8.25 36.56
CA ASP A 1126 11.54 9.04 35.35
C ASP A 1126 10.24 9.56 34.72
N LEU A 1127 9.09 8.96 35.08
CA LEU A 1127 7.77 9.26 34.50
C LEU A 1127 7.07 10.47 35.13
N ALA A 1128 7.72 11.18 36.06
CA ALA A 1128 7.24 12.44 36.65
C ALA A 1128 5.79 12.40 37.20
N GLY A 1129 5.34 11.24 37.69
CA GLY A 1129 4.00 11.07 38.28
C GLY A 1129 2.87 10.73 37.29
N SER A 1130 3.18 10.51 36.01
CA SER A 1130 2.22 10.04 34.99
C SER A 1130 2.49 8.58 34.63
N PRO A 1131 1.93 7.60 35.39
CA PRO A 1131 2.24 6.17 35.21
C PRO A 1131 1.85 5.60 33.84
N HIS A 1132 0.99 6.30 33.07
CA HIS A 1132 0.52 5.91 31.75
C HIS A 1132 1.20 6.68 30.59
N ALA A 1133 2.17 7.55 30.87
CA ALA A 1133 2.75 8.44 29.86
C ALA A 1133 3.64 7.74 28.81
N LEU A 1134 4.06 6.50 29.08
CA LEU A 1134 4.85 5.65 28.19
C LEU A 1134 4.28 4.22 28.26
N ASP A 1135 3.05 4.06 27.77
CA ASP A 1135 2.45 2.74 27.55
C ASP A 1135 2.46 2.38 26.05
N LEU A 1136 2.08 1.15 25.72
CA LEU A 1136 1.83 0.77 24.33
C LEU A 1136 0.70 1.65 23.75
N ALA A 1137 0.74 1.96 22.46
CA ALA A 1137 -0.36 2.64 21.79
C ALA A 1137 -1.67 1.85 21.96
N GLN A 1138 -2.75 2.55 22.28
CA GLN A 1138 -4.06 1.97 22.64
C GLN A 1138 -4.01 1.02 23.86
N GLY A 1139 -2.86 0.89 24.53
CA GLY A 1139 -2.60 -0.04 25.62
C GLY A 1139 -3.21 0.36 26.96
N ARG A 1140 -3.77 1.58 27.07
CA ARG A 1140 -4.36 2.11 28.31
C ARG A 1140 -5.40 1.17 28.95
N HIS A 1141 -6.21 0.52 28.12
CA HIS A 1141 -7.28 -0.40 28.55
C HIS A 1141 -6.89 -1.87 28.46
N LEU A 1142 -5.77 -2.19 27.80
CA LEU A 1142 -5.31 -3.55 27.62
C LEU A 1142 -4.94 -4.21 28.96
N ARG A 1143 -4.33 -3.46 29.89
CA ARG A 1143 -4.05 -3.97 31.24
C ARG A 1143 -5.32 -4.28 32.03
N LEU A 1144 -6.39 -3.50 31.83
CA LEU A 1144 -7.69 -3.79 32.45
C LEU A 1144 -8.28 -5.07 31.86
N PHE A 1145 -8.26 -5.20 30.52
CA PHE A 1145 -8.70 -6.41 29.82
C PHE A 1145 -7.93 -7.65 30.28
N GLN A 1146 -6.61 -7.53 30.45
CA GLN A 1146 -5.75 -8.59 30.97
C GLN A 1146 -6.09 -9.01 32.40
N LYS A 1147 -6.46 -8.05 33.27
CA LYS A 1147 -6.72 -8.28 34.70
C LYS A 1147 -8.12 -8.78 35.02
N LEU A 1148 -9.03 -8.84 34.04
CA LEU A 1148 -10.43 -9.32 34.22
C LEU A 1148 -10.55 -10.64 35.01
N LEU A 1149 -9.56 -11.53 34.92
CA LEU A 1149 -9.53 -12.83 35.60
C LEU A 1149 -8.88 -12.81 36.99
N LEU A 1150 -8.09 -11.77 37.30
CA LEU A 1150 -7.27 -11.64 38.50
C LEU A 1150 -7.95 -10.82 39.60
N GLU A 1151 -8.96 -10.04 39.22
CA GLU A 1151 -9.76 -9.24 40.15
C GLU A 1151 -10.65 -10.16 41.00
N ASN A 1152 -10.24 -10.37 42.26
CA ASN A 1152 -11.05 -11.05 43.28
C ASN A 1152 -12.04 -10.10 43.96
N ASP A 1153 -12.01 -8.80 43.63
CA ASP A 1153 -12.91 -7.80 44.15
C ASP A 1153 -14.17 -7.69 43.28
N GLN A 1154 -15.31 -8.11 43.84
CA GLN A 1154 -16.60 -8.03 43.16
C GLN A 1154 -17.02 -6.58 42.89
N GLU A 1155 -16.51 -5.61 43.65
CA GLU A 1155 -16.82 -4.19 43.50
C GLU A 1155 -16.10 -3.60 42.28
N GLU A 1156 -14.80 -3.89 42.09
CA GLU A 1156 -14.02 -3.44 40.92
C GLU A 1156 -14.57 -4.05 39.61
N GLN A 1157 -14.89 -5.34 39.61
CA GLN A 1157 -15.51 -5.98 38.45
C GLN A 1157 -16.89 -5.41 38.11
N ALA A 1158 -17.69 -5.06 39.13
CA ALA A 1158 -18.99 -4.42 38.94
C ALA A 1158 -18.83 -3.00 38.37
N GLU A 1159 -17.86 -2.23 38.86
CA GLU A 1159 -17.55 -0.90 38.32
C GLU A 1159 -17.08 -0.97 36.87
N LEU A 1160 -16.19 -1.91 36.54
CA LEU A 1160 -15.70 -2.12 35.19
C LEU A 1160 -16.83 -2.57 34.25
N CYS A 1161 -17.69 -3.49 34.70
CA CYS A 1161 -18.89 -3.89 33.98
C CYS A 1161 -19.81 -2.69 33.71
N ALA A 1162 -20.02 -1.82 34.70
CA ALA A 1162 -20.83 -0.62 34.54
C ALA A 1162 -20.23 0.36 33.52
N ARG A 1163 -18.90 0.53 33.50
CA ARG A 1163 -18.20 1.35 32.50
C ARG A 1163 -18.36 0.80 31.09
N VAL A 1164 -18.19 -0.51 30.90
CA VAL A 1164 -18.41 -1.18 29.60
C VAL A 1164 -19.86 -1.02 29.15
N CYS A 1165 -20.83 -1.24 30.05
CA CYS A 1165 -22.25 -1.04 29.74
C CYS A 1165 -22.59 0.41 29.33
N ARG A 1166 -21.98 1.41 29.99
CA ARG A 1166 -22.14 2.82 29.58
C ARG A 1166 -21.55 3.07 28.20
N GLY A 1167 -20.39 2.48 27.89
CA GLY A 1167 -19.81 2.47 26.55
C GLY A 1167 -20.77 1.92 25.50
N VAL A 1168 -21.44 0.80 25.80
CA VAL A 1168 -22.45 0.19 24.91
C VAL A 1168 -23.61 1.16 24.66
N SER A 1169 -24.08 1.87 25.71
CA SER A 1169 -25.11 2.91 25.55
C SER A 1169 -24.67 4.09 24.69
N CYS A 1170 -23.37 4.34 24.56
CA CYS A 1170 -22.80 5.41 23.74
C CYS A 1170 -22.56 5.01 22.27
N LEU A 1171 -22.79 3.74 21.91
CA LEU A 1171 -22.72 3.29 20.51
C LEU A 1171 -23.83 3.86 19.65
N GLU A 1172 -24.97 4.17 20.25
CA GLU A 1172 -26.14 4.68 19.56
C GLU A 1172 -26.41 6.13 20.00
N ASP A 1173 -26.86 6.97 19.07
CA ASP A 1173 -27.23 8.37 19.36
C ASP A 1173 -28.50 8.40 20.23
N LEU A 1174 -28.28 8.44 21.55
CA LEU A 1174 -29.30 8.56 22.59
C LEU A 1174 -29.33 10.00 23.13
N PRO A 1175 -30.52 10.55 23.43
CA PRO A 1175 -30.63 11.90 23.95
C PRO A 1175 -30.00 11.99 25.36
N PRO A 1176 -29.47 13.16 25.78
CA PRO A 1176 -28.81 13.32 27.08
C PRO A 1176 -29.64 12.84 28.29
N GLN A 1177 -30.97 12.96 28.22
CA GLN A 1177 -31.88 12.52 29.27
C GLN A 1177 -31.83 11.00 29.54
N ALA A 1178 -31.41 10.19 28.57
CA ALA A 1178 -31.26 8.75 28.74
C ALA A 1178 -30.14 8.40 29.73
N PHE A 1179 -29.13 9.27 29.87
CA PHE A 1179 -27.96 9.08 30.73
C PHE A 1179 -28.11 9.71 32.12
N GLU A 1180 -29.18 10.45 32.39
CA GLU A 1180 -29.40 11.14 33.68
C GLU A 1180 -29.79 10.20 34.82
N ARG A 1181 -30.27 8.97 34.52
CA ARG A 1181 -30.76 8.02 35.53
C ARG A 1181 -29.63 7.09 36.00
N PRO A 1182 -29.29 7.09 37.31
CA PRO A 1182 -28.26 6.20 37.83
C PRO A 1182 -28.76 4.75 37.92
N GLY A 1183 -27.85 3.78 37.74
CA GLY A 1183 -28.12 2.35 37.92
C GLY A 1183 -28.82 1.65 36.76
N VAL A 1184 -28.98 2.33 35.61
CA VAL A 1184 -29.56 1.75 34.40
C VAL A 1184 -28.65 1.92 33.19
N VAL A 1185 -28.74 0.98 32.25
CA VAL A 1185 -28.09 0.95 30.95
C VAL A 1185 -29.17 1.26 29.91
N PRO A 1186 -29.21 2.46 29.33
CA PRO A 1186 -30.15 2.79 28.28
C PRO A 1186 -29.69 2.15 26.95
N LEU A 1187 -30.59 1.46 26.26
CA LEU A 1187 -30.32 0.82 24.96
C LEU A 1187 -31.43 1.22 23.98
N ARG A 1188 -31.07 1.68 22.78
CA ARG A 1188 -32.07 2.02 21.76
C ARG A 1188 -32.73 0.75 21.25
N ILE A 1189 -34.00 0.85 20.89
CA ILE A 1189 -34.69 -0.21 20.16
C ILE A 1189 -35.06 0.32 18.79
N THR A 1190 -34.55 -0.31 17.74
CA THR A 1190 -34.96 -0.04 16.37
C THR A 1190 -36.23 -0.84 16.06
N PRO A 1191 -37.40 -0.19 15.88
CA PRO A 1191 -38.63 -0.91 15.57
C PRO A 1191 -38.56 -1.51 14.15
N ARG A 1192 -39.16 -2.69 13.96
CA ARG A 1192 -39.24 -3.39 12.66
C ARG A 1192 -40.11 -2.69 11.60
N THR A 1193 -40.69 -1.53 11.92
CA THR A 1193 -41.65 -0.80 11.08
C THR A 1193 -41.33 0.70 11.11
N PRO A 1194 -41.30 1.38 9.95
CA PRO A 1194 -40.73 2.72 9.79
C PRO A 1194 -41.73 3.83 10.13
N THR A 1195 -42.41 3.72 11.27
CA THR A 1195 -43.32 4.75 11.78
C THR A 1195 -42.94 5.11 13.22
N ASP A 1196 -42.26 6.26 13.34
CA ASP A 1196 -42.08 7.16 14.49
C ASP A 1196 -41.28 6.75 15.75
N THR A 1197 -40.38 7.69 16.10
CA THR A 1197 -39.66 7.90 17.37
C THR A 1197 -38.75 6.77 17.87
N ALA A 1198 -37.44 7.05 17.96
CA ALA A 1198 -36.50 6.18 18.67
C ALA A 1198 -36.91 6.11 20.16
N PHE A 1199 -37.24 4.92 20.65
CA PHE A 1199 -37.45 4.65 22.07
C PHE A 1199 -36.27 3.86 22.60
N TRP A 1200 -35.85 4.12 23.84
CA TRP A 1200 -34.85 3.32 24.54
C TRP A 1200 -35.48 2.54 25.69
N VAL A 1201 -34.85 1.43 26.05
CA VAL A 1201 -35.19 0.65 27.24
C VAL A 1201 -34.10 0.78 28.28
N GLU A 1202 -34.52 0.89 29.53
CA GLU A 1202 -33.62 0.94 30.68
C GLU A 1202 -33.47 -0.47 31.25
N LYS A 1203 -32.25 -1.00 31.16
CA LYS A 1203 -31.87 -2.28 31.77
C LYS A 1203 -31.13 -2.00 33.07
N PRO A 1204 -31.42 -2.70 34.19
CA PRO A 1204 -30.65 -2.50 35.42
C PRO A 1204 -29.20 -2.96 35.21
N VAL A 1205 -28.22 -2.18 35.68
CA VAL A 1205 -26.78 -2.53 35.58
C VAL A 1205 -26.49 -3.88 36.26
N ASP A 1206 -27.16 -4.17 37.38
CA ASP A 1206 -27.02 -5.43 38.14
C ASP A 1206 -27.47 -6.69 37.36
N ALA A 1207 -28.14 -6.53 36.22
CA ALA A 1207 -28.46 -7.65 35.33
C ALA A 1207 -27.32 -8.01 34.36
N PHE A 1208 -26.26 -7.21 34.32
CA PHE A 1208 -25.07 -7.46 33.51
C PHE A 1208 -23.93 -8.00 34.37
N ARG A 1209 -23.11 -8.87 33.78
CA ARG A 1209 -21.83 -9.30 34.36
C ARG A 1209 -20.80 -9.53 33.26
N LEU A 1210 -19.54 -9.29 33.58
CA LEU A 1210 -18.42 -9.67 32.73
C LEU A 1210 -17.97 -11.09 33.08
N LYS A 1211 -17.71 -11.91 32.07
CA LYS A 1211 -17.12 -13.24 32.23
C LYS A 1211 -16.13 -13.47 31.10
N VAL A 1212 -14.90 -13.82 31.41
CA VAL A 1212 -13.92 -14.23 30.40
C VAL A 1212 -14.25 -15.58 29.76
N ASP A 1213 -13.77 -15.80 28.54
CA ASP A 1213 -13.78 -17.13 27.97
C ASP A 1213 -12.74 -18.01 28.68
N LEU A 1214 -13.20 -19.14 29.22
CA LEU A 1214 -12.34 -20.10 29.91
C LEU A 1214 -12.49 -21.47 29.26
N PRO A 1215 -11.39 -22.03 28.73
CA PRO A 1215 -11.39 -23.38 28.20
C PRO A 1215 -11.51 -24.42 29.32
N PRO A 1216 -11.81 -25.69 29.00
CA PRO A 1216 -11.83 -26.76 29.98
C PRO A 1216 -10.50 -26.87 30.73
N ASP A 1217 -10.56 -27.23 32.02
CA ASP A 1217 -9.41 -27.31 32.92
C ASP A 1217 -8.52 -28.51 32.54
N ILE A 1218 -7.65 -28.31 31.56
CA ILE A 1218 -6.67 -29.30 31.09
C ILE A 1218 -5.37 -29.13 31.86
N GLU A 1219 -5.03 -30.13 32.69
CA GLU A 1219 -3.83 -30.11 33.53
C GLU A 1219 -2.55 -29.85 32.71
N GLY A 1220 -1.83 -28.79 33.06
CA GLY A 1220 -0.52 -28.45 32.48
C GLY A 1220 -0.58 -27.54 31.24
N LEU A 1221 -1.77 -27.14 30.79
CA LEU A 1221 -1.92 -26.17 29.70
C LEU A 1221 -1.97 -24.75 30.30
N ALA A 1222 -1.09 -23.85 29.84
CA ALA A 1222 -1.08 -22.46 30.27
C ALA A 1222 -2.05 -21.65 29.41
N TRP A 1223 -2.84 -20.77 30.04
CA TRP A 1223 -3.91 -20.05 29.37
C TRP A 1223 -3.92 -18.58 29.74
N LEU A 1224 -4.23 -17.77 28.74
CA LEU A 1224 -4.52 -16.35 28.85
C LEU A 1224 -5.69 -16.08 27.90
N HIS A 1225 -6.79 -15.52 28.41
CA HIS A 1225 -7.99 -15.29 27.63
C HIS A 1225 -7.72 -14.30 26.49
N ARG A 1226 -8.39 -14.47 25.35
CA ARG A 1226 -8.38 -13.50 24.25
C ARG A 1226 -9.69 -12.71 24.16
N GLU A 1227 -10.69 -13.18 24.88
CA GLU A 1227 -12.06 -12.73 24.76
C GLU A 1227 -12.74 -12.67 26.12
N ALA A 1228 -13.67 -11.73 26.22
CA ALA A 1228 -14.58 -11.60 27.35
C ALA A 1228 -16.02 -11.51 26.84
N PHE A 1229 -16.95 -11.97 27.67
CA PHE A 1229 -18.37 -11.92 27.43
C PHE A 1229 -19.03 -10.93 28.38
N LEU A 1230 -19.80 -10.00 27.82
CA LEU A 1230 -20.78 -9.24 28.57
C LEU A 1230 -22.08 -10.04 28.56
N ILE A 1231 -22.49 -10.55 29.72
CA ILE A 1231 -23.65 -11.43 29.88
C ILE A 1231 -24.79 -10.62 30.48
N TYR A 1232 -25.93 -10.58 29.78
CA TYR A 1232 -27.16 -9.96 30.27
C TYR A 1232 -28.17 -11.03 30.69
N ARG A 1233 -28.68 -10.94 31.93
CA ARG A 1233 -29.71 -11.83 32.46
C ARG A 1233 -31.09 -11.20 32.30
N ARG A 1234 -31.99 -11.88 31.59
CA ARG A 1234 -33.39 -11.44 31.42
C ARG A 1234 -34.18 -11.51 32.73
N ARG A 1235 -35.24 -10.68 32.83
CA ARG A 1235 -36.11 -10.58 34.02
C ARG A 1235 -36.89 -11.86 34.33
N ASP A 1236 -37.10 -12.74 33.35
CA ASP A 1236 -37.73 -14.06 33.52
C ASP A 1236 -36.76 -15.09 34.12
N GLY A 1237 -35.45 -14.82 34.11
CA GLY A 1237 -34.41 -15.62 34.74
C GLY A 1237 -34.09 -16.95 34.05
N ILE A 1238 -34.70 -17.22 32.89
CA ILE A 1238 -34.60 -18.49 32.14
C ILE A 1238 -33.53 -18.42 31.05
N GLU A 1239 -33.31 -17.25 30.42
CA GLU A 1239 -32.36 -17.07 29.31
C GLU A 1239 -31.30 -16.00 29.61
N GLU A 1240 -30.04 -16.28 29.24
CA GLU A 1240 -28.91 -15.35 29.28
C GLU A 1240 -28.48 -14.98 27.85
N GLU A 1241 -28.33 -13.69 27.57
CA GLU A 1241 -27.79 -13.17 26.31
C GLU A 1241 -26.29 -12.84 26.50
N ARG A 1242 -25.46 -13.10 25.49
CA ARG A 1242 -23.99 -12.94 25.57
C ARG A 1242 -23.48 -12.09 24.41
N LEU A 1243 -22.76 -11.02 24.72
CA LEU A 1243 -21.98 -10.23 23.76
C LEU A 1243 -20.51 -10.63 23.88
N ARG A 1244 -19.93 -11.15 22.80
CA ARG A 1244 -18.51 -11.52 22.71
C ARG A 1244 -17.68 -10.27 22.43
N MET A 1245 -16.59 -10.06 23.16
CA MET A 1245 -15.74 -8.88 23.06
C MET A 1245 -14.26 -9.27 23.07
N GLY A 1246 -13.53 -8.92 22.01
CA GLY A 1246 -12.06 -8.92 22.00
C GLY A 1246 -11.49 -7.65 22.66
N ALA A 1247 -10.16 -7.56 22.73
CA ALA A 1247 -9.47 -6.43 23.36
C ALA A 1247 -9.79 -5.07 22.70
N GLU A 1248 -9.95 -5.03 21.37
CA GLU A 1248 -10.27 -3.81 20.60
C GLU A 1248 -11.65 -3.26 20.94
N LEU A 1249 -12.69 -4.11 20.86
CA LEU A 1249 -14.06 -3.71 21.22
C LEU A 1249 -14.13 -3.30 22.70
N PHE A 1250 -13.44 -4.01 23.59
CA PHE A 1250 -13.36 -3.64 25.00
C PHE A 1250 -12.69 -2.27 25.21
N HIS A 1251 -11.58 -2.00 24.52
CA HIS A 1251 -10.91 -0.71 24.53
C HIS A 1251 -11.86 0.40 24.06
N LEU A 1252 -12.54 0.19 22.93
CA LEU A 1252 -13.44 1.15 22.31
C LEU A 1252 -14.64 1.50 23.20
N LEU A 1253 -15.27 0.50 23.83
CA LEU A 1253 -16.38 0.72 24.75
C LEU A 1253 -15.95 1.57 25.96
N LEU A 1254 -14.74 1.36 26.47
CA LEU A 1254 -14.19 2.19 27.53
C LEU A 1254 -13.84 3.60 27.04
N GLU A 1255 -13.33 3.78 25.82
CA GLU A 1255 -13.10 5.10 25.24
C GLU A 1255 -14.42 5.88 25.09
N LEU A 1256 -15.47 5.22 24.61
CA LEU A 1256 -16.81 5.78 24.48
C LEU A 1256 -17.36 6.23 25.85
N ASN A 1257 -17.20 5.41 26.89
CA ASN A 1257 -17.55 5.79 28.26
C ASN A 1257 -16.74 7.01 28.74
N ASP A 1258 -15.48 7.14 28.33
CA ASP A 1258 -14.62 8.28 28.68
C ASP A 1258 -14.92 9.54 27.84
N GLY A 1259 -15.90 9.47 26.92
CA GLY A 1259 -16.38 10.60 26.13
C GLY A 1259 -15.78 10.71 24.72
N TYR A 1260 -15.12 9.66 24.23
CA TYR A 1260 -14.72 9.56 22.82
C TYR A 1260 -15.96 9.47 21.93
N GLN A 1261 -15.93 10.10 20.74
CA GLN A 1261 -17.03 10.04 19.77
C GLN A 1261 -16.59 9.28 18.53
N MET A 1262 -17.26 8.18 18.23
CA MET A 1262 -17.07 7.41 17.01
C MET A 1262 -17.39 8.26 15.78
N GLY A 1263 -16.53 8.21 14.77
CA GLY A 1263 -16.87 8.69 13.43
C GLY A 1263 -17.55 7.58 12.62
N ASP A 1264 -18.46 7.95 11.70
CA ASP A 1264 -19.32 7.03 10.93
C ASP A 1264 -18.57 5.97 10.06
N VAL A 1265 -17.24 6.04 9.93
CA VAL A 1265 -16.46 5.04 9.17
C VAL A 1265 -16.17 3.76 9.99
N SER A 1266 -16.33 3.82 11.31
CA SER A 1266 -16.00 2.72 12.24
C SER A 1266 -17.19 1.85 12.62
N THR A 1267 -18.41 2.17 12.15
CA THR A 1267 -19.62 1.45 12.53
C THR A 1267 -19.82 0.14 11.76
N ASP A 1268 -19.34 0.04 10.52
CA ASP A 1268 -19.69 -1.11 9.67
C ASP A 1268 -18.72 -2.30 9.78
N ASP A 1269 -17.41 -2.07 9.94
CA ASP A 1269 -16.42 -3.16 10.02
C ASP A 1269 -16.10 -3.62 11.46
N THR A 1270 -16.36 -2.80 12.48
CA THR A 1270 -16.02 -3.13 13.89
C THR A 1270 -17.21 -3.73 14.67
N PHE A 1271 -18.45 -3.59 14.18
CA PHE A 1271 -19.68 -4.01 14.88
C PHE A 1271 -20.52 -5.05 14.13
N ALA A 1272 -20.13 -5.45 12.92
CA ALA A 1272 -20.64 -6.65 12.26
C ALA A 1272 -20.07 -7.91 12.93
#